data_AF-A0A1U7IPQ2-F1
#
_entry.id   AF-A0A1U7IPQ2-F1
#
_cell.length_a   1.000
_cell.length_b   1.000
_cell.length_c   1.000
_cell.angle_alpha   90.00
_cell.angle_beta   90.00
_cell.angle_gamma   90.00
#
_symmetry.space_group_name_H-M   'P 1'
#
loop_
_entity.id
_entity.type
_entity.pdbx_description
1 polymer ?
#
loop_
_entity_poly.entity_id
_entity_poly.type
_entity_poly.pdbx_seq_one_letter_code
_entity_poly.pdbx_strand_id
1 'polypeptide(L)'
;MFTNTPFSPEEIASEGLKPEEYQEIVNRLGRHPNKAELGMFGVMWSEHCCYKNSRPLLKQFPTTGDRILVGPGENAGVVDLGDGQRLAFKIESHNHPSAVEPFQGAATGVGGILRDIFTMGARPIAVLNSLRFGNLEDAKTRRIFSGVVEGIAHYGNCLVPEETFIWRDKDGVHFDTIGNFVESRLPTGKTTAELDANNSVETLSVDPDTLESCWQPVRRIFKRRTQQLVTIKTNLSRKITVTPDHPCFIRRNDNWDILPAQSLSIGDEIPLLTNLPLPESETVQPLDLLSYLDEAQSQGVYVALPSNWQPTDVIRRALQLLEPSACNRSRYLKKGILPLWQFLKLESLLNVSRNQIYLYRKSGKANYSKAVIQPDEVFARLLGYYLSEGCVSQNGNTYKIIFTFALHETEYVNDVLDGLKLLGLRGCVEKRQSTIVVYATSWLLGYALKNVWQCGTQASNKAFPAFVFQWPNYLQQEALKGLLRGDGSLTTRTNGSHAKITFATISHKLFAQAVTLIQNQGAIPLIYQRPASEGQIQGRTHQRLPLWQLEVCNFAGLTALAKVFSEERTVELATALTRYNGTKYSFPRFRQSSSDVAVVKIKSIETNSVEECDVYDVEVDNTHLFVTTSGIVTHNCVGVPTIGGEVYFDPAYSGNPLVNAMAMGLMETPEIVKSGANGIGNPVLYVGSTTGRDGMGGASFASAELSDASMDDRPAVQVGDPFMEKSLIEACLEAFKTGAVVAAQDMGAAGITCSTSEMAAKGGVGIELDLDKIPVRETGMVPYEYLLSESQERMLFVAHKGREQELIDIFHRWDLQAVVAGTVIEEPIVRILFQGKVAAEIPATALADNTPIYHRELLSEPPEYAKKAWEWSPETLPVSTSEGIEISGNFQTWNDVLLNLLDTPSIASKRWVYRQYDHQVQNNTVLFPGGADAAVVRVRPLEGEVNPALLNKGVAATVDCNSRYVYLNPYEGAKAVVAEAARNLSCVGAEPVAVTDNLNFGSPEKPVGYWQLAEACRGISEACKEFKTPVTGGNVSLYNETLDSEGNPQPIYPTPVIGMVGIIPDLTKICGQGWQNEGDFIYLLGIPIQSKIANQKSNIVLGASEYLAAIHGIIAGKPPEVDYDLELIVQAACREGIRQGWVRSAHDCAEGGLAVALAEACISGNLGAEINLGVSKEQSERWDNLLFGEGGARILVSVLQDRTEIWESYLQEQLGSNWQKIGRVGDANQNLRILTSDNTLLIDVSIAVVGDRYNHAIERRLAV
;
A
#
# COMPACT_ATOMS: atom_id res chain seq x y z
N MET A 1 -59.02 -5.17 9.31
CA MET A 1 -58.23 -4.76 10.49
C MET A 1 -57.94 -6.00 11.30
N PHE A 2 -56.67 -6.28 11.57
CA PHE A 2 -56.25 -7.27 12.55
C PHE A 2 -56.16 -6.55 13.90
N THR A 3 -56.81 -7.07 14.94
CA THR A 3 -57.11 -6.26 16.14
C THR A 3 -56.11 -6.42 17.29
N ASN A 4 -55.16 -7.34 17.18
CA ASN A 4 -54.09 -7.55 18.16
C ASN A 4 -52.74 -7.56 17.43
N THR A 5 -52.00 -6.45 17.50
CA THR A 5 -50.62 -6.39 16.98
C THR A 5 -49.71 -7.29 17.82
N PRO A 6 -48.85 -8.14 17.20
CA PRO A 6 -47.97 -9.06 17.93
C PRO A 6 -46.69 -8.41 18.48
N PHE A 7 -46.41 -7.15 18.11
CA PHE A 7 -45.26 -6.36 18.56
C PHE A 7 -45.73 -5.08 19.27
N SER A 8 -44.94 -4.61 20.22
CA SER A 8 -45.06 -3.28 20.82
C SER A 8 -44.62 -2.16 19.86
N PRO A 9 -45.02 -0.90 20.10
CA PRO A 9 -44.48 0.25 19.37
C PRO A 9 -42.96 0.39 19.50
N GLU A 10 -42.41 0.00 20.65
CA GLU A 10 -40.98 0.02 20.97
C GLU A 10 -40.20 -1.00 20.11
N GLU A 11 -40.71 -2.22 19.96
CA GLU A 11 -40.14 -3.22 19.05
C GLU A 11 -40.20 -2.78 17.58
N ILE A 12 -41.30 -2.15 17.14
CA ILE A 12 -41.43 -1.63 15.77
C ILE A 12 -40.42 -0.50 15.50
N ALA A 13 -40.28 0.44 16.45
CA ALA A 13 -39.32 1.53 16.36
C ALA A 13 -37.85 1.03 16.38
N SER A 14 -37.56 -0.07 17.10
CA SER A 14 -36.22 -0.68 17.13
C SER A 14 -35.75 -1.26 15.78
N GLU A 15 -36.68 -1.46 14.84
CA GLU A 15 -36.43 -1.94 13.48
C GLU A 15 -36.33 -0.78 12.46
N GLY A 16 -36.32 0.48 12.93
CA GLY A 16 -36.29 1.69 12.08
C GLY A 16 -37.62 2.03 11.38
N LEU A 17 -38.69 1.29 11.66
CA LEU A 17 -39.99 1.43 10.96
C LEU A 17 -40.92 2.42 11.65
N LYS A 18 -41.56 3.29 10.86
CA LYS A 18 -42.61 4.20 11.37
C LYS A 18 -43.96 3.46 11.52
N PRO A 19 -44.88 3.90 12.40
CA PRO A 19 -46.16 3.19 12.63
C PRO A 19 -47.04 3.03 11.37
N GLU A 20 -46.97 4.00 10.45
CA GLU A 20 -47.66 3.95 9.16
C GLU A 20 -47.06 2.88 8.24
N GLU A 21 -45.73 2.74 8.28
CA GLU A 21 -44.98 1.74 7.50
C GLU A 21 -45.28 0.33 8.01
N TYR A 22 -45.34 0.13 9.32
CA TYR A 22 -45.80 -1.15 9.90
C TYR A 22 -47.23 -1.51 9.43
N GLN A 23 -48.15 -0.53 9.43
CA GLN A 23 -49.51 -0.78 8.92
C GLN A 23 -49.51 -1.11 7.42
N GLU A 24 -48.61 -0.52 6.64
CA GLU A 24 -48.46 -0.82 5.21
C GLU A 24 -47.84 -2.20 4.95
N ILE A 25 -46.90 -2.67 5.78
CA ILE A 25 -46.42 -4.08 5.77
C ILE A 25 -47.60 -5.02 6.01
N VAL A 26 -48.44 -4.74 7.02
CA VAL A 26 -49.63 -5.54 7.35
C VAL A 26 -50.65 -5.54 6.20
N ASN A 27 -50.80 -4.42 5.48
CA ASN A 27 -51.66 -4.33 4.30
C ASN A 27 -51.15 -5.25 3.17
N ARG A 28 -49.84 -5.21 2.89
CA ARG A 28 -49.19 -5.93 1.79
C ARG A 28 -49.12 -7.44 2.00
N LEU A 29 -48.79 -7.88 3.21
CA LEU A 29 -48.76 -9.30 3.56
C LEU A 29 -50.17 -9.89 3.71
N GLY A 30 -51.19 -9.06 3.95
CA GLY A 30 -52.54 -9.52 4.32
C GLY A 30 -52.59 -10.22 5.69
N ARG A 31 -51.58 -9.99 6.53
CA ARG A 31 -51.36 -10.56 7.87
C ARG A 31 -50.31 -9.72 8.60
N HIS A 32 -50.10 -9.96 9.89
CA HIS A 32 -48.91 -9.43 10.56
C HIS A 32 -47.63 -10.14 10.06
N PRO A 33 -46.49 -9.42 9.94
CA PRO A 33 -45.18 -10.05 9.77
C PRO A 33 -44.80 -10.84 11.03
N ASN A 34 -43.93 -11.84 10.88
CA ASN A 34 -43.18 -12.43 11.99
C ASN A 34 -41.88 -11.64 12.27
N LYS A 35 -41.11 -11.97 13.32
CA LYS A 35 -39.92 -11.19 13.71
C LYS A 35 -38.81 -11.17 12.64
N ALA A 36 -38.59 -12.25 11.90
CA ALA A 36 -37.63 -12.25 10.79
C ALA A 36 -38.13 -11.35 9.65
N GLU A 37 -39.40 -11.46 9.27
CA GLU A 37 -40.02 -10.63 8.24
C GLU A 37 -40.03 -9.14 8.61
N LEU A 38 -40.25 -8.82 9.89
CA LEU A 38 -40.22 -7.44 10.40
C LEU A 38 -38.83 -6.82 10.21
N GLY A 39 -37.77 -7.53 10.59
CA GLY A 39 -36.40 -7.07 10.38
C GLY A 39 -36.00 -7.01 8.90
N MET A 40 -36.45 -7.96 8.08
CA MET A 40 -36.28 -7.88 6.61
C MET A 40 -36.89 -6.59 6.04
N PHE A 41 -38.09 -6.21 6.51
CA PHE A 41 -38.70 -4.94 6.11
C PHE A 41 -37.99 -3.73 6.71
N GLY A 42 -37.55 -3.77 7.97
CA GLY A 42 -36.81 -2.68 8.62
C GLY A 42 -35.53 -2.31 7.87
N VAL A 43 -34.73 -3.31 7.52
CA VAL A 43 -33.46 -3.08 6.81
C VAL A 43 -33.67 -2.69 5.34
N MET A 44 -34.59 -3.36 4.62
CA MET A 44 -34.85 -3.04 3.19
C MET A 44 -35.59 -1.72 3.02
N TRP A 45 -36.33 -1.28 4.04
CA TRP A 45 -36.91 0.06 4.11
C TRP A 45 -36.03 1.00 4.99
N SER A 46 -34.71 0.80 5.01
CA SER A 46 -33.76 1.86 5.40
C SER A 46 -33.64 2.93 4.30
N GLU A 47 -33.02 4.07 4.59
CA GLU A 47 -32.69 5.02 3.52
C GLU A 47 -31.58 4.47 2.62
N HIS A 48 -30.58 3.81 3.21
CA HIS A 48 -29.44 3.22 2.53
C HIS A 48 -29.84 2.18 1.47
N CYS A 49 -30.80 1.28 1.76
CA CYS A 49 -31.21 0.25 0.81
C CYS A 49 -32.23 0.71 -0.23
N CYS A 50 -33.10 1.70 0.05
CA CYS A 50 -34.22 2.03 -0.84
C CYS A 50 -34.46 3.51 -1.16
N TYR A 51 -33.59 4.40 -0.66
CA TYR A 51 -33.49 5.80 -1.10
C TYR A 51 -34.80 6.58 -0.95
N LYS A 52 -35.53 6.44 0.17
CA LYS A 52 -36.90 6.98 0.34
C LYS A 52 -37.00 8.48 0.07
N ASN A 53 -35.97 9.24 0.43
CA ASN A 53 -35.92 10.69 0.25
C ASN A 53 -35.23 11.09 -1.08
N SER A 54 -34.22 10.36 -1.53
CA SER A 54 -33.42 10.72 -2.71
C SER A 54 -33.91 10.13 -4.04
N ARG A 55 -34.57 8.95 -4.05
CA ARG A 55 -35.12 8.28 -5.27
C ARG A 55 -36.04 9.16 -6.14
N PRO A 56 -36.82 10.12 -5.62
CA PRO A 56 -37.54 11.11 -6.44
C PRO A 56 -36.61 12.10 -7.17
N LEU A 57 -35.48 12.45 -6.54
CA LEU A 57 -34.51 13.42 -7.05
C LEU A 57 -33.56 12.78 -8.08
N LEU A 58 -33.06 11.58 -7.80
CA LEU A 58 -32.18 10.80 -8.70
C LEU A 58 -32.82 10.55 -10.08
N LYS A 59 -34.15 10.46 -10.15
CA LYS A 59 -34.92 10.34 -11.42
C LYS A 59 -34.77 11.54 -12.36
N GLN A 60 -34.15 12.63 -11.93
CA GLN A 60 -33.83 13.78 -12.79
C GLN A 60 -32.54 13.59 -13.59
N PHE A 61 -31.66 12.67 -13.19
CA PHE A 61 -30.36 12.48 -13.83
C PHE A 61 -30.48 11.92 -15.26
N PRO A 62 -29.62 12.36 -16.20
CA PRO A 62 -29.47 11.67 -17.49
C PRO A 62 -28.76 10.34 -17.27
N THR A 63 -29.44 9.21 -17.49
CA THR A 63 -28.90 7.85 -17.24
C THR A 63 -28.60 7.05 -18.51
N THR A 64 -28.71 7.69 -19.68
CA THR A 64 -28.56 7.06 -21.00
C THR A 64 -27.74 7.96 -21.92
N GLY A 65 -26.85 7.36 -22.72
CA GLY A 65 -26.09 8.04 -23.77
C GLY A 65 -25.34 7.03 -24.64
N ASP A 66 -24.72 7.49 -25.73
CA ASP A 66 -24.21 6.64 -26.82
C ASP A 66 -23.19 5.56 -26.41
N ARG A 67 -22.51 5.75 -25.26
CA ARG A 67 -21.53 4.81 -24.69
C ARG A 67 -22.05 4.01 -23.49
N ILE A 68 -23.28 4.23 -23.02
CA ILE A 68 -23.80 3.57 -21.82
C ILE A 68 -24.35 2.19 -22.17
N LEU A 69 -23.71 1.15 -21.65
CA LEU A 69 -24.15 -0.25 -21.78
C LEU A 69 -25.01 -0.70 -20.59
N VAL A 70 -24.69 -0.18 -19.39
CA VAL A 70 -25.47 -0.34 -18.16
C VAL A 70 -25.49 0.99 -17.41
N GLY A 71 -26.69 1.46 -17.10
CA GLY A 71 -26.95 2.58 -16.19
C GLY A 71 -27.45 2.09 -14.82
N PRO A 72 -27.99 2.98 -13.95
CA PRO A 72 -28.28 2.67 -12.56
C PRO A 72 -29.31 1.54 -12.39
N GLY A 73 -29.05 0.60 -11.48
CA GLY A 73 -29.95 -0.50 -11.09
C GLY A 73 -29.31 -1.90 -11.11
N GLU A 74 -28.19 -2.06 -11.80
CA GLU A 74 -27.24 -3.17 -11.60
C GLU A 74 -26.11 -2.71 -10.64
N ASN A 75 -25.21 -3.62 -10.27
CA ASN A 75 -24.27 -3.40 -9.16
C ASN A 75 -23.16 -2.38 -9.50
N ALA A 76 -22.75 -2.28 -10.77
CA ALA A 76 -21.94 -1.16 -11.25
C ALA A 76 -22.37 -0.70 -12.66
N GLY A 77 -22.09 0.56 -12.95
CA GLY A 77 -22.32 1.14 -14.27
C GLY A 77 -21.29 0.65 -15.30
N VAL A 78 -21.68 0.47 -16.57
CA VAL A 78 -20.79 -0.06 -17.61
C VAL A 78 -20.81 0.80 -18.87
N VAL A 79 -19.62 1.17 -19.36
CA VAL A 79 -19.42 1.99 -20.57
C VAL A 79 -18.63 1.26 -21.66
N ASP A 80 -18.99 1.54 -22.92
CA ASP A 80 -18.23 1.14 -24.10
C ASP A 80 -17.04 2.08 -24.35
N LEU A 81 -15.83 1.54 -24.27
CA LEU A 81 -14.61 2.25 -24.65
C LEU A 81 -14.39 2.21 -26.17
N GLY A 82 -15.17 1.44 -26.92
CA GLY A 82 -14.95 1.10 -28.31
C GLY A 82 -14.00 -0.09 -28.47
N ASP A 83 -13.92 -0.62 -29.69
CA ASP A 83 -13.08 -1.77 -30.07
C ASP A 83 -13.41 -3.08 -29.29
N GLY A 84 -14.60 -3.15 -28.69
CA GLY A 84 -15.05 -4.26 -27.84
C GLY A 84 -14.58 -4.20 -26.39
N GLN A 85 -13.77 -3.20 -26.02
CA GLN A 85 -13.34 -2.98 -24.64
C GLN A 85 -14.42 -2.24 -23.84
N ARG A 86 -14.65 -2.65 -22.59
CA ARG A 86 -15.68 -2.07 -21.71
C ARG A 86 -15.14 -1.87 -20.30
N LEU A 87 -15.57 -0.79 -19.66
CA LEU A 87 -15.20 -0.42 -18.30
C LEU A 87 -16.45 -0.48 -17.41
N ALA A 88 -16.37 -1.21 -16.30
CA ALA A 88 -17.30 -1.11 -15.19
C ALA A 88 -16.75 -0.15 -14.13
N PHE A 89 -17.59 0.71 -13.55
CA PHE A 89 -17.20 1.62 -12.45
C PHE A 89 -18.39 2.02 -11.57
N LYS A 90 -18.12 2.31 -10.28
CA LYS A 90 -19.06 2.81 -9.26
C LYS A 90 -18.26 3.52 -8.15
N ILE A 91 -18.95 4.34 -7.35
CA ILE A 91 -18.46 4.91 -6.08
C ILE A 91 -19.40 4.58 -4.89
N GLU A 92 -18.84 4.38 -3.70
CA GLU A 92 -19.54 4.03 -2.44
C GLU A 92 -18.95 4.77 -1.23
N SER A 93 -19.66 4.86 -0.08
CA SER A 93 -19.26 5.62 1.13
C SER A 93 -19.26 4.78 2.40
N HIS A 94 -18.21 4.84 3.21
CA HIS A 94 -18.10 4.14 4.51
C HIS A 94 -17.88 5.12 5.68
N ASN A 95 -18.61 6.24 5.68
CA ASN A 95 -18.48 7.37 6.60
C ASN A 95 -18.67 6.98 8.08
N HIS A 96 -19.89 6.64 8.50
CA HIS A 96 -20.21 6.30 9.90
C HIS A 96 -19.35 5.13 10.45
N PRO A 97 -19.10 4.03 9.70
CA PRO A 97 -18.15 3.00 10.14
C PRO A 97 -16.73 3.55 10.40
N SER A 98 -16.23 4.41 9.50
CA SER A 98 -14.90 5.03 9.62
C SER A 98 -14.84 6.12 10.70
N ALA A 99 -15.98 6.70 11.10
CA ALA A 99 -16.05 7.60 12.24
C ALA A 99 -15.81 6.88 13.58
N VAL A 100 -16.22 5.60 13.68
CA VAL A 100 -16.22 4.80 14.92
C VAL A 100 -14.99 3.88 15.01
N GLU A 101 -14.67 3.15 13.94
CA GLU A 101 -13.39 2.41 13.80
C GLU A 101 -12.75 2.66 12.41
N PRO A 102 -11.94 3.73 12.29
CA PRO A 102 -11.35 4.23 11.04
C PRO A 102 -10.78 3.17 10.09
N PHE A 103 -9.94 2.27 10.61
CA PHE A 103 -9.27 1.23 9.81
C PHE A 103 -10.27 0.25 9.21
N GLN A 104 -11.21 -0.24 10.02
CA GLN A 104 -12.13 -1.30 9.62
C GLN A 104 -13.24 -0.75 8.72
N GLY A 105 -13.75 0.45 9.01
CA GLY A 105 -14.68 1.16 8.12
C GLY A 105 -14.08 1.42 6.73
N ALA A 106 -12.83 1.89 6.67
CA ALA A 106 -12.17 2.17 5.39
C ALA A 106 -11.81 0.88 4.62
N ALA A 107 -11.28 -0.14 5.29
CA ALA A 107 -10.95 -1.43 4.67
C ALA A 107 -12.20 -2.10 4.07
N THR A 108 -13.29 -2.17 4.83
CA THR A 108 -14.57 -2.74 4.34
C THR A 108 -15.16 -1.96 3.17
N GLY A 109 -14.95 -0.64 3.11
CA GLY A 109 -15.39 0.20 1.99
C GLY A 109 -14.61 -0.02 0.70
N VAL A 110 -13.30 -0.24 0.79
CA VAL A 110 -12.48 -0.67 -0.37
C VAL A 110 -12.93 -2.05 -0.84
N GLY A 111 -13.27 -2.96 0.06
CA GLY A 111 -13.79 -4.27 -0.29
C GLY A 111 -15.16 -4.24 -0.97
N GLY A 112 -16.13 -3.54 -0.37
CA GLY A 112 -17.48 -3.34 -0.91
C GLY A 112 -17.47 -2.94 -2.38
N ILE A 113 -16.79 -1.83 -2.67
CA ILE A 113 -16.74 -1.29 -4.03
C ILE A 113 -15.99 -2.19 -5.03
N LEU A 114 -15.03 -3.01 -4.58
CA LEU A 114 -14.40 -4.01 -5.45
C LEU A 114 -15.39 -5.11 -5.85
N ARG A 115 -16.27 -5.54 -4.93
CA ARG A 115 -17.30 -6.57 -5.19
C ARG A 115 -18.32 -6.14 -6.23
N ASP A 116 -18.77 -4.88 -6.21
CA ASP A 116 -19.64 -4.33 -7.27
C ASP A 116 -19.03 -4.53 -8.66
N ILE A 117 -17.76 -4.17 -8.81
CA ILE A 117 -17.03 -4.22 -10.08
C ILE A 117 -16.90 -5.66 -10.58
N PHE A 118 -16.41 -6.58 -9.75
CA PHE A 118 -16.20 -7.95 -10.23
C PHE A 118 -17.51 -8.73 -10.40
N THR A 119 -18.58 -8.39 -9.67
CA THR A 119 -19.91 -8.99 -9.89
C THR A 119 -20.45 -8.75 -11.30
N MET A 120 -20.09 -7.64 -11.95
CA MET A 120 -20.46 -7.36 -13.35
C MET A 120 -19.67 -8.20 -14.39
N GLY A 121 -18.70 -9.01 -13.96
CA GLY A 121 -17.77 -9.74 -14.84
C GLY A 121 -16.54 -8.91 -15.27
N ALA A 122 -16.19 -7.87 -14.52
CA ALA A 122 -15.05 -7.00 -14.80
C ALA A 122 -13.91 -7.20 -13.79
N ARG A 123 -12.68 -7.44 -14.27
CA ARG A 123 -11.50 -7.48 -13.40
C ARG A 123 -11.22 -6.09 -12.86
N PRO A 124 -11.16 -5.85 -11.53
CA PRO A 124 -10.76 -4.56 -10.99
C PRO A 124 -9.34 -4.18 -11.42
N ILE A 125 -9.16 -2.93 -11.84
CA ILE A 125 -7.89 -2.38 -12.36
C ILE A 125 -7.39 -1.15 -11.59
N ALA A 126 -8.25 -0.48 -10.82
CA ALA A 126 -7.91 0.73 -10.08
C ALA A 126 -8.95 1.07 -9.00
N VAL A 127 -8.50 1.77 -7.96
CA VAL A 127 -9.31 2.47 -6.96
C VAL A 127 -8.94 3.97 -6.96
N LEU A 128 -9.91 4.85 -6.68
CA LEU A 128 -9.70 6.26 -6.34
C LEU A 128 -10.50 6.58 -5.08
N ASN A 129 -9.98 7.45 -4.21
CA ASN A 129 -10.64 7.78 -2.94
C ASN A 129 -10.96 9.28 -2.82
N SER A 130 -12.18 9.63 -2.43
CA SER A 130 -12.54 10.99 -2.02
C SER A 130 -12.73 11.00 -0.50
N LEU A 131 -11.87 11.75 0.20
CA LEU A 131 -11.82 11.74 1.65
C LEU A 131 -12.07 13.15 2.22
N ARG A 132 -12.76 13.25 3.36
CA ARG A 132 -13.01 14.51 4.09
C ARG A 132 -12.80 14.33 5.58
N PHE A 133 -12.03 15.22 6.20
CA PHE A 133 -11.67 15.14 7.62
C PHE A 133 -11.77 16.51 8.30
N GLY A 134 -11.77 16.50 9.65
CA GLY A 134 -11.63 17.70 10.47
C GLY A 134 -10.27 18.39 10.31
N ASN A 135 -9.93 19.28 11.24
CA ASN A 135 -8.62 19.92 11.26
C ASN A 135 -7.54 19.01 11.87
N LEU A 136 -6.43 18.75 11.16
CA LEU A 136 -5.31 17.91 11.61
C LEU A 136 -4.61 18.41 12.90
N GLU A 137 -4.81 19.66 13.32
CA GLU A 137 -4.34 20.12 14.64
C GLU A 137 -5.03 19.37 15.80
N ASP A 138 -6.24 18.82 15.59
CA ASP A 138 -6.95 17.96 16.55
C ASP A 138 -6.48 16.49 16.49
N ALA A 139 -6.19 15.92 17.66
CA ALA A 139 -5.74 14.53 17.80
C ALA A 139 -6.82 13.48 17.49
N LYS A 140 -8.12 13.77 17.67
CA LYS A 140 -9.21 12.86 17.21
C LYS A 140 -9.14 12.75 15.68
N THR A 141 -9.07 13.89 14.99
CA THR A 141 -8.91 13.97 13.54
C THR A 141 -7.65 13.24 13.07
N ARG A 142 -6.49 13.42 13.72
CA ARG A 142 -5.26 12.67 13.36
C ARG A 142 -5.44 11.15 13.44
N ARG A 143 -6.05 10.63 14.52
CA ARG A 143 -6.36 9.19 14.64
C ARG A 143 -7.26 8.71 13.51
N ILE A 144 -8.31 9.46 13.19
CA ILE A 144 -9.26 9.10 12.12
C ILE A 144 -8.55 9.08 10.77
N PHE A 145 -7.80 10.14 10.45
CA PHE A 145 -7.07 10.27 9.19
C PHE A 145 -6.08 9.13 8.97
N SER A 146 -5.16 8.89 9.91
CA SER A 146 -4.17 7.82 9.77
C SER A 146 -4.86 6.46 9.67
N GLY A 147 -5.81 6.16 10.57
CA GLY A 147 -6.51 4.88 10.56
C GLY A 147 -7.29 4.59 9.27
N VAL A 148 -7.94 5.58 8.66
CA VAL A 148 -8.59 5.41 7.34
C VAL A 148 -7.57 5.08 6.25
N VAL A 149 -6.44 5.80 6.21
CA VAL A 149 -5.39 5.60 5.21
C VAL A 149 -4.70 4.24 5.37
N GLU A 150 -4.48 3.81 6.62
CA GLU A 150 -3.99 2.47 6.96
C GLU A 150 -4.99 1.36 6.58
N GLY A 151 -6.30 1.59 6.73
CA GLY A 151 -7.35 0.67 6.32
C GLY A 151 -7.41 0.47 4.81
N ILE A 152 -7.30 1.55 4.03
CA ILE A 152 -7.17 1.51 2.57
C ILE A 152 -5.89 0.74 2.16
N ALA A 153 -4.79 0.94 2.90
CA ALA A 153 -3.52 0.26 2.66
C ALA A 153 -3.49 -1.22 3.09
N HIS A 154 -4.48 -1.73 3.83
CA HIS A 154 -4.43 -3.08 4.43
C HIS A 154 -4.34 -4.22 3.40
N TYR A 155 -4.74 -3.96 2.16
CA TYR A 155 -4.90 -4.92 1.09
C TYR A 155 -3.50 -5.39 0.50
N GLY A 156 -2.65 -6.12 1.29
CA GLY A 156 -1.21 -6.55 1.06
C GLY A 156 -0.91 -8.04 0.64
N ASN A 157 0.36 -8.53 0.50
CA ASN A 157 0.67 -9.91 -0.03
C ASN A 157 1.69 -10.81 0.73
N CYS A 158 1.24 -12.00 1.09
CA CYS A 158 2.03 -12.98 1.83
C CYS A 158 2.87 -14.04 1.03
N LEU A 159 3.91 -14.55 1.70
CA LEU A 159 4.77 -15.69 1.34
C LEU A 159 4.64 -16.84 2.36
N VAL A 160 5.13 -18.04 2.05
CA VAL A 160 4.99 -19.21 2.94
C VAL A 160 5.93 -19.18 4.16
N PRO A 161 5.60 -19.88 5.28
CA PRO A 161 6.29 -19.69 6.57
C PRO A 161 7.78 -20.00 6.52
N GLU A 162 8.20 -20.94 5.67
CA GLU A 162 9.58 -21.40 5.53
C GLU A 162 10.41 -20.59 4.53
N GLU A 163 9.81 -19.68 3.76
CA GLU A 163 10.62 -18.76 2.95
C GLU A 163 11.43 -17.86 3.88
N THR A 164 12.67 -17.62 3.48
CA THR A 164 13.68 -17.00 4.34
C THR A 164 14.11 -15.69 3.74
N PHE A 165 14.22 -14.65 4.57
CA PHE A 165 14.61 -13.30 4.15
C PHE A 165 15.71 -12.73 5.06
N ILE A 166 16.32 -11.63 4.62
CA ILE A 166 17.44 -10.98 5.31
C ILE A 166 16.94 -9.68 5.93
N TRP A 167 17.02 -9.58 7.26
CA TRP A 167 16.66 -8.37 8.02
C TRP A 167 17.79 -8.00 8.98
N ARG A 168 17.85 -6.75 9.46
CA ARG A 168 18.82 -6.27 10.45
C ARG A 168 18.13 -5.58 11.62
N ASP A 169 18.80 -5.62 12.76
CA ASP A 169 18.54 -4.76 13.91
C ASP A 169 19.88 -4.33 14.56
N LYS A 170 19.79 -3.69 15.74
CA LYS A 170 20.95 -3.27 16.55
C LYS A 170 21.94 -4.39 16.90
N ASP A 171 21.49 -5.65 16.94
CA ASP A 171 22.28 -6.82 17.33
C ASP A 171 22.89 -7.52 16.10
N GLY A 172 22.45 -7.18 14.88
CA GLY A 172 23.16 -7.39 13.63
C GLY A 172 22.27 -7.75 12.43
N VAL A 173 22.88 -8.35 11.39
CA VAL A 173 22.16 -8.92 10.25
C VAL A 173 21.73 -10.35 10.55
N HIS A 174 20.44 -10.60 10.36
CA HIS A 174 19.77 -11.87 10.63
C HIS A 174 19.34 -12.57 9.35
N PHE A 175 19.29 -13.90 9.45
CA PHE A 175 18.81 -14.82 8.42
C PHE A 175 17.80 -15.73 9.11
N ASP A 176 16.51 -15.57 8.82
CA ASP A 176 15.42 -16.31 9.47
C ASP A 176 14.26 -16.49 8.50
N THR A 177 13.28 -17.33 8.87
CA THR A 177 12.06 -17.49 8.08
C THR A 177 11.09 -16.35 8.34
N ILE A 178 10.28 -15.98 7.33
CA ILE A 178 9.27 -14.93 7.48
C ILE A 178 8.23 -15.31 8.53
N GLY A 179 7.82 -16.59 8.59
CA GLY A 179 6.96 -17.11 9.65
C GLY A 179 7.55 -16.91 11.04
N ASN A 180 8.81 -17.29 11.28
CA ASN A 180 9.49 -17.05 12.57
C ASN A 180 9.57 -15.57 12.93
N PHE A 181 9.91 -14.71 11.96
CA PHE A 181 10.04 -13.26 12.17
C PHE A 181 8.72 -12.63 12.59
N VAL A 182 7.62 -12.99 11.92
CA VAL A 182 6.28 -12.50 12.24
C VAL A 182 5.76 -13.11 13.55
N GLU A 183 5.73 -14.44 13.70
CA GLU A 183 5.22 -15.12 14.91
C GLU A 183 5.93 -14.70 16.21
N SER A 184 7.21 -14.35 16.15
CA SER A 184 7.96 -13.88 17.33
C SER A 184 7.66 -12.43 17.74
N ARG A 185 6.88 -11.69 16.93
CA ARG A 185 6.50 -10.28 17.13
C ARG A 185 4.98 -10.06 17.16
N LEU A 186 4.22 -10.96 16.53
CA LEU A 186 2.77 -10.92 16.41
C LEU A 186 2.11 -11.25 17.77
N PRO A 187 1.23 -10.39 18.31
CA PRO A 187 0.54 -10.67 19.57
C PRO A 187 -0.33 -11.92 19.47
N THR A 188 -0.41 -12.71 20.55
CA THR A 188 -1.14 -13.98 20.56
C THR A 188 -2.61 -13.80 20.16
N GLY A 189 -3.01 -14.43 19.05
CA GLY A 189 -4.37 -14.33 18.51
C GLY A 189 -4.61 -13.13 17.58
N LYS A 190 -3.56 -12.45 17.10
CA LYS A 190 -3.64 -11.46 16.02
C LYS A 190 -3.13 -12.01 14.69
N THR A 191 -3.54 -11.38 13.61
CA THR A 191 -3.14 -11.64 12.21
C THR A 191 -2.30 -10.51 11.62
N THR A 192 -2.24 -9.35 12.26
CA THR A 192 -1.31 -8.26 11.92
C THR A 192 -0.84 -7.53 13.17
N ALA A 193 0.32 -6.88 13.09
CA ALA A 193 0.85 -5.97 14.10
C ALA A 193 1.80 -4.95 13.48
N GLU A 194 1.94 -3.79 14.12
CA GLU A 194 2.93 -2.76 13.78
C GLU A 194 4.18 -2.88 14.66
N LEU A 195 5.29 -2.41 14.11
CA LEU A 195 6.59 -2.34 14.76
C LEU A 195 6.91 -0.87 15.07
N ASP A 196 7.07 -0.55 16.35
CA ASP A 196 7.46 0.77 16.85
C ASP A 196 8.76 1.25 16.17
N ALA A 197 8.74 2.46 15.59
CA ALA A 197 9.88 3.07 14.90
C ALA A 197 11.14 3.22 15.79
N ASN A 198 11.00 3.18 17.12
CA ASN A 198 12.13 3.14 18.06
C ASN A 198 12.81 1.76 18.11
N ASN A 199 12.14 0.69 17.70
CA ASN A 199 12.73 -0.63 17.49
C ASN A 199 13.23 -0.74 16.04
N SER A 200 14.46 -0.27 15.80
CA SER A 200 15.16 -0.35 14.50
C SER A 200 15.20 -1.78 13.94
N VAL A 201 14.22 -2.10 13.09
CA VAL A 201 14.10 -3.37 12.36
C VAL A 201 13.92 -3.03 10.89
N GLU A 202 14.90 -3.42 10.08
CA GLU A 202 14.95 -3.11 8.66
C GLU A 202 15.12 -4.39 7.86
N THR A 203 14.55 -4.46 6.65
CA THR A 203 14.79 -5.56 5.72
C THR A 203 15.80 -5.16 4.65
N LEU A 204 16.52 -6.14 4.11
CA LEU A 204 17.32 -5.98 2.90
C LEU A 204 16.37 -5.80 1.71
N SER A 205 16.59 -4.75 0.94
CA SER A 205 15.74 -4.29 -0.16
C SER A 205 16.58 -3.95 -1.40
N VAL A 206 15.90 -3.74 -2.52
CA VAL A 206 16.41 -3.06 -3.71
C VAL A 206 15.59 -1.79 -3.88
N ASP A 207 16.26 -0.68 -4.21
CA ASP A 207 15.57 0.53 -4.66
C ASP A 207 15.11 0.34 -6.12
N PRO A 208 13.80 0.49 -6.43
CA PRO A 208 13.28 0.08 -7.75
C PRO A 208 13.73 0.98 -8.91
N ASP A 209 14.00 2.27 -8.63
CA ASP A 209 14.38 3.25 -9.64
C ASP A 209 15.88 3.19 -9.99
N THR A 210 16.73 3.05 -8.97
CA THR A 210 18.19 3.03 -9.12
C THR A 210 18.76 1.61 -9.32
N LEU A 211 18.05 0.59 -8.85
CA LEU A 211 18.50 -0.80 -8.77
C LEU A 211 19.77 -0.97 -7.91
N GLU A 212 19.94 -0.10 -6.90
CA GLU A 212 20.97 -0.22 -5.85
C GLU A 212 20.44 -1.01 -4.64
N SER A 213 21.35 -1.64 -3.88
CA SER A 213 21.00 -2.39 -2.67
C SER A 213 20.83 -1.46 -1.47
N CYS A 214 19.72 -1.60 -0.73
CA CYS A 214 19.41 -0.75 0.43
C CYS A 214 18.89 -1.54 1.64
N TRP A 215 18.89 -0.89 2.81
CA TRP A 215 18.15 -1.34 3.99
C TRP A 215 16.94 -0.40 4.16
N GLN A 216 15.76 -0.95 4.43
CA GLN A 216 14.52 -0.18 4.61
C GLN A 216 13.75 -0.65 5.85
N PRO A 217 13.14 0.26 6.64
CA PRO A 217 12.32 -0.10 7.79
C PRO A 217 11.20 -1.10 7.46
N VAL A 218 10.91 -2.00 8.40
CA VAL A 218 9.70 -2.82 8.38
C VAL A 218 8.67 -2.21 9.32
N ARG A 219 7.57 -1.67 8.81
CA ARG A 219 6.53 -1.03 9.64
C ARG A 219 5.52 -2.01 10.22
N ARG A 220 5.06 -2.97 9.41
CA ARG A 220 3.93 -3.84 9.74
C ARG A 220 4.24 -5.27 9.34
N ILE A 221 3.64 -6.22 10.05
CA ILE A 221 3.77 -7.65 9.83
C ILE A 221 2.37 -8.27 9.67
N PHE A 222 2.25 -9.28 8.82
CA PHE A 222 0.96 -9.89 8.48
C PHE A 222 1.01 -11.42 8.49
N LYS A 223 -0.15 -12.04 8.71
CA LYS A 223 -0.42 -13.47 8.68
C LYS A 223 -1.85 -13.71 8.17
N ARG A 224 -1.98 -14.51 7.11
CA ARG A 224 -3.24 -15.09 6.59
C ARG A 224 -3.10 -16.60 6.42
N ARG A 225 -4.03 -17.24 5.70
CA ARG A 225 -3.90 -18.62 5.21
C ARG A 225 -4.12 -18.76 3.71
N THR A 226 -3.79 -19.95 3.17
CA THR A 226 -4.08 -20.36 1.80
C THR A 226 -4.10 -21.88 1.62
N GLN A 227 -4.73 -22.36 0.55
CA GLN A 227 -4.60 -23.73 0.02
C GLN A 227 -3.91 -23.80 -1.35
N GLN A 228 -3.52 -22.68 -1.96
CA GLN A 228 -2.81 -22.67 -3.26
C GLN A 228 -1.45 -22.02 -3.16
N LEU A 229 -0.43 -22.67 -3.73
CA LEU A 229 0.95 -22.20 -3.72
C LEU A 229 1.62 -22.34 -5.08
N VAL A 230 2.11 -21.22 -5.62
CA VAL A 230 2.95 -21.20 -6.83
C VAL A 230 4.42 -21.26 -6.42
N THR A 231 5.10 -22.32 -6.86
CA THR A 231 6.54 -22.50 -6.69
C THR A 231 7.27 -22.14 -7.97
N ILE A 232 8.03 -21.05 -7.94
CA ILE A 232 8.82 -20.57 -9.08
C ILE A 232 10.26 -21.08 -8.93
N LYS A 233 10.83 -21.66 -9.99
CA LYS A 233 12.22 -22.16 -10.01
C LYS A 233 13.00 -21.60 -11.17
N THR A 234 14.20 -21.07 -10.90
CA THR A 234 15.04 -20.40 -11.92
C THR A 234 16.09 -21.32 -12.56
N ASN A 235 16.79 -20.83 -13.58
CA ASN A 235 17.88 -21.54 -14.28
C ASN A 235 19.19 -21.63 -13.47
N LEU A 236 19.32 -20.82 -12.40
CA LEU A 236 20.28 -20.98 -11.30
C LEU A 236 19.69 -21.77 -10.11
N SER A 237 18.57 -22.47 -10.33
CA SER A 237 17.89 -23.32 -9.35
C SER A 237 17.58 -22.60 -8.03
N ARG A 238 17.41 -21.27 -8.06
CA ARG A 238 16.69 -20.55 -7.01
C ARG A 238 15.26 -21.05 -6.99
N LYS A 239 14.64 -21.04 -5.82
CA LYS A 239 13.25 -21.36 -5.58
C LYS A 239 12.67 -20.24 -4.71
N ILE A 240 11.44 -19.85 -5.00
CA ILE A 240 10.56 -19.15 -4.06
C ILE A 240 9.17 -19.81 -4.15
N THR A 241 8.48 -19.96 -3.03
CA THR A 241 7.06 -20.37 -2.99
C THR A 241 6.23 -19.25 -2.41
N VAL A 242 5.19 -18.88 -3.14
CA VAL A 242 4.31 -17.74 -2.84
C VAL A 242 2.87 -18.10 -3.18
N THR A 243 1.89 -17.27 -2.82
CA THR A 243 0.50 -17.47 -3.25
C THR A 243 0.33 -17.09 -4.75
N PRO A 244 -0.71 -17.55 -5.46
CA PRO A 244 -0.84 -17.32 -6.92
C PRO A 244 -0.93 -15.85 -7.32
N ASP A 245 -1.51 -15.03 -6.44
CA ASP A 245 -1.67 -13.59 -6.49
C ASP A 245 -0.39 -12.80 -6.15
N HIS A 246 0.66 -13.44 -5.62
CA HIS A 246 1.85 -12.74 -5.14
C HIS A 246 2.61 -12.00 -6.25
N PRO A 247 2.88 -10.69 -6.12
CA PRO A 247 3.54 -9.93 -7.16
C PRO A 247 5.04 -10.23 -7.20
N CYS A 248 5.50 -10.67 -8.35
CA CYS A 248 6.91 -10.85 -8.64
C CYS A 248 7.39 -9.71 -9.54
N PHE A 249 8.30 -8.90 -9.00
CA PHE A 249 9.12 -7.99 -9.80
C PHE A 249 9.95 -8.83 -10.79
N ILE A 250 9.88 -8.51 -12.08
CA ILE A 250 10.56 -9.24 -13.16
C ILE A 250 11.09 -8.30 -14.24
N ARG A 251 11.96 -8.83 -15.09
CA ARG A 251 12.37 -8.23 -16.36
C ARG A 251 11.90 -9.09 -17.53
N ARG A 252 11.16 -8.48 -18.46
CA ARG A 252 10.61 -9.09 -19.68
C ARG A 252 10.92 -8.19 -20.87
N ASN A 253 11.52 -8.74 -21.92
CA ASN A 253 11.96 -7.99 -23.11
C ASN A 253 12.83 -6.76 -22.77
N ASP A 254 13.75 -6.93 -21.82
CA ASP A 254 14.64 -5.92 -21.25
C ASP A 254 14.01 -4.75 -20.47
N ASN A 255 12.68 -4.66 -20.40
CA ASN A 255 11.95 -3.76 -19.50
C ASN A 255 11.67 -4.44 -18.14
N TRP A 256 11.56 -3.66 -17.07
CA TRP A 256 11.04 -4.11 -15.78
C TRP A 256 9.51 -4.10 -15.75
N ASP A 257 8.91 -5.02 -14.99
CA ASP A 257 7.46 -5.22 -14.85
C ASP A 257 7.15 -5.89 -13.49
N ILE A 258 5.91 -5.81 -13.00
CA ILE A 258 5.45 -6.52 -11.80
C ILE A 258 4.22 -7.34 -12.17
N LEU A 259 4.33 -8.67 -12.08
CA LEU A 259 3.26 -9.60 -12.44
C LEU A 259 2.95 -10.57 -11.29
N PRO A 260 1.68 -10.96 -11.07
CA PRO A 260 1.34 -11.98 -10.09
C PRO A 260 1.95 -13.33 -10.50
N ALA A 261 2.34 -14.14 -9.50
CA ALA A 261 3.09 -15.38 -9.68
C ALA A 261 2.44 -16.37 -10.67
N GLN A 262 1.10 -16.40 -10.73
CA GLN A 262 0.33 -17.21 -11.67
C GLN A 262 0.44 -16.77 -13.15
N SER A 263 0.79 -15.50 -13.41
CA SER A 263 0.92 -14.91 -14.77
C SER A 263 2.36 -14.87 -15.29
N LEU A 264 3.30 -15.44 -14.54
CA LEU A 264 4.69 -15.60 -14.96
C LEU A 264 4.84 -16.68 -16.04
N SER A 265 5.86 -16.54 -16.87
CA SER A 265 6.16 -17.45 -17.98
C SER A 265 7.59 -18.00 -17.90
N ILE A 266 7.78 -19.25 -18.35
CA ILE A 266 9.11 -19.86 -18.45
C ILE A 266 9.93 -19.08 -19.46
N GLY A 267 10.95 -18.37 -18.98
CA GLY A 267 11.83 -17.52 -19.78
C GLY A 267 11.88 -16.04 -19.35
N ASP A 268 10.91 -15.58 -18.54
CA ASP A 268 10.96 -14.30 -17.82
C ASP A 268 12.15 -14.25 -16.87
N GLU A 269 12.65 -13.06 -16.54
CA GLU A 269 13.91 -12.90 -15.81
C GLU A 269 13.68 -12.27 -14.44
N ILE A 270 13.83 -13.04 -13.36
CA ILE A 270 13.64 -12.57 -11.98
C ILE A 270 14.90 -11.82 -11.50
N PRO A 271 14.78 -10.66 -10.84
CA PRO A 271 15.89 -9.95 -10.21
C PRO A 271 16.52 -10.79 -9.09
N LEU A 272 17.84 -10.75 -9.06
CA LEU A 272 18.67 -11.43 -8.08
C LEU A 272 19.74 -10.46 -7.57
N LEU A 273 19.74 -10.18 -6.28
CA LEU A 273 20.72 -9.31 -5.63
C LEU A 273 22.15 -9.87 -5.81
N THR A 274 23.11 -9.03 -6.18
CA THR A 274 24.54 -9.40 -6.31
C THR A 274 25.42 -8.84 -5.21
N ASN A 275 25.14 -7.65 -4.67
CA ASN A 275 25.93 -7.03 -3.59
C ASN A 275 25.07 -6.84 -2.34
N LEU A 276 25.71 -6.67 -1.18
CA LEU A 276 25.06 -6.09 0.01
C LEU A 276 25.27 -4.57 0.04
N PRO A 277 24.38 -3.80 0.69
CA PRO A 277 24.55 -2.36 0.85
C PRO A 277 25.89 -2.04 1.51
N LEU A 278 26.60 -1.03 1.00
CA LEU A 278 27.92 -0.67 1.52
C LEU A 278 27.83 -0.28 3.00
N PRO A 279 28.75 -0.76 3.86
CA PRO A 279 28.73 -0.40 5.27
C PRO A 279 29.03 1.09 5.46
N GLU A 280 28.26 1.73 6.34
CA GLU A 280 28.34 3.16 6.68
C GLU A 280 29.72 3.62 7.20
N SER A 281 30.62 2.68 7.51
CA SER A 281 32.03 2.94 7.81
C SER A 281 32.93 1.77 7.40
N GLU A 282 34.11 2.09 6.86
CA GLU A 282 35.20 1.11 6.70
C GLU A 282 35.79 0.63 8.04
N THR A 283 35.45 1.29 9.16
CA THR A 283 36.04 0.99 10.48
C THR A 283 35.43 -0.27 11.11
N VAL A 284 36.18 -1.37 11.05
CA VAL A 284 35.77 -2.67 11.59
C VAL A 284 35.67 -2.61 13.12
N GLN A 285 34.45 -2.72 13.63
CA GLN A 285 34.17 -2.62 15.07
C GLN A 285 34.89 -3.72 15.89
N PRO A 286 35.56 -3.36 17.01
CA PRO A 286 36.19 -4.34 17.89
C PRO A 286 35.15 -5.18 18.64
N LEU A 287 35.31 -6.51 18.66
CA LEU A 287 34.44 -7.42 19.39
C LEU A 287 34.82 -7.43 20.87
N ASP A 288 34.14 -6.60 21.67
CA ASP A 288 34.35 -6.53 23.11
C ASP A 288 33.64 -7.68 23.86
N LEU A 289 34.40 -8.72 24.17
CA LEU A 289 33.95 -9.90 24.88
C LEU A 289 33.58 -9.63 26.34
N LEU A 290 33.89 -8.43 26.88
CA LEU A 290 33.45 -8.00 28.21
C LEU A 290 31.94 -7.71 28.23
N SER A 291 31.40 -7.21 27.11
CA SER A 291 29.98 -6.85 26.97
C SER A 291 29.04 -8.06 27.01
N TYR A 292 29.53 -9.23 26.62
CA TYR A 292 28.76 -10.49 26.54
C TYR A 292 28.70 -11.29 27.85
N LEU A 293 29.04 -10.69 29.00
CA LEU A 293 29.13 -11.36 30.29
C LEU A 293 28.15 -10.76 31.31
N ASP A 294 27.09 -11.50 31.64
CA ASP A 294 26.19 -11.12 32.73
C ASP A 294 26.83 -11.33 34.13
N GLU A 295 26.08 -11.02 35.19
CA GLU A 295 26.55 -11.17 36.58
C GLU A 295 26.87 -12.64 36.95
N ALA A 296 26.17 -13.62 36.37
CA ALA A 296 26.40 -15.04 36.62
C ALA A 296 27.64 -15.57 35.87
N GLN A 297 27.85 -15.19 34.61
CA GLN A 297 29.07 -15.54 33.86
C GLN A 297 30.30 -14.83 34.43
N SER A 298 30.14 -13.61 34.92
CA SER A 298 31.20 -12.84 35.61
C SER A 298 31.74 -13.52 36.87
N GLN A 299 31.03 -14.49 37.45
CA GLN A 299 31.47 -15.14 38.69
C GLN A 299 32.78 -15.93 38.50
N GLY A 300 33.77 -15.55 39.31
CA GLY A 300 35.12 -16.15 39.30
C GLY A 300 36.03 -15.66 38.17
N VAL A 301 35.60 -14.66 37.39
CA VAL A 301 36.40 -14.01 36.33
C VAL A 301 37.23 -12.87 36.93
N TYR A 302 38.47 -12.75 36.44
CA TYR A 302 39.43 -11.73 36.83
C TYR A 302 39.97 -11.04 35.57
N VAL A 303 40.14 -9.72 35.68
CA VAL A 303 40.80 -8.86 34.71
C VAL A 303 42.26 -8.72 35.11
N ALA A 304 43.18 -8.99 34.19
CA ALA A 304 44.59 -8.63 34.28
C ALA A 304 44.83 -7.35 33.48
N LEU A 305 45.42 -6.36 34.15
CA LEU A 305 45.78 -5.05 33.63
C LEU A 305 47.15 -5.09 32.93
N PRO A 306 47.50 -4.08 32.10
CA PRO A 306 48.79 -4.00 31.43
C PRO A 306 49.98 -4.06 32.40
N SER A 307 51.06 -4.71 32.00
CA SER A 307 52.26 -4.91 32.85
C SER A 307 52.98 -3.61 33.24
N ASN A 308 52.74 -2.53 32.51
CA ASN A 308 53.23 -1.18 32.78
C ASN A 308 52.26 -0.31 33.61
N TRP A 309 51.04 -0.78 33.88
CA TRP A 309 50.04 -0.03 34.66
C TRP A 309 50.48 0.15 36.12
N GLN A 310 50.20 1.32 36.70
CA GLN A 310 50.52 1.66 38.08
C GLN A 310 49.31 2.28 38.79
N PRO A 311 48.95 1.85 40.01
CA PRO A 311 47.78 2.37 40.71
C PRO A 311 48.04 3.76 41.29
N THR A 312 47.18 4.72 40.94
CA THR A 312 47.13 6.05 41.55
C THR A 312 46.52 6.01 42.96
N ASP A 313 46.70 7.05 43.76
CA ASP A 313 46.08 7.14 45.10
C ASP A 313 44.54 7.23 45.05
N VAL A 314 43.97 7.74 43.95
CA VAL A 314 42.52 7.71 43.72
C VAL A 314 42.04 6.25 43.61
N ILE A 315 42.71 5.44 42.79
CA ILE A 315 42.40 4.01 42.61
C ILE A 315 42.62 3.24 43.93
N ARG A 316 43.68 3.56 44.69
CA ARG A 316 43.94 2.95 46.02
C ARG A 316 42.83 3.26 47.03
N ARG A 317 42.25 4.47 47.01
CA ARG A 317 41.11 4.85 47.87
C ARG A 317 39.81 4.21 47.40
N ALA A 318 39.51 4.23 46.10
CA ALA A 318 38.31 3.59 45.57
C ALA A 318 38.29 2.07 45.82
N LEU A 319 39.43 1.39 45.65
CA LEU A 319 39.57 -0.03 45.97
C LEU A 319 39.51 -0.33 47.48
N GLN A 320 39.74 0.65 48.38
CA GLN A 320 39.49 0.48 49.82
C GLN A 320 37.99 0.41 50.15
N LEU A 321 37.13 1.03 49.35
CA LEU A 321 35.68 0.97 49.49
C LEU A 321 35.11 -0.35 48.92
N LEU A 322 35.68 -0.85 47.82
CA LEU A 322 35.18 -2.05 47.12
C LEU A 322 35.74 -3.38 47.65
N GLU A 323 36.94 -3.39 48.22
CA GLU A 323 37.60 -4.62 48.70
C GLU A 323 38.05 -4.44 50.16
N PRO A 324 37.33 -4.98 51.16
CA PRO A 324 37.63 -4.73 52.58
C PRO A 324 38.93 -5.41 53.05
N SER A 325 39.39 -6.50 52.42
CA SER A 325 40.61 -7.19 52.84
C SER A 325 41.88 -6.50 52.34
N ALA A 326 42.67 -5.95 53.27
CA ALA A 326 43.97 -5.35 52.95
C ALA A 326 44.93 -6.31 52.22
N CYS A 327 44.85 -7.61 52.52
CA CYS A 327 45.63 -8.64 51.83
C CYS A 327 45.17 -8.82 50.37
N ASN A 328 43.85 -8.83 50.11
CA ASN A 328 43.31 -8.85 48.76
C ASN A 328 43.73 -7.59 47.98
N ARG A 329 43.52 -6.38 48.54
CA ARG A 329 43.95 -5.11 47.91
C ARG A 329 45.42 -5.11 47.54
N SER A 330 46.29 -5.46 48.49
CA SER A 330 47.75 -5.52 48.26
C SER A 330 48.10 -6.52 47.15
N ARG A 331 47.49 -7.71 47.15
CA ARG A 331 47.69 -8.74 46.11
C ARG A 331 47.19 -8.28 44.74
N TYR A 332 46.02 -7.64 44.67
CA TYR A 332 45.41 -7.14 43.45
C TYR A 332 46.28 -6.05 42.81
N LEU A 333 46.65 -5.03 43.58
CA LEU A 333 47.53 -3.96 43.11
C LEU A 333 48.93 -4.45 42.74
N LYS A 334 49.55 -5.32 43.55
CA LYS A 334 50.91 -5.86 43.28
C LYS A 334 50.97 -6.77 42.05
N LYS A 335 49.86 -7.38 41.63
CA LYS A 335 49.81 -8.27 40.46
C LYS A 335 49.13 -7.65 39.23
N GLY A 336 48.58 -6.43 39.35
CA GLY A 336 47.77 -5.83 38.29
C GLY A 336 46.52 -6.66 37.96
N ILE A 337 45.85 -7.26 38.96
CA ILE A 337 44.66 -8.10 38.76
C ILE A 337 43.48 -7.63 39.61
N LEU A 338 42.28 -7.60 39.04
CA LEU A 338 41.03 -7.26 39.73
C LEU A 338 39.95 -8.32 39.43
N PRO A 339 39.05 -8.66 40.37
CA PRO A 339 37.77 -9.29 40.05
C PRO A 339 37.00 -8.47 39.01
N LEU A 340 36.31 -9.11 38.06
CA LEU A 340 35.62 -8.40 36.96
C LEU A 340 34.64 -7.32 37.46
N TRP A 341 33.83 -7.61 38.48
CA TRP A 341 32.92 -6.61 39.06
C TRP A 341 33.63 -5.41 39.72
N GLN A 342 34.84 -5.61 40.27
CA GLN A 342 35.66 -4.51 40.82
C GLN A 342 36.30 -3.69 39.69
N PHE A 343 36.67 -4.33 38.57
CA PHE A 343 37.13 -3.61 37.38
C PHE A 343 36.02 -2.72 36.80
N LEU A 344 34.82 -3.27 36.57
CA LEU A 344 33.69 -2.52 36.00
C LEU A 344 33.26 -1.31 36.86
N LYS A 345 33.35 -1.43 38.20
CA LYS A 345 33.08 -0.30 39.13
C LYS A 345 34.24 0.72 39.24
N LEU A 346 35.40 0.45 38.64
CA LEU A 346 36.58 1.32 38.65
C LEU A 346 37.03 1.79 37.27
N GLU A 347 36.42 1.32 36.18
CA GLU A 347 36.94 1.43 34.81
C GLU A 347 37.32 2.86 34.39
N SER A 348 36.42 3.83 34.61
CA SER A 348 36.66 5.25 34.35
C SER A 348 37.78 5.89 35.19
N LEU A 349 38.15 5.28 36.33
CA LEU A 349 39.26 5.68 37.19
C LEU A 349 40.57 4.92 36.88
N LEU A 350 40.50 3.77 36.21
CA LEU A 350 41.68 2.94 35.88
C LEU A 350 42.49 3.52 34.71
N ASN A 351 41.83 4.23 33.79
CA ASN A 351 42.38 4.82 32.56
C ASN A 351 43.18 3.79 31.72
N VAL A 352 42.57 2.63 31.48
CA VAL A 352 43.11 1.52 30.67
C VAL A 352 42.06 1.16 29.61
N SER A 353 42.48 1.05 28.35
CA SER A 353 41.59 0.59 27.27
C SER A 353 41.28 -0.90 27.40
N ARG A 354 40.03 -1.30 27.12
CA ARG A 354 39.62 -2.73 27.08
C ARG A 354 40.48 -3.56 26.10
N ASN A 355 41.06 -2.94 25.08
CA ASN A 355 41.99 -3.59 24.13
C ASN A 355 43.30 -4.07 24.77
N GLN A 356 43.65 -3.60 25.96
CA GLN A 356 44.93 -3.86 26.62
C GLN A 356 44.83 -4.85 27.81
N ILE A 357 43.62 -5.28 28.17
CA ILE A 357 43.37 -6.18 29.31
C ILE A 357 43.12 -7.63 28.89
N TYR A 358 43.37 -8.55 29.81
CA TYR A 358 43.15 -9.98 29.63
C TYR A 358 42.20 -10.55 30.69
N LEU A 359 41.25 -11.37 30.27
CA LEU A 359 40.30 -12.07 31.13
C LEU A 359 40.76 -13.49 31.41
N TYR A 360 40.64 -13.95 32.66
CA TYR A 360 40.88 -15.34 33.04
C TYR A 360 39.97 -15.77 34.19
N ARG A 361 39.70 -17.08 34.30
CA ARG A 361 38.87 -17.64 35.39
C ARG A 361 39.76 -18.32 36.45
N LYS A 362 39.39 -18.16 37.74
CA LYS A 362 40.20 -18.65 38.88
C LYS A 362 40.23 -20.19 39.02
N SER A 363 39.27 -20.91 38.44
CA SER A 363 39.16 -22.37 38.51
C SER A 363 39.50 -23.02 37.16
N GLY A 364 40.42 -24.00 37.17
CA GLY A 364 40.91 -24.73 36.00
C GLY A 364 42.32 -24.32 35.56
N LYS A 365 42.74 -24.76 34.37
CA LYS A 365 43.97 -24.25 33.73
C LYS A 365 43.68 -22.79 33.30
N ALA A 366 44.25 -21.84 34.01
CA ALA A 366 44.01 -20.41 33.83
C ALA A 366 44.63 -19.90 32.53
N ASN A 367 43.93 -20.10 31.42
CA ASN A 367 44.25 -19.51 30.14
C ASN A 367 43.70 -18.08 30.11
N TYR A 368 44.58 -17.13 29.84
CA TYR A 368 44.22 -15.74 29.58
C TYR A 368 43.59 -15.64 28.18
N SER A 369 42.68 -14.71 27.98
CA SER A 369 42.13 -14.33 26.68
C SER A 369 42.01 -12.81 26.65
N LYS A 370 42.24 -12.16 25.50
CA LYS A 370 42.02 -10.70 25.38
C LYS A 370 40.55 -10.39 25.71
N ALA A 371 40.27 -9.24 26.35
CA ALA A 371 38.87 -8.81 26.52
C ALA A 371 38.25 -8.36 25.20
N VAL A 372 39.03 -7.74 24.31
CA VAL A 372 38.57 -7.31 22.99
C VAL A 372 39.34 -8.05 21.89
N ILE A 373 38.62 -8.51 20.87
CA ILE A 373 39.19 -9.00 19.62
C ILE A 373 39.01 -7.91 18.56
N GLN A 374 40.10 -7.36 18.04
CA GLN A 374 40.05 -6.67 16.76
C GLN A 374 39.94 -7.73 15.66
N PRO A 375 38.90 -7.72 14.80
CA PRO A 375 38.85 -8.63 13.67
C PRO A 375 39.94 -8.29 12.65
N ASP A 376 40.62 -9.32 12.17
CA ASP A 376 41.57 -9.27 11.07
C ASP A 376 41.37 -10.49 10.14
N GLU A 377 42.15 -10.58 9.06
CA GLU A 377 42.08 -11.69 8.10
C GLU A 377 42.26 -13.07 8.77
N VAL A 378 43.11 -13.17 9.78
CA VAL A 378 43.43 -14.45 10.44
C VAL A 378 42.29 -14.87 11.37
N PHE A 379 41.69 -13.92 12.09
CA PHE A 379 40.47 -14.16 12.86
C PHE A 379 39.28 -14.51 11.96
N ALA A 380 39.13 -13.83 10.81
CA ALA A 380 38.11 -14.15 9.83
C ALA A 380 38.28 -15.59 9.29
N ARG A 381 39.49 -15.97 8.83
CA ARG A 381 39.79 -17.36 8.45
C ARG A 381 39.48 -18.35 9.57
N LEU A 382 39.85 -18.04 10.82
CA LEU A 382 39.60 -18.91 11.97
C LEU A 382 38.10 -19.16 12.22
N LEU A 383 37.23 -18.16 12.01
CA LEU A 383 35.78 -18.37 12.05
C LEU A 383 35.33 -19.32 10.92
N GLY A 384 35.83 -19.11 9.69
CA GLY A 384 35.54 -20.01 8.57
C GLY A 384 35.92 -21.46 8.85
N TYR A 385 37.17 -21.70 9.30
CA TYR A 385 37.63 -23.04 9.72
C TYR A 385 36.86 -23.59 10.93
N TYR A 386 36.29 -22.74 11.79
CA TYR A 386 35.43 -23.21 12.87
C TYR A 386 34.10 -23.73 12.33
N LEU A 387 33.58 -23.18 11.23
CA LEU A 387 32.27 -23.54 10.70
C LEU A 387 32.30 -24.84 9.89
N SER A 388 33.36 -25.10 9.14
CA SER A 388 33.62 -26.41 8.51
C SER A 388 34.11 -27.44 9.54
N GLU A 389 35.39 -27.37 9.89
CA GLU A 389 36.09 -28.43 10.62
C GLU A 389 36.10 -28.29 12.16
N GLY A 390 35.50 -27.21 12.68
CA GLY A 390 35.52 -26.88 14.10
C GLY A 390 34.37 -27.48 14.92
N CYS A 391 34.60 -27.73 16.21
CA CYS A 391 33.53 -27.91 17.19
C CYS A 391 33.94 -27.46 18.61
N VAL A 392 32.93 -27.13 19.43
CA VAL A 392 33.08 -26.80 20.86
C VAL A 392 32.54 -27.95 21.70
N SER A 393 33.40 -28.52 22.55
CA SER A 393 33.04 -29.53 23.55
C SER A 393 33.24 -28.96 24.95
N GLN A 394 32.25 -29.14 25.84
CA GLN A 394 32.32 -28.64 27.22
C GLN A 394 33.07 -29.63 28.12
N ASN A 395 34.00 -29.13 28.95
CA ASN A 395 34.85 -29.94 29.81
C ASN A 395 34.95 -29.28 31.20
N GLY A 396 33.99 -29.60 32.06
CA GLY A 396 33.80 -28.91 33.34
C GLY A 396 33.48 -27.42 33.14
N ASN A 397 34.21 -26.55 33.85
CA ASN A 397 33.98 -25.10 33.87
C ASN A 397 34.62 -24.35 32.68
N THR A 398 34.98 -25.04 31.60
CA THR A 398 35.64 -24.48 30.40
C THR A 398 35.28 -25.30 29.16
N TYR A 399 35.64 -24.79 27.98
CA TYR A 399 35.42 -25.48 26.71
C TYR A 399 36.74 -25.89 26.05
N LYS A 400 36.73 -27.06 25.40
CA LYS A 400 37.73 -27.49 24.43
C LYS A 400 37.21 -27.15 23.04
N ILE A 401 37.91 -26.27 22.34
CA ILE A 401 37.67 -25.93 20.93
C ILE A 401 38.56 -26.87 20.12
N ILE A 402 38.01 -27.56 19.14
CA ILE A 402 38.66 -28.63 18.39
C ILE A 402 38.47 -28.36 16.90
N PHE A 403 39.49 -28.57 16.09
CA PHE A 403 39.46 -28.55 14.63
C PHE A 403 40.06 -29.88 14.13
N THR A 404 39.53 -30.45 13.06
CA THR A 404 40.04 -31.71 12.47
C THR A 404 40.44 -31.46 11.02
N PHE A 405 41.55 -32.04 10.57
CA PHE A 405 42.04 -31.87 9.20
C PHE A 405 42.61 -33.20 8.68
N ALA A 406 42.67 -33.39 7.37
CA ALA A 406 43.36 -34.52 6.75
C ALA A 406 44.88 -34.42 6.94
N LEU A 407 45.60 -35.55 6.84
CA LEU A 407 47.06 -35.59 7.05
C LEU A 407 47.89 -34.72 6.09
N HIS A 408 47.31 -34.26 4.97
CA HIS A 408 47.98 -33.43 3.97
C HIS A 408 47.69 -31.92 4.11
N GLU A 409 46.73 -31.54 4.96
CA GLU A 409 46.25 -30.15 5.10
C GLU A 409 47.07 -29.36 6.13
N THR A 410 48.40 -29.44 6.00
CA THR A 410 49.34 -28.81 6.93
C THR A 410 49.30 -27.28 6.89
N GLU A 411 48.87 -26.69 5.77
CA GLU A 411 48.61 -25.25 5.63
C GLU A 411 47.52 -24.80 6.62
N TYR A 412 46.35 -25.47 6.60
CA TYR A 412 45.18 -25.11 7.41
C TYR A 412 45.45 -25.30 8.91
N VAL A 413 46.21 -26.35 9.25
CA VAL A 413 46.70 -26.60 10.62
C VAL A 413 47.54 -25.42 11.14
N ASN A 414 48.40 -24.81 10.31
CA ASN A 414 49.20 -23.66 10.71
C ASN A 414 48.35 -22.39 10.85
N ASP A 415 47.46 -22.15 9.90
CA ASP A 415 46.49 -21.03 9.89
C ASP A 415 45.66 -20.99 11.19
N VAL A 416 45.13 -22.14 11.62
CA VAL A 416 44.39 -22.28 12.88
C VAL A 416 45.28 -22.06 14.11
N LEU A 417 46.55 -22.49 14.08
CA LEU A 417 47.48 -22.25 15.19
C LEU A 417 47.82 -20.76 15.34
N ASP A 418 48.00 -20.03 14.24
CA ASP A 418 48.25 -18.59 14.28
C ASP A 418 47.00 -17.79 14.67
N GLY A 419 45.81 -18.19 14.22
CA GLY A 419 44.53 -17.62 14.69
C GLY A 419 44.30 -17.84 16.20
N LEU A 420 44.58 -19.04 16.72
CA LEU A 420 44.52 -19.29 18.17
C LEU A 420 45.53 -18.43 18.95
N LYS A 421 46.75 -18.28 18.42
CA LYS A 421 47.83 -17.45 18.98
C LYS A 421 47.49 -15.95 18.98
N LEU A 422 46.84 -15.44 17.93
CA LEU A 422 46.31 -14.06 17.87
C LEU A 422 45.36 -13.76 19.04
N LEU A 423 44.52 -14.74 19.41
CA LEU A 423 43.59 -14.68 20.53
C LEU A 423 44.25 -14.91 21.91
N GLY A 424 45.57 -15.11 21.96
CA GLY A 424 46.34 -15.40 23.17
C GLY A 424 46.26 -16.85 23.64
N LEU A 425 45.68 -17.75 22.84
CA LEU A 425 45.47 -19.15 23.19
C LEU A 425 46.62 -20.04 22.71
N ARG A 426 46.98 -21.03 23.53
CA ARG A 426 47.92 -22.08 23.14
C ARG A 426 47.19 -23.22 22.44
N GLY A 427 47.37 -23.33 21.13
CA GLY A 427 46.99 -24.53 20.38
C GLY A 427 47.84 -25.74 20.76
N CYS A 428 47.25 -26.93 20.63
CA CYS A 428 47.86 -28.24 20.79
C CYS A 428 47.52 -29.10 19.57
N VAL A 429 48.48 -29.87 19.05
CA VAL A 429 48.31 -30.69 17.84
C VAL A 429 48.44 -32.17 18.20
N GLU A 430 47.50 -32.97 17.73
CA GLU A 430 47.39 -34.41 17.98
C GLU A 430 47.24 -35.12 16.63
N LYS A 431 48.30 -35.80 16.16
CA LYS A 431 48.25 -36.59 14.92
C LYS A 431 47.63 -37.96 15.18
N ARG A 432 46.63 -38.33 14.38
CA ARG A 432 45.92 -39.61 14.40
C ARG A 432 46.22 -40.41 13.13
N GLN A 433 45.62 -41.59 13.00
CA GLN A 433 45.88 -42.52 11.88
C GLN A 433 45.52 -41.93 10.50
N SER A 434 44.51 -41.07 10.42
CA SER A 434 44.00 -40.48 9.17
C SER A 434 43.81 -38.95 9.21
N THR A 435 43.95 -38.33 10.39
CA THR A 435 43.68 -36.89 10.59
C THR A 435 44.68 -36.22 11.53
N ILE A 436 44.77 -34.90 11.44
CA ILE A 436 45.44 -34.02 12.39
C ILE A 436 44.35 -33.30 13.18
N VAL A 437 44.38 -33.38 14.50
CA VAL A 437 43.45 -32.65 15.38
C VAL A 437 44.19 -31.50 16.03
N VAL A 438 43.71 -30.27 15.81
CA VAL A 438 44.18 -29.07 16.51
C VAL A 438 43.17 -28.73 17.59
N TYR A 439 43.62 -28.40 18.79
CA TYR A 439 42.70 -27.94 19.84
C TYR A 439 43.27 -26.88 20.76
N ALA A 440 42.38 -26.06 21.31
CA ALA A 440 42.66 -25.13 22.39
C ALA A 440 41.67 -25.35 23.55
N THR A 441 41.93 -24.71 24.68
CA THR A 441 40.99 -24.64 25.80
C THR A 441 40.77 -23.17 26.12
N SER A 442 39.53 -22.69 26.04
CA SER A 442 39.16 -21.34 26.47
C SER A 442 37.72 -21.34 26.92
N TRP A 443 37.48 -20.79 28.11
CA TRP A 443 36.13 -20.62 28.63
C TRP A 443 35.41 -19.51 27.83
N LEU A 444 36.10 -18.39 27.56
CA LEU A 444 35.53 -17.21 26.94
C LEU A 444 35.29 -17.39 25.44
N LEU A 445 36.28 -17.88 24.68
CA LEU A 445 36.11 -18.09 23.23
C LEU A 445 35.13 -19.24 22.94
N GLY A 446 35.12 -20.29 23.77
CA GLY A 446 34.15 -21.37 23.63
C GLY A 446 32.72 -20.93 23.98
N TYR A 447 32.57 -20.03 24.96
CA TYR A 447 31.29 -19.38 25.27
C TYR A 447 30.85 -18.45 24.13
N ALA A 448 31.75 -17.60 23.62
CA ALA A 448 31.47 -16.70 22.49
C ALA A 448 30.99 -17.48 21.26
N LEU A 449 31.76 -18.48 20.80
CA LEU A 449 31.40 -19.33 19.65
C LEU A 449 30.09 -20.12 19.85
N LYS A 450 29.81 -20.62 21.06
CA LYS A 450 28.63 -21.48 21.31
C LYS A 450 27.36 -20.69 21.64
N ASN A 451 27.48 -19.68 22.49
CA ASN A 451 26.35 -19.08 23.21
C ASN A 451 26.07 -17.62 22.79
N VAL A 452 27.09 -16.86 22.39
CA VAL A 452 26.92 -15.44 22.02
C VAL A 452 26.72 -15.32 20.51
N TRP A 453 27.72 -15.77 19.74
CA TRP A 453 27.76 -15.66 18.27
C TRP A 453 27.06 -16.82 17.56
N GLN A 454 26.55 -17.79 18.32
CA GLN A 454 25.73 -18.92 17.86
C GLN A 454 26.32 -19.72 16.68
N CYS A 455 27.65 -19.86 16.59
CA CYS A 455 28.37 -20.48 15.47
C CYS A 455 28.14 -21.99 15.30
N GLY A 456 27.21 -22.58 16.05
CA GLY A 456 26.92 -24.00 16.08
C GLY A 456 27.96 -24.86 16.79
N THR A 457 27.54 -26.06 17.18
CA THR A 457 28.38 -27.12 17.75
C THR A 457 28.27 -28.45 16.99
N GLN A 458 27.34 -28.55 16.04
CA GLN A 458 27.11 -29.67 15.14
C GLN A 458 26.98 -29.13 13.71
N ALA A 459 27.25 -29.96 12.70
CA ALA A 459 27.21 -29.53 11.29
C ALA A 459 25.83 -29.00 10.85
N SER A 460 24.73 -29.43 11.49
CA SER A 460 23.36 -28.99 11.23
C SER A 460 23.00 -27.61 11.81
N ASN A 461 23.75 -27.10 12.79
CA ASN A 461 23.46 -25.82 13.44
C ASN A 461 24.59 -24.79 13.34
N LYS A 462 25.53 -24.98 12.40
CA LYS A 462 26.52 -23.98 12.02
C LYS A 462 25.87 -22.72 11.45
N ALA A 463 26.44 -21.56 11.74
CA ALA A 463 26.09 -20.28 11.15
C ALA A 463 27.27 -19.29 11.29
N PHE A 464 27.46 -18.39 10.33
CA PHE A 464 28.30 -17.21 10.55
C PHE A 464 27.65 -16.28 11.59
N PRO A 465 28.44 -15.62 12.46
CA PRO A 465 27.96 -14.53 13.31
C PRO A 465 27.36 -13.38 12.49
N ALA A 466 26.36 -12.70 13.05
CA ALA A 466 25.67 -11.57 12.41
C ALA A 466 26.63 -10.44 11.98
N PHE A 467 27.65 -10.14 12.79
CA PHE A 467 28.65 -9.10 12.49
C PHE A 467 29.49 -9.37 11.23
N VAL A 468 29.57 -10.61 10.72
CA VAL A 468 30.36 -10.92 9.52
C VAL A 468 29.77 -10.24 8.28
N PHE A 469 28.45 -10.00 8.25
CA PHE A 469 27.75 -9.32 7.17
C PHE A 469 27.90 -7.80 7.20
N GLN A 470 28.38 -7.26 8.33
CA GLN A 470 28.73 -5.84 8.51
C GLN A 470 30.23 -5.58 8.22
N TRP A 471 31.05 -6.62 8.02
CA TRP A 471 32.46 -6.46 7.72
C TRP A 471 32.70 -6.06 6.25
N PRO A 472 33.74 -5.26 5.95
CA PRO A 472 34.17 -5.02 4.57
C PRO A 472 34.50 -6.30 3.81
N ASN A 473 34.32 -6.27 2.49
CA ASN A 473 34.33 -7.46 1.61
C ASN A 473 35.63 -8.30 1.69
N TYR A 474 36.77 -7.73 2.10
CA TYR A 474 38.02 -8.48 2.27
C TYR A 474 38.00 -9.42 3.50
N LEU A 475 37.40 -9.01 4.62
CA LEU A 475 37.21 -9.89 5.78
C LEU A 475 36.13 -10.95 5.51
N GLN A 476 35.08 -10.59 4.77
CA GLN A 476 34.09 -11.56 4.28
C GLN A 476 34.76 -12.62 3.38
N GLN A 477 35.68 -12.22 2.49
CA GLN A 477 36.45 -13.13 1.64
C GLN A 477 37.31 -14.11 2.45
N GLU A 478 38.00 -13.63 3.49
CA GLU A 478 38.83 -14.48 4.35
C GLU A 478 37.99 -15.41 5.25
N ALA A 479 36.82 -14.96 5.72
CA ALA A 479 35.86 -15.82 6.42
C ALA A 479 35.31 -16.94 5.52
N LEU A 480 34.96 -16.60 4.27
CA LEU A 480 34.55 -17.54 3.24
C LEU A 480 35.67 -18.54 2.87
N LYS A 481 36.91 -18.07 2.76
CA LYS A 481 38.11 -18.89 2.49
C LYS A 481 38.38 -19.92 3.59
N GLY A 482 38.23 -19.57 4.87
CA GLY A 482 38.31 -20.54 5.96
C GLY A 482 37.25 -21.65 5.86
N LEU A 483 36.02 -21.29 5.45
CA LEU A 483 34.94 -22.26 5.24
C LEU A 483 35.22 -23.18 4.03
N LEU A 484 35.51 -22.57 2.87
CA LEU A 484 35.75 -23.29 1.61
C LEU A 484 37.01 -24.15 1.60
N ARG A 485 38.01 -23.85 2.45
CA ARG A 485 39.19 -24.70 2.60
C ARG A 485 38.91 -26.05 3.27
N GLY A 486 37.89 -26.13 4.14
CA GLY A 486 37.44 -27.39 4.76
C GLY A 486 36.31 -28.07 3.97
N ASP A 487 35.13 -27.45 3.95
CA ASP A 487 33.90 -28.05 3.36
C ASP A 487 33.77 -27.82 1.84
N GLY A 488 34.65 -27.00 1.25
CA GLY A 488 34.64 -26.70 -0.18
C GLY A 488 35.51 -27.66 -0.99
N SER A 489 35.17 -27.85 -2.26
CA SER A 489 36.00 -28.62 -3.19
C SER A 489 36.15 -27.95 -4.56
N LEU A 490 37.41 -27.85 -4.99
CA LEU A 490 37.78 -27.54 -6.37
C LEU A 490 37.80 -28.84 -7.19
N THR A 491 37.14 -28.83 -8.35
CA THR A 491 37.20 -29.90 -9.35
C THR A 491 37.60 -29.32 -10.70
N THR A 492 38.71 -29.81 -11.26
CA THR A 492 39.13 -29.52 -12.64
C THR A 492 39.08 -30.80 -13.49
N ARG A 493 38.89 -30.65 -14.82
CA ARG A 493 39.10 -31.77 -15.76
C ARG A 493 40.55 -31.84 -16.21
N THR A 494 41.06 -33.04 -16.46
CA THR A 494 42.45 -33.31 -16.90
C THR A 494 42.87 -32.60 -18.19
N ASN A 495 41.94 -32.16 -19.03
CA ASN A 495 42.22 -31.34 -20.23
C ASN A 495 42.13 -29.81 -19.97
N GLY A 496 41.64 -29.38 -18.81
CA GLY A 496 41.39 -27.98 -18.46
C GLY A 496 40.06 -27.39 -18.98
N SER A 497 39.24 -28.15 -19.72
CA SER A 497 38.02 -27.61 -20.37
C SER A 497 36.80 -27.49 -19.43
N HIS A 498 36.99 -27.69 -18.13
CA HIS A 498 35.98 -27.43 -17.09
C HIS A 498 36.66 -27.29 -15.73
N ALA A 499 36.27 -26.25 -15.00
CA ALA A 499 36.60 -26.04 -13.60
C ALA A 499 35.31 -25.75 -12.82
N LYS A 500 35.28 -26.12 -11.54
CA LYS A 500 34.16 -25.91 -10.63
C LYS A 500 34.62 -25.79 -9.18
N ILE A 501 34.06 -24.83 -8.46
CA ILE A 501 34.05 -24.77 -7.00
C ILE A 501 32.67 -25.27 -6.52
N THR A 502 32.64 -26.15 -5.52
CA THR A 502 31.41 -26.47 -4.79
C THR A 502 31.60 -26.34 -3.28
N PHE A 503 30.51 -26.07 -2.57
CA PHE A 503 30.40 -26.17 -1.12
C PHE A 503 29.11 -26.92 -0.78
N ALA A 504 29.12 -27.68 0.32
CA ALA A 504 27.97 -28.46 0.75
C ALA A 504 27.87 -28.51 2.27
N THR A 505 26.67 -28.30 2.83
CA THR A 505 26.44 -28.37 4.27
C THR A 505 25.03 -28.86 4.58
N ILE A 506 24.84 -29.38 5.80
CA ILE A 506 23.51 -29.78 6.32
C ILE A 506 22.85 -28.67 7.15
N SER A 507 23.54 -27.55 7.43
CA SER A 507 22.92 -26.35 8.02
C SER A 507 22.34 -25.45 6.94
N HIS A 508 21.02 -25.22 6.98
CA HIS A 508 20.36 -24.28 6.07
C HIS A 508 20.84 -22.82 6.30
N LYS A 509 21.06 -22.41 7.55
CA LYS A 509 21.50 -21.04 7.88
C LYS A 509 22.91 -20.76 7.38
N LEU A 510 23.86 -21.68 7.60
CA LEU A 510 25.22 -21.56 7.02
C LEU A 510 25.17 -21.57 5.49
N PHE A 511 24.26 -22.35 4.89
CA PHE A 511 24.11 -22.42 3.44
C PHE A 511 23.65 -21.08 2.85
N ALA A 512 22.55 -20.52 3.35
CA ALA A 512 22.03 -19.22 2.95
C ALA A 512 23.08 -18.10 3.13
N GLN A 513 23.73 -18.08 4.30
CA GLN A 513 24.82 -17.16 4.61
C GLN A 513 26.01 -17.28 3.65
N ALA A 514 26.43 -18.50 3.30
CA ALA A 514 27.50 -18.73 2.33
C ALA A 514 27.09 -18.30 0.91
N VAL A 515 25.81 -18.45 0.53
CA VAL A 515 25.28 -17.99 -0.76
C VAL A 515 25.36 -16.45 -0.85
N THR A 516 24.93 -15.72 0.18
CA THR A 516 25.04 -14.25 0.24
C THR A 516 26.49 -13.78 0.24
N LEU A 517 27.36 -14.39 1.06
CA LEU A 517 28.79 -14.03 1.09
C LEU A 517 29.47 -14.29 -0.26
N ILE A 518 29.12 -15.37 -0.97
CA ILE A 518 29.67 -15.68 -2.30
C ILE A 518 29.16 -14.69 -3.35
N GLN A 519 27.87 -14.30 -3.29
CA GLN A 519 27.30 -13.25 -4.15
C GLN A 519 28.05 -11.92 -3.98
N ASN A 520 28.23 -11.46 -2.73
CA ASN A 520 28.94 -10.21 -2.40
C ASN A 520 30.46 -10.21 -2.72
N GLN A 521 31.00 -11.30 -3.29
CA GLN A 521 32.34 -11.36 -3.89
C GLN A 521 32.31 -11.23 -5.43
N GLY A 522 31.15 -10.96 -6.04
CA GLY A 522 30.96 -10.93 -7.49
C GLY A 522 30.76 -12.31 -8.14
N ALA A 523 30.32 -13.32 -7.36
CA ALA A 523 30.13 -14.68 -7.85
C ALA A 523 28.71 -15.19 -7.57
N ILE A 524 27.85 -15.32 -8.58
CA ILE A 524 26.52 -15.92 -8.37
C ILE A 524 26.60 -17.46 -8.49
N PRO A 525 26.29 -18.23 -7.43
CA PRO A 525 26.32 -19.68 -7.47
C PRO A 525 25.02 -20.26 -8.06
N LEU A 526 25.10 -21.44 -8.69
CA LEU A 526 23.99 -22.37 -8.84
C LEU A 526 23.73 -23.02 -7.46
N ILE A 527 22.49 -23.06 -6.98
CA ILE A 527 22.14 -23.70 -5.70
C ILE A 527 21.23 -24.91 -5.89
N TYR A 528 21.31 -25.92 -5.04
CA TYR A 528 20.35 -27.03 -5.01
C TYR A 528 20.43 -27.83 -3.71
N GLN A 529 19.29 -28.38 -3.29
CA GLN A 529 19.20 -29.33 -2.19
C GLN A 529 19.28 -30.76 -2.72
N ARG A 530 20.02 -31.65 -2.05
CA ARG A 530 19.84 -33.10 -2.20
C ARG A 530 18.91 -33.60 -1.10
N PRO A 531 17.86 -34.38 -1.42
CA PRO A 531 16.96 -34.93 -0.41
C PRO A 531 17.68 -35.95 0.49
N ALA A 532 17.06 -36.26 1.62
CA ALA A 532 17.48 -37.38 2.46
C ALA A 532 17.48 -38.69 1.66
N SER A 533 18.39 -39.61 2.00
CA SER A 533 18.49 -40.91 1.33
C SER A 533 19.05 -41.99 2.25
N GLU A 534 18.50 -43.20 2.16
CA GLU A 534 19.09 -44.34 2.86
C GLU A 534 20.30 -44.86 2.07
N GLY A 535 21.42 -45.08 2.77
CA GLY A 535 22.60 -45.70 2.20
C GLY A 535 23.16 -46.76 3.14
N GLN A 536 23.62 -47.89 2.60
CA GLN A 536 24.37 -48.85 3.39
C GLN A 536 25.86 -48.49 3.45
N ILE A 537 26.42 -48.53 4.65
CA ILE A 537 27.87 -48.46 4.90
C ILE A 537 28.24 -49.69 5.72
N GLN A 538 29.09 -50.55 5.18
CA GLN A 538 29.53 -51.80 5.83
C GLN A 538 28.37 -52.67 6.36
N GLY A 539 27.28 -52.79 5.58
CA GLY A 539 26.09 -53.57 5.93
C GLY A 539 25.16 -52.94 6.97
N ARG A 540 25.45 -51.72 7.44
CA ARG A 540 24.54 -50.94 8.29
C ARG A 540 23.77 -49.93 7.44
N THR A 541 22.45 -49.88 7.60
CA THR A 541 21.62 -48.81 7.03
C THR A 541 21.88 -47.52 7.78
N HIS A 542 22.23 -46.46 7.06
CA HIS A 542 22.40 -45.11 7.56
C HIS A 542 21.52 -44.16 6.75
N GLN A 543 20.63 -43.43 7.43
CA GLN A 543 19.96 -42.30 6.82
C GLN A 543 20.97 -41.16 6.62
N ARG A 544 21.06 -40.68 5.38
CA ARG A 544 21.78 -39.45 5.03
C ARG A 544 20.80 -38.30 5.12
N LEU A 545 21.14 -37.30 5.93
CA LEU A 545 20.38 -36.06 6.08
C LEU A 545 20.33 -35.29 4.74
N PRO A 546 19.32 -34.43 4.52
CA PRO A 546 19.28 -33.56 3.35
C PRO A 546 20.51 -32.63 3.34
N LEU A 547 21.08 -32.41 2.16
CA LEU A 547 22.36 -31.73 1.97
C LEU A 547 22.19 -30.56 1.00
N TRP A 548 22.37 -29.34 1.50
CA TRP A 548 22.36 -28.13 0.70
C TRP A 548 23.69 -27.98 -0.02
N GLN A 549 23.66 -27.66 -1.31
CA GLN A 549 24.86 -27.54 -2.15
C GLN A 549 24.83 -26.30 -3.03
N LEU A 550 25.99 -25.67 -3.19
CA LEU A 550 26.20 -24.58 -4.13
C LEU A 550 27.37 -24.87 -5.06
N GLU A 551 27.31 -24.30 -6.26
CA GLU A 551 28.17 -24.59 -7.39
C GLU A 551 28.51 -23.31 -8.15
N VAL A 552 29.77 -22.89 -8.08
CA VAL A 552 30.32 -21.80 -8.90
C VAL A 552 31.13 -22.42 -10.03
N CYS A 553 30.67 -22.24 -11.27
CA CYS A 553 31.29 -22.81 -12.46
C CYS A 553 31.42 -21.84 -13.64
N ASN A 554 30.83 -20.64 -13.62
CA ASN A 554 31.10 -19.64 -14.66
C ASN A 554 32.48 -18.98 -14.46
N PHE A 555 33.10 -18.47 -15.53
CA PHE A 555 34.48 -17.98 -15.48
C PHE A 555 34.67 -16.75 -14.58
N ALA A 556 33.68 -15.83 -14.55
CA ALA A 556 33.74 -14.65 -13.69
C ALA A 556 33.74 -15.04 -12.20
N GLY A 557 32.77 -15.86 -11.76
CA GLY A 557 32.68 -16.32 -10.37
C GLY A 557 33.86 -17.20 -9.93
N LEU A 558 34.41 -18.02 -10.83
CA LEU A 558 35.64 -18.76 -10.55
C LEU A 558 36.87 -17.85 -10.42
N THR A 559 36.91 -16.72 -11.14
CA THR A 559 37.99 -15.73 -11.06
C THR A 559 37.87 -14.91 -9.77
N ALA A 560 36.66 -14.48 -9.40
CA ALA A 560 36.37 -13.83 -8.13
C ALA A 560 36.80 -14.69 -6.93
N LEU A 561 36.45 -15.98 -6.94
CA LEU A 561 36.82 -16.93 -5.89
C LEU A 561 38.23 -17.55 -6.07
N ALA A 562 39.08 -17.05 -6.97
CA ALA A 562 40.33 -17.72 -7.32
C ALA A 562 41.32 -17.92 -6.15
N LYS A 563 41.24 -17.07 -5.10
CA LYS A 563 42.16 -17.05 -3.95
C LYS A 563 41.64 -17.73 -2.68
N VAL A 564 40.46 -18.38 -2.73
CA VAL A 564 39.80 -18.91 -1.52
C VAL A 564 40.24 -20.32 -1.09
N PHE A 565 41.19 -20.94 -1.80
CA PHE A 565 41.73 -22.27 -1.48
C PHE A 565 43.20 -22.20 -1.06
N SER A 566 43.87 -23.35 -0.86
CA SER A 566 45.33 -23.43 -0.65
C SER A 566 46.12 -22.88 -1.84
N GLU A 567 47.42 -22.60 -1.66
CA GLU A 567 48.28 -22.11 -2.75
C GLU A 567 48.33 -23.11 -3.94
N GLU A 568 48.46 -24.41 -3.66
CA GLU A 568 48.45 -25.47 -4.68
C GLU A 568 47.16 -25.47 -5.50
N ARG A 569 45.99 -25.38 -4.84
CA ARG A 569 44.68 -25.34 -5.50
C ARG A 569 44.43 -24.02 -6.23
N THR A 570 44.99 -22.92 -5.74
CA THR A 570 44.98 -21.62 -6.43
C THR A 570 45.74 -21.71 -7.75
N VAL A 571 46.91 -22.38 -7.77
CA VAL A 571 47.68 -22.64 -9.01
C VAL A 571 46.96 -23.63 -9.94
N GLU A 572 46.29 -24.65 -9.39
CA GLU A 572 45.45 -25.58 -10.16
C GLU A 572 44.31 -24.82 -10.89
N LEU A 573 43.55 -24.00 -10.15
CA LEU A 573 42.44 -23.21 -10.69
C LEU A 573 42.92 -22.15 -11.68
N ALA A 574 44.01 -21.44 -11.40
CA ALA A 574 44.60 -20.48 -12.35
C ALA A 574 45.02 -21.18 -13.65
N THR A 575 45.65 -22.35 -13.56
CA THR A 575 46.03 -23.16 -14.72
C THR A 575 44.79 -23.60 -15.52
N ALA A 576 43.73 -24.04 -14.85
CA ALA A 576 42.48 -24.41 -15.50
C ALA A 576 41.78 -23.22 -16.17
N LEU A 577 41.74 -22.04 -15.51
CA LEU A 577 41.10 -20.83 -16.05
C LEU A 577 41.67 -20.40 -17.41
N THR A 578 42.99 -20.53 -17.62
CA THR A 578 43.62 -20.24 -18.93
C THR A 578 43.06 -21.08 -20.09
N ARG A 579 42.51 -22.27 -19.82
CA ARG A 579 41.92 -23.20 -20.79
C ARG A 579 40.39 -23.24 -20.74
N TYR A 580 39.79 -22.54 -19.77
CA TYR A 580 38.37 -22.58 -19.49
C TYR A 580 37.58 -21.46 -20.17
N ASN A 581 38.23 -20.31 -20.40
CA ASN A 581 37.63 -19.18 -21.10
C ASN A 581 37.12 -19.58 -22.50
N GLY A 582 35.96 -19.07 -22.89
CA GLY A 582 35.29 -19.39 -24.16
C GLY A 582 34.64 -20.77 -24.25
N THR A 583 34.69 -21.61 -23.20
CA THR A 583 33.96 -22.90 -23.20
C THR A 583 32.47 -22.69 -22.96
N LYS A 584 31.60 -23.60 -23.41
CA LYS A 584 30.15 -23.49 -23.16
C LYS A 584 29.73 -23.47 -21.68
N TYR A 585 30.66 -23.71 -20.75
CA TYR A 585 30.44 -23.67 -19.31
C TYR A 585 30.99 -22.38 -18.66
N SER A 586 31.85 -21.61 -19.34
CA SER A 586 32.39 -20.35 -18.80
C SER A 586 31.38 -19.21 -18.77
N PHE A 587 30.36 -19.26 -19.64
CA PHE A 587 29.31 -18.25 -19.72
C PHE A 587 28.39 -18.29 -18.48
N PRO A 588 27.95 -17.12 -17.96
CA PRO A 588 26.97 -17.07 -16.87
C PRO A 588 25.59 -17.57 -17.35
N ARG A 589 24.75 -18.00 -16.40
CA ARG A 589 23.33 -18.31 -16.64
C ARG A 589 22.40 -17.13 -16.29
N PHE A 590 22.98 -16.01 -15.90
CA PHE A 590 22.32 -14.76 -15.52
C PHE A 590 22.81 -13.64 -16.44
N ARG A 591 22.05 -12.54 -16.52
CA ARG A 591 22.51 -11.26 -17.10
C ARG A 591 22.72 -10.28 -15.96
N GLN A 592 23.84 -9.55 -15.92
CA GLN A 592 24.00 -8.46 -14.96
C GLN A 592 23.11 -7.27 -15.41
N SER A 593 22.46 -6.56 -14.48
CA SER A 593 21.57 -5.43 -14.79
C SER A 593 22.13 -4.10 -14.27
N SER A 594 22.38 -4.00 -12.96
CA SER A 594 23.10 -2.90 -12.30
C SER A 594 24.40 -3.45 -11.67
N SER A 595 25.09 -2.68 -10.83
CA SER A 595 26.16 -3.25 -9.97
C SER A 595 25.60 -4.29 -9.00
N ASP A 596 24.38 -4.05 -8.51
CA ASP A 596 23.81 -4.70 -7.33
C ASP A 596 22.68 -5.68 -7.65
N VAL A 597 22.20 -5.68 -8.90
CA VAL A 597 21.14 -6.57 -9.39
C VAL A 597 21.58 -7.28 -10.68
N ALA A 598 21.46 -8.60 -10.68
CA ALA A 598 21.44 -9.45 -11.87
C ALA A 598 20.01 -9.96 -12.15
N VAL A 599 19.78 -10.60 -13.28
CA VAL A 599 18.51 -11.29 -13.59
C VAL A 599 18.73 -12.74 -14.01
N VAL A 600 17.82 -13.62 -13.57
CA VAL A 600 17.87 -15.08 -13.75
C VAL A 600 16.58 -15.60 -14.38
N LYS A 601 16.68 -16.43 -15.42
CA LYS A 601 15.49 -16.92 -16.12
C LYS A 601 14.67 -17.91 -15.30
N ILE A 602 13.35 -17.73 -15.26
CA ILE A 602 12.41 -18.76 -14.81
C ILE A 602 12.57 -20.00 -15.69
N LYS A 603 12.59 -21.17 -15.05
CA LYS A 603 12.84 -22.48 -15.67
C LYS A 603 11.66 -23.44 -15.49
N SER A 604 11.00 -23.41 -14.34
CA SER A 604 9.69 -24.04 -14.13
C SER A 604 8.85 -23.20 -13.17
N ILE A 605 7.53 -23.31 -13.32
CA ILE A 605 6.52 -22.78 -12.41
C ILE A 605 5.65 -23.99 -12.05
N GLU A 606 5.40 -24.19 -10.78
CA GLU A 606 4.71 -25.36 -10.23
C GLU A 606 3.64 -24.88 -9.25
N THR A 607 2.40 -24.76 -9.73
CA THR A 607 1.23 -24.53 -8.87
C THR A 607 0.84 -25.82 -8.18
N ASN A 608 0.69 -25.78 -6.85
CA ASN A 608 0.32 -26.91 -6.02
C ASN A 608 -0.84 -26.51 -5.11
N SER A 609 -1.86 -27.36 -5.02
CA SER A 609 -2.81 -27.32 -3.90
C SER A 609 -2.17 -27.98 -2.67
N VAL A 610 -2.43 -27.43 -1.50
CA VAL A 610 -1.93 -27.91 -0.20
C VAL A 610 -3.05 -27.95 0.84
N GLU A 611 -2.84 -28.67 1.94
CA GLU A 611 -3.65 -28.48 3.15
C GLU A 611 -3.48 -27.03 3.66
N GLU A 612 -4.55 -26.44 4.19
CA GLU A 612 -4.61 -25.03 4.62
C GLU A 612 -3.39 -24.64 5.48
N CYS A 613 -2.57 -23.70 4.99
CA CYS A 613 -1.34 -23.28 5.65
C CYS A 613 -1.28 -21.77 5.88
N ASP A 614 -0.65 -21.37 6.99
CA ASP A 614 -0.42 -19.96 7.30
C ASP A 614 0.62 -19.34 6.34
N VAL A 615 0.39 -18.11 5.86
CA VAL A 615 1.32 -17.36 5.00
C VAL A 615 1.44 -15.89 5.46
N TYR A 616 2.61 -15.28 5.32
CA TYR A 616 3.05 -14.08 6.04
C TYR A 616 3.61 -12.98 5.12
N ASP A 617 3.42 -11.70 5.45
CA ASP A 617 3.98 -10.53 4.73
C ASP A 617 4.67 -9.55 5.70
N VAL A 618 5.47 -8.63 5.15
CA VAL A 618 6.12 -7.50 5.84
C VAL A 618 5.95 -6.22 5.03
N GLU A 619 5.48 -5.15 5.66
CA GLU A 619 5.34 -3.82 5.03
C GLU A 619 6.70 -3.09 5.06
N VAL A 620 7.24 -2.76 3.89
CA VAL A 620 8.60 -2.23 3.71
C VAL A 620 8.57 -0.78 3.23
N ASP A 621 9.24 0.09 3.97
CA ASP A 621 9.24 1.53 3.70
C ASP A 621 9.94 1.91 2.39
N ASN A 622 9.35 2.89 1.71
CA ASN A 622 9.82 3.53 0.47
C ASN A 622 9.92 2.63 -0.78
N THR A 623 10.17 1.32 -0.64
CA THR A 623 10.43 0.43 -1.79
C THR A 623 9.36 -0.62 -2.03
N HIS A 624 8.58 -1.01 -1.01
CA HIS A 624 7.65 -2.15 -1.06
C HIS A 624 8.31 -3.46 -1.56
N LEU A 625 9.63 -3.58 -1.40
CA LEU A 625 10.45 -4.70 -1.89
C LEU A 625 11.32 -5.29 -0.78
N PHE A 626 11.47 -6.61 -0.76
CA PHE A 626 12.46 -7.27 0.11
C PHE A 626 13.13 -8.48 -0.51
N VAL A 627 14.29 -8.85 0.05
CA VAL A 627 15.20 -9.85 -0.51
C VAL A 627 15.21 -11.14 0.31
N THR A 628 14.81 -12.24 -0.34
CA THR A 628 14.94 -13.60 0.21
C THR A 628 16.42 -13.96 0.43
N THR A 629 16.76 -14.89 1.34
CA THR A 629 18.15 -15.35 1.50
C THR A 629 18.68 -16.13 0.28
N SER A 630 17.81 -16.44 -0.69
CA SER A 630 18.21 -16.96 -1.99
C SER A 630 18.77 -15.86 -2.92
N GLY A 631 18.48 -14.59 -2.62
CA GLY A 631 18.79 -13.41 -3.41
C GLY A 631 17.65 -12.91 -4.31
N ILE A 632 16.51 -13.62 -4.40
CA ILE A 632 15.32 -13.16 -5.13
C ILE A 632 14.67 -11.98 -4.38
N VAL A 633 14.24 -10.96 -5.14
CA VAL A 633 13.47 -9.78 -4.67
C VAL A 633 11.95 -10.04 -4.84
N THR A 634 11.11 -9.57 -3.92
CA THR A 634 9.66 -9.90 -3.77
C THR A 634 8.83 -8.69 -3.27
N HIS A 635 7.48 -8.69 -3.38
CA HIS A 635 6.60 -7.50 -3.23
C HIS A 635 5.21 -7.78 -2.58
N ASN A 636 4.45 -6.73 -2.21
CA ASN A 636 3.14 -6.73 -1.50
C ASN A 636 1.91 -6.51 -2.46
N CYS A 637 0.62 -6.65 -2.05
CA CYS A 637 -0.58 -6.81 -2.95
C CYS A 637 -1.47 -5.54 -3.18
N VAL A 638 -2.79 -5.55 -3.51
CA VAL A 638 -3.87 -6.59 -3.65
C VAL A 638 -4.02 -7.19 -5.05
N GLY A 639 -3.25 -6.66 -5.99
CA GLY A 639 -3.55 -6.81 -7.41
C GLY A 639 -4.36 -5.64 -7.96
N VAL A 640 -4.72 -4.64 -7.15
CA VAL A 640 -5.47 -3.44 -7.56
C VAL A 640 -4.80 -2.19 -6.96
N PRO A 641 -4.26 -1.26 -7.77
CA PRO A 641 -3.65 -0.02 -7.29
C PRO A 641 -4.70 1.03 -6.91
N THR A 642 -4.39 1.88 -5.92
CA THR A 642 -5.11 3.15 -5.70
C THR A 642 -4.41 4.26 -6.48
N ILE A 643 -4.99 4.67 -7.60
CA ILE A 643 -4.32 5.48 -8.64
C ILE A 643 -4.49 6.99 -8.49
N GLY A 644 -5.38 7.45 -7.61
CA GLY A 644 -5.74 8.86 -7.47
C GLY A 644 -6.76 9.08 -6.36
N GLY A 645 -7.22 10.33 -6.24
CA GLY A 645 -8.15 10.72 -5.19
C GLY A 645 -7.99 12.17 -4.75
N GLU A 646 -8.96 12.64 -3.97
CA GLU A 646 -8.98 13.98 -3.37
C GLU A 646 -9.06 13.88 -1.83
N VAL A 647 -8.49 14.85 -1.13
CA VAL A 647 -8.56 14.94 0.33
C VAL A 647 -8.69 16.41 0.74
N TYR A 648 -9.76 16.75 1.45
CA TYR A 648 -9.95 18.09 2.04
C TYR A 648 -10.09 18.00 3.56
N PHE A 649 -9.74 19.11 4.22
CA PHE A 649 -9.78 19.26 5.67
C PHE A 649 -10.60 20.50 6.03
N ASP A 650 -11.72 20.33 6.72
CA ASP A 650 -12.60 21.41 7.17
C ASP A 650 -13.25 21.05 8.52
N PRO A 651 -13.38 21.99 9.47
CA PRO A 651 -14.05 21.74 10.75
C PRO A 651 -15.40 21.02 10.68
N ALA A 652 -16.18 21.20 9.61
CA ALA A 652 -17.47 20.53 9.38
C ALA A 652 -17.41 19.00 9.41
N TYR A 653 -16.25 18.39 9.12
CA TYR A 653 -16.04 16.94 9.13
C TYR A 653 -15.35 16.43 10.41
N SER A 654 -15.13 17.27 11.42
CA SER A 654 -14.54 16.85 12.72
C SER A 654 -15.48 15.95 13.52
N GLY A 655 -16.79 16.10 13.29
CA GLY A 655 -17.84 15.24 13.82
C GLY A 655 -17.89 13.91 13.07
N ASN A 656 -18.18 13.98 11.77
CA ASN A 656 -18.33 12.86 10.85
C ASN A 656 -17.38 13.01 9.63
N PRO A 657 -16.34 12.17 9.48
CA PRO A 657 -15.48 12.14 8.30
C PRO A 657 -16.19 11.48 7.11
N LEU A 658 -15.81 11.85 5.88
CA LEU A 658 -16.27 11.14 4.68
C LEU A 658 -15.15 10.27 4.12
N VAL A 659 -15.52 9.03 3.76
CA VAL A 659 -14.61 8.01 3.25
C VAL A 659 -15.28 7.35 2.06
N ASN A 660 -15.08 7.93 0.88
CA ASN A 660 -15.68 7.48 -0.36
C ASN A 660 -14.64 6.76 -1.22
N ALA A 661 -14.95 5.53 -1.63
CA ALA A 661 -14.10 4.73 -2.51
C ALA A 661 -14.80 4.53 -3.86
N MET A 662 -14.09 4.81 -4.95
CA MET A 662 -14.49 4.53 -6.34
C MET A 662 -13.59 3.41 -6.87
N ALA A 663 -14.17 2.40 -7.51
CA ALA A 663 -13.39 1.38 -8.22
C ALA A 663 -13.73 1.33 -9.70
N MET A 664 -12.76 0.85 -10.49
CA MET A 664 -12.88 0.62 -11.92
C MET A 664 -12.41 -0.79 -12.26
N GLY A 665 -13.07 -1.43 -13.22
CA GLY A 665 -12.66 -2.73 -13.76
C GLY A 665 -12.88 -2.86 -15.25
N LEU A 666 -12.08 -3.70 -15.91
CA LEU A 666 -12.20 -4.00 -17.33
C LEU A 666 -12.87 -5.37 -17.53
N MET A 667 -13.85 -5.43 -18.43
CA MET A 667 -14.58 -6.67 -18.70
C MET A 667 -13.69 -7.73 -19.37
N GLU A 668 -13.65 -8.94 -18.78
CA GLU A 668 -12.94 -10.08 -19.37
C GLU A 668 -13.77 -10.83 -20.43
N THR A 669 -15.09 -10.60 -20.52
CA THR A 669 -15.97 -11.26 -21.49
C THR A 669 -16.91 -10.29 -22.22
N PRO A 670 -17.47 -10.68 -23.39
CA PRO A 670 -18.50 -9.90 -24.08
C PRO A 670 -19.89 -9.92 -23.42
N GLU A 671 -20.09 -10.69 -22.34
CA GLU A 671 -21.38 -10.86 -21.67
C GLU A 671 -21.36 -10.10 -20.33
N ILE A 672 -22.32 -9.21 -20.14
CA ILE A 672 -22.45 -8.45 -18.87
C ILE A 672 -23.27 -9.30 -17.92
N VAL A 673 -22.68 -9.68 -16.80
CA VAL A 673 -23.37 -10.40 -15.72
C VAL A 673 -24.39 -9.44 -15.09
N LYS A 674 -25.58 -9.96 -14.80
CA LYS A 674 -26.71 -9.18 -14.27
C LYS A 674 -27.19 -9.74 -12.93
N SER A 675 -27.87 -8.88 -12.18
CA SER A 675 -28.40 -9.17 -10.86
C SER A 675 -29.71 -9.98 -10.88
N GLY A 676 -30.55 -9.83 -11.91
CA GLY A 676 -31.89 -10.45 -11.97
C GLY A 676 -31.89 -11.95 -12.29
N ALA A 677 -32.51 -12.77 -11.42
CA ALA A 677 -32.65 -14.21 -11.61
C ALA A 677 -33.51 -14.57 -12.83
N ASN A 678 -33.21 -15.72 -13.45
CA ASN A 678 -33.98 -16.26 -14.56
C ASN A 678 -33.93 -17.81 -14.57
N GLY A 679 -34.89 -18.42 -15.25
CA GLY A 679 -35.04 -19.87 -15.41
C GLY A 679 -35.63 -20.56 -14.18
N ILE A 680 -36.95 -20.78 -14.18
CA ILE A 680 -37.66 -21.48 -13.11
C ILE A 680 -37.04 -22.87 -12.91
N GLY A 681 -36.72 -23.19 -11.65
CA GLY A 681 -36.04 -24.42 -11.28
C GLY A 681 -34.51 -24.39 -11.44
N ASN A 682 -33.88 -23.26 -11.78
CA ASN A 682 -32.43 -23.09 -11.65
C ASN A 682 -32.03 -23.05 -10.15
N PRO A 683 -30.93 -23.71 -9.76
CA PRO A 683 -30.41 -23.65 -8.40
C PRO A 683 -29.85 -22.27 -8.07
N VAL A 684 -30.07 -21.84 -6.82
CA VAL A 684 -29.48 -20.65 -6.22
C VAL A 684 -28.36 -21.10 -5.29
N LEU A 685 -27.15 -20.58 -5.52
CA LEU A 685 -25.94 -20.90 -4.79
C LEU A 685 -25.56 -19.75 -3.86
N TYR A 686 -25.18 -20.07 -2.64
CA TYR A 686 -24.41 -19.19 -1.76
C TYR A 686 -22.93 -19.49 -2.00
N VAL A 687 -22.09 -18.46 -2.15
CA VAL A 687 -20.63 -18.62 -2.29
C VAL A 687 -19.84 -17.61 -1.45
N GLY A 688 -18.61 -17.97 -1.08
CA GLY A 688 -17.67 -17.10 -0.37
C GLY A 688 -17.42 -17.48 1.10
N SER A 689 -17.38 -16.49 1.98
CA SER A 689 -17.12 -16.60 3.42
C SER A 689 -18.25 -17.30 4.21
N THR A 690 -18.05 -17.50 5.51
CA THR A 690 -19.06 -18.09 6.41
C THR A 690 -19.84 -17.03 7.18
N THR A 691 -21.16 -17.19 7.19
CA THR A 691 -22.10 -16.26 7.85
C THR A 691 -21.97 -16.33 9.39
N GLY A 692 -22.01 -15.16 10.02
CA GLY A 692 -21.97 -14.96 11.47
C GLY A 692 -22.75 -13.71 11.89
N ARG A 693 -22.69 -13.32 13.16
CA ARG A 693 -23.44 -12.20 13.76
C ARG A 693 -22.83 -10.82 13.47
N ASP A 694 -22.24 -10.64 12.30
CA ASP A 694 -21.56 -9.40 11.89
C ASP A 694 -22.55 -8.34 11.41
N GLY A 695 -22.31 -7.08 11.77
CA GLY A 695 -22.97 -5.92 11.17
C GLY A 695 -24.51 -5.92 11.25
N MET A 696 -25.11 -6.64 12.20
CA MET A 696 -26.57 -6.77 12.29
C MET A 696 -27.22 -5.40 12.59
N GLY A 697 -27.73 -4.75 11.55
CA GLY A 697 -28.26 -3.38 11.61
C GLY A 697 -27.33 -2.29 11.04
N GLY A 698 -26.25 -2.64 10.35
CA GLY A 698 -25.30 -1.68 9.75
C GLY A 698 -25.96 -0.69 8.80
N ALA A 699 -26.87 -1.13 7.93
CA ALA A 699 -27.69 -0.25 7.08
C ALA A 699 -28.56 0.75 7.86
N SER A 700 -29.01 0.39 9.07
CA SER A 700 -29.79 1.26 9.97
C SER A 700 -28.89 2.25 10.71
N PHE A 701 -27.69 1.81 11.14
CA PHE A 701 -26.65 2.67 11.72
C PHE A 701 -26.16 3.73 10.73
N ALA A 702 -25.96 3.36 9.46
CA ALA A 702 -25.67 4.28 8.36
C ALA A 702 -26.86 5.19 7.97
N SER A 703 -28.06 4.95 8.52
CA SER A 703 -29.26 5.77 8.33
C SER A 703 -29.60 6.64 9.56
N ALA A 704 -28.65 6.86 10.48
CA ALA A 704 -28.84 7.57 11.75
C ALA A 704 -27.86 8.75 11.95
N GLU A 705 -28.18 9.65 12.89
CA GLU A 705 -27.29 10.73 13.34
C GLU A 705 -26.23 10.19 14.31
N LEU A 706 -24.98 10.69 14.24
CA LEU A 706 -23.89 10.24 15.10
C LEU A 706 -23.87 10.95 16.46
N SER A 707 -23.57 10.21 17.53
CA SER A 707 -23.50 10.72 18.91
C SER A 707 -22.37 10.06 19.70
N ASP A 708 -22.07 10.56 20.90
CA ASP A 708 -21.12 9.91 21.82
C ASP A 708 -21.51 8.46 22.16
N ALA A 709 -22.81 8.14 22.15
CA ALA A 709 -23.30 6.77 22.38
C ALA A 709 -23.01 5.83 21.21
N SER A 710 -22.87 6.35 19.98
CA SER A 710 -22.51 5.56 18.78
C SER A 710 -21.10 4.94 18.87
N MET A 711 -20.31 5.32 19.88
CA MET A 711 -19.02 4.68 20.18
C MET A 711 -19.16 3.30 20.86
N ASP A 712 -20.33 2.96 21.40
CA ASP A 712 -20.64 1.63 21.91
C ASP A 712 -21.06 0.66 20.79
N ASP A 713 -21.52 1.18 19.63
CA ASP A 713 -21.89 0.40 18.43
C ASP A 713 -20.69 -0.15 17.64
N ARG A 714 -19.46 0.03 18.15
CA ARG A 714 -18.22 -0.57 17.61
C ARG A 714 -18.35 -2.03 17.13
N PRO A 715 -19.03 -2.96 17.83
CA PRO A 715 -19.19 -4.34 17.37
C PRO A 715 -20.01 -4.51 16.08
N ALA A 716 -20.74 -3.48 15.64
CA ALA A 716 -21.43 -3.46 14.35
C ALA A 716 -20.52 -3.06 13.18
N VAL A 717 -19.34 -2.47 13.44
CA VAL A 717 -18.34 -2.22 12.39
C VAL A 717 -17.71 -3.55 11.98
N GLN A 718 -17.97 -3.91 10.72
CA GLN A 718 -17.50 -5.16 10.10
C GLN A 718 -15.96 -5.17 9.97
N VAL A 719 -15.38 -6.36 9.83
CA VAL A 719 -13.95 -6.56 9.49
C VAL A 719 -13.90 -7.16 8.10
N GLY A 720 -13.17 -6.53 7.18
CA GLY A 720 -12.95 -7.04 5.83
C GLY A 720 -11.73 -7.95 5.76
N ASP A 721 -11.80 -9.00 4.93
CA ASP A 721 -10.69 -9.90 4.62
C ASP A 721 -10.21 -9.69 3.17
N PRO A 722 -9.17 -8.86 2.93
CA PRO A 722 -8.69 -8.56 1.58
C PRO A 722 -8.16 -9.80 0.83
N PHE A 723 -7.92 -10.89 1.54
CA PHE A 723 -7.31 -12.10 1.02
C PHE A 723 -8.35 -13.12 0.58
N MET A 724 -9.40 -13.29 1.37
CA MET A 724 -10.59 -14.04 0.95
C MET A 724 -11.32 -13.31 -0.18
N GLU A 725 -11.33 -11.97 -0.17
CA GLU A 725 -11.78 -11.15 -1.28
C GLU A 725 -10.96 -11.34 -2.55
N LYS A 726 -9.63 -11.50 -2.43
CA LYS A 726 -8.77 -11.84 -3.57
C LYS A 726 -9.08 -13.21 -4.16
N SER A 727 -9.33 -14.23 -3.34
CA SER A 727 -9.86 -15.52 -3.82
C SER A 727 -11.21 -15.36 -4.51
N LEU A 728 -12.12 -14.55 -3.94
CA LEU A 728 -13.46 -14.32 -4.47
C LEU A 728 -13.43 -13.64 -5.85
N ILE A 729 -12.57 -12.63 -6.04
CA ILE A 729 -12.33 -12.00 -7.35
C ILE A 729 -12.00 -13.03 -8.42
N GLU A 730 -10.98 -13.88 -8.21
CA GLU A 730 -10.54 -14.82 -9.24
C GLU A 730 -11.55 -15.96 -9.46
N ALA A 731 -12.17 -16.47 -8.38
CA ALA A 731 -13.19 -17.51 -8.47
C ALA A 731 -14.44 -17.04 -9.22
N CYS A 732 -14.89 -15.81 -8.99
CA CYS A 732 -16.02 -15.22 -9.71
C CYS A 732 -15.68 -14.98 -11.20
N LEU A 733 -14.51 -14.42 -11.52
CA LEU A 733 -14.07 -14.22 -12.91
C LEU A 733 -13.90 -15.56 -13.66
N GLU A 734 -13.38 -16.60 -13.01
CA GLU A 734 -13.34 -17.96 -13.56
C GLU A 734 -14.77 -18.52 -13.77
N ALA A 735 -15.67 -18.35 -12.80
CA ALA A 735 -17.07 -18.76 -12.90
C ALA A 735 -17.80 -18.10 -14.07
N PHE A 736 -17.65 -16.79 -14.28
CA PHE A 736 -18.32 -16.07 -15.38
C PHE A 736 -17.82 -16.56 -16.76
N LYS A 737 -16.52 -16.85 -16.92
CA LYS A 737 -15.95 -17.40 -18.16
C LYS A 737 -16.54 -18.75 -18.59
N THR A 738 -17.20 -19.49 -17.70
CA THR A 738 -17.85 -20.78 -18.05
C THR A 738 -19.19 -20.62 -18.80
N GLY A 739 -19.85 -19.45 -18.70
CA GLY A 739 -21.25 -19.30 -19.10
C GLY A 739 -22.23 -20.22 -18.32
N ALA A 740 -21.85 -20.73 -17.14
CA ALA A 740 -22.75 -21.48 -16.25
C ALA A 740 -23.59 -20.56 -15.35
N VAL A 741 -23.15 -19.31 -15.16
CA VAL A 741 -23.82 -18.28 -14.35
C VAL A 741 -24.95 -17.64 -15.15
N VAL A 742 -26.14 -17.57 -14.57
CA VAL A 742 -27.32 -16.90 -15.11
C VAL A 742 -27.44 -15.48 -14.55
N ALA A 743 -27.17 -15.34 -13.25
CA ALA A 743 -27.17 -14.08 -12.52
C ALA A 743 -26.22 -14.18 -11.32
N ALA A 744 -25.69 -13.05 -10.87
CA ALA A 744 -24.89 -12.96 -9.64
C ALA A 744 -25.17 -11.64 -8.92
N GLN A 745 -25.15 -11.68 -7.60
CA GLN A 745 -25.33 -10.54 -6.71
C GLN A 745 -24.30 -10.60 -5.58
N ASP A 746 -23.82 -9.45 -5.15
CA ASP A 746 -23.03 -9.31 -3.93
C ASP A 746 -23.90 -9.56 -2.68
N MET A 747 -23.30 -9.48 -1.49
CA MET A 747 -24.00 -9.54 -0.21
C MET A 747 -23.45 -8.52 0.79
N GLY A 748 -23.49 -7.24 0.43
CA GLY A 748 -23.24 -6.11 1.33
C GLY A 748 -24.38 -5.87 2.34
N ALA A 749 -24.87 -4.63 2.41
CA ALA A 749 -25.94 -4.22 3.33
C ALA A 749 -27.18 -5.13 3.25
N ALA A 750 -27.75 -5.47 4.41
CA ALA A 750 -28.84 -6.45 4.55
C ALA A 750 -28.57 -7.87 3.99
N GLY A 751 -27.35 -8.19 3.54
CA GLY A 751 -26.86 -9.54 3.22
C GLY A 751 -27.82 -10.40 2.39
N ILE A 752 -28.32 -11.50 2.98
CA ILE A 752 -29.25 -12.44 2.32
C ILE A 752 -30.58 -11.76 1.94
N THR A 753 -31.04 -10.80 2.75
CA THR A 753 -32.33 -10.13 2.51
C THR A 753 -32.30 -9.26 1.25
N CYS A 754 -31.28 -8.42 1.09
CA CYS A 754 -31.10 -7.61 -0.12
C CYS A 754 -30.89 -8.51 -1.34
N SER A 755 -29.84 -9.33 -1.31
CA SER A 755 -29.43 -10.16 -2.46
C SER A 755 -30.56 -11.05 -2.99
N THR A 756 -31.35 -11.72 -2.14
CA THR A 756 -32.48 -12.54 -2.60
C THR A 756 -33.67 -11.72 -3.11
N SER A 757 -33.99 -10.58 -2.50
CA SER A 757 -35.16 -9.79 -2.87
C SER A 757 -34.95 -8.97 -4.14
N GLU A 758 -33.77 -8.38 -4.32
CA GLU A 758 -33.41 -7.69 -5.56
C GLU A 758 -33.31 -8.67 -6.73
N MET A 759 -32.59 -9.79 -6.55
CA MET A 759 -32.41 -10.80 -7.60
C MET A 759 -33.75 -11.37 -8.07
N ALA A 760 -34.69 -11.63 -7.14
CA ALA A 760 -36.05 -12.06 -7.47
C ALA A 760 -36.86 -10.96 -8.19
N ALA A 761 -36.87 -9.73 -7.65
CA ALA A 761 -37.65 -8.62 -8.20
C ALA A 761 -37.19 -8.21 -9.61
N LYS A 762 -35.88 -7.99 -9.81
CA LYS A 762 -35.28 -7.65 -11.11
C LYS A 762 -35.45 -8.76 -12.15
N GLY A 763 -35.55 -10.01 -11.70
CA GLY A 763 -35.85 -11.17 -12.54
C GLY A 763 -37.33 -11.37 -12.89
N GLY A 764 -38.26 -10.76 -12.14
CA GLY A 764 -39.70 -11.00 -12.25
C GLY A 764 -40.13 -12.40 -11.77
N VAL A 765 -39.33 -13.03 -10.90
CA VAL A 765 -39.47 -14.41 -10.41
C VAL A 765 -39.42 -14.44 -8.88
N GLY A 766 -39.47 -15.62 -8.27
CA GLY A 766 -39.18 -15.79 -6.84
C GLY A 766 -37.92 -16.58 -6.56
N ILE A 767 -37.52 -16.59 -5.29
CA ILE A 767 -36.43 -17.42 -4.75
C ILE A 767 -36.93 -18.13 -3.50
N GLU A 768 -36.79 -19.45 -3.49
CA GLU A 768 -36.87 -20.27 -2.28
C GLU A 768 -35.45 -20.56 -1.79
N LEU A 769 -35.12 -20.18 -0.55
CA LEU A 769 -33.78 -20.33 0.06
C LEU A 769 -33.88 -21.07 1.39
N ASP A 770 -32.95 -21.98 1.67
CA ASP A 770 -32.92 -22.82 2.86
C ASP A 770 -31.73 -22.48 3.76
N LEU A 771 -32.03 -21.88 4.92
CA LEU A 771 -31.01 -21.45 5.88
C LEU A 771 -30.28 -22.60 6.56
N ASP A 772 -30.86 -23.81 6.60
CA ASP A 772 -30.19 -25.01 7.15
C ASP A 772 -28.97 -25.41 6.29
N LYS A 773 -28.85 -24.88 5.06
CA LYS A 773 -27.73 -25.11 4.15
C LYS A 773 -26.68 -23.99 4.14
N ILE A 774 -26.96 -22.83 4.72
CA ILE A 774 -26.07 -21.68 4.66
C ILE A 774 -24.82 -21.95 5.53
N PRO A 775 -23.58 -21.80 5.00
CA PRO A 775 -22.36 -22.00 5.77
C PRO A 775 -22.25 -20.98 6.91
N VAL A 776 -22.20 -21.46 8.15
CA VAL A 776 -22.11 -20.62 9.35
C VAL A 776 -20.91 -21.00 10.22
N ARG A 777 -20.31 -19.99 10.85
CA ARG A 777 -19.22 -20.16 11.84
C ARG A 777 -19.69 -20.04 13.29
N GLU A 778 -20.92 -19.58 13.52
CA GLU A 778 -21.54 -19.51 14.82
C GLU A 778 -22.68 -20.51 14.99
N THR A 779 -22.84 -21.04 16.20
CA THR A 779 -23.90 -22.01 16.51
C THR A 779 -25.14 -21.33 17.08
N GLY A 780 -26.31 -21.97 16.89
CA GLY A 780 -27.58 -21.51 17.45
C GLY A 780 -28.10 -20.20 16.84
N MET A 781 -27.71 -19.86 15.62
CA MET A 781 -28.27 -18.70 14.91
C MET A 781 -29.77 -18.89 14.62
N VAL A 782 -30.55 -17.82 14.73
CA VAL A 782 -31.99 -17.78 14.37
C VAL A 782 -32.20 -17.08 13.02
N PRO A 783 -33.33 -17.31 12.30
CA PRO A 783 -33.50 -16.78 10.94
C PRO A 783 -33.29 -15.26 10.78
N TYR A 784 -33.65 -14.47 11.80
CA TYR A 784 -33.37 -13.03 11.86
C TYR A 784 -31.86 -12.73 11.74
N GLU A 785 -31.02 -13.47 12.46
CA GLU A 785 -29.56 -13.28 12.46
C GLU A 785 -28.93 -13.75 11.13
N TYR A 786 -29.45 -14.82 10.51
CA TYR A 786 -29.02 -15.23 9.17
C TYR A 786 -29.35 -14.17 8.11
N LEU A 787 -30.57 -13.64 8.14
CA LEU A 787 -31.12 -12.78 7.10
C LEU A 787 -30.57 -11.35 7.14
N LEU A 788 -30.18 -10.89 8.34
CA LEU A 788 -29.65 -9.54 8.59
C LEU A 788 -28.15 -9.52 8.90
N SER A 789 -27.47 -10.66 8.73
CA SER A 789 -26.00 -10.74 8.83
C SER A 789 -25.36 -10.03 7.65
N GLU A 790 -24.46 -9.09 7.94
CA GLU A 790 -23.65 -8.34 6.98
C GLU A 790 -22.18 -8.83 6.98
N SER A 791 -21.96 -10.14 7.24
CA SER A 791 -20.65 -10.79 7.06
C SER A 791 -20.10 -10.50 5.65
N GLN A 792 -18.80 -10.20 5.56
CA GLN A 792 -18.16 -9.77 4.32
C GLN A 792 -17.76 -10.96 3.42
N GLU A 793 -17.23 -10.66 2.23
CA GLU A 793 -16.77 -11.64 1.22
C GLU A 793 -17.76 -12.76 0.88
N ARG A 794 -19.05 -12.43 0.71
CA ARG A 794 -20.13 -13.36 0.29
C ARG A 794 -20.82 -12.90 -0.99
N MET A 795 -21.37 -13.85 -1.74
CA MET A 795 -22.21 -13.59 -2.92
C MET A 795 -23.33 -14.62 -3.09
N LEU A 796 -24.37 -14.23 -3.83
CA LEU A 796 -25.48 -15.08 -4.25
C LEU A 796 -25.44 -15.27 -5.77
N PHE A 797 -25.52 -16.52 -6.24
CA PHE A 797 -25.43 -16.89 -7.66
C PHE A 797 -26.66 -17.67 -8.10
N VAL A 798 -27.08 -17.50 -9.36
CA VAL A 798 -28.00 -18.43 -10.05
C VAL A 798 -27.21 -19.18 -11.10
N ALA A 799 -27.20 -20.51 -11.04
CA ALA A 799 -26.54 -21.35 -12.05
C ALA A 799 -27.57 -21.95 -13.03
N HIS A 800 -27.13 -22.23 -14.26
CA HIS A 800 -27.89 -23.05 -15.19
C HIS A 800 -28.05 -24.47 -14.62
N LYS A 801 -29.30 -24.93 -14.46
CA LYS A 801 -29.63 -26.26 -13.93
C LYS A 801 -28.88 -27.38 -14.65
N GLY A 802 -28.16 -28.20 -13.89
CA GLY A 802 -27.25 -29.24 -14.39
C GLY A 802 -25.78 -28.79 -14.48
N ARG A 803 -25.45 -27.52 -14.20
CA ARG A 803 -24.09 -26.97 -14.15
C ARG A 803 -23.69 -26.45 -12.76
N GLU A 804 -24.54 -26.55 -11.75
CA GLU A 804 -24.24 -26.10 -10.37
C GLU A 804 -22.94 -26.69 -9.81
N GLN A 805 -22.63 -27.96 -10.10
CA GLN A 805 -21.38 -28.59 -9.65
C GLN A 805 -20.13 -27.95 -10.29
N GLU A 806 -20.24 -27.43 -11.52
CA GLU A 806 -19.13 -26.78 -12.22
C GLU A 806 -18.69 -25.50 -11.50
N LEU A 807 -19.66 -24.74 -10.97
CA LEU A 807 -19.38 -23.57 -10.13
C LEU A 807 -18.87 -23.98 -8.75
N ILE A 808 -19.49 -24.96 -8.10
CA ILE A 808 -19.05 -25.47 -6.79
C ILE A 808 -17.59 -25.94 -6.84
N ASP A 809 -17.20 -26.64 -7.93
CA ASP A 809 -15.83 -27.09 -8.15
C ASP A 809 -14.86 -25.93 -8.42
N ILE A 810 -15.32 -24.78 -8.93
CA ILE A 810 -14.50 -23.56 -9.08
C ILE A 810 -14.27 -22.91 -7.71
N PHE A 811 -15.33 -22.58 -6.97
CA PHE A 811 -15.20 -21.89 -5.69
C PHE A 811 -14.41 -22.71 -4.66
N HIS A 812 -14.60 -24.05 -4.61
CA HIS A 812 -13.77 -24.92 -3.78
C HIS A 812 -12.29 -25.01 -4.21
N ARG A 813 -11.92 -24.75 -5.48
CA ARG A 813 -10.49 -24.62 -5.86
C ARG A 813 -9.84 -23.40 -5.22
N TRP A 814 -10.61 -22.33 -4.97
CA TRP A 814 -10.13 -21.07 -4.40
C TRP A 814 -10.29 -20.98 -2.87
N ASP A 815 -10.61 -22.11 -2.22
CA ASP A 815 -10.88 -22.24 -0.77
C ASP A 815 -12.08 -21.40 -0.27
N LEU A 816 -13.10 -21.26 -1.12
CA LEU A 816 -14.35 -20.58 -0.81
C LEU A 816 -15.47 -21.59 -0.62
N GLN A 817 -16.41 -21.31 0.29
CA GLN A 817 -17.61 -22.14 0.40
C GLN A 817 -18.45 -22.01 -0.86
N ALA A 818 -19.06 -23.09 -1.34
CA ALA A 818 -20.09 -23.04 -2.38
C ALA A 818 -21.15 -24.12 -2.18
N VAL A 819 -22.41 -23.72 -2.01
CA VAL A 819 -23.53 -24.63 -1.71
C VAL A 819 -24.81 -24.20 -2.43
N VAL A 820 -25.60 -25.18 -2.91
CA VAL A 820 -26.96 -24.93 -3.42
C VAL A 820 -27.90 -24.68 -2.24
N ALA A 821 -27.99 -23.42 -1.82
CA ALA A 821 -28.85 -22.97 -0.74
C ALA A 821 -30.33 -22.93 -1.16
N GLY A 822 -30.64 -22.66 -2.44
CA GLY A 822 -32.01 -22.40 -2.88
C GLY A 822 -32.32 -22.77 -4.33
N THR A 823 -33.46 -22.28 -4.84
CA THR A 823 -33.95 -22.50 -6.21
C THR A 823 -34.86 -21.35 -6.66
N VAL A 824 -34.78 -20.97 -7.93
CA VAL A 824 -35.66 -19.98 -8.57
C VAL A 824 -37.07 -20.59 -8.76
N ILE A 825 -38.11 -19.90 -8.31
CA ILE A 825 -39.52 -20.34 -8.35
C ILE A 825 -40.39 -19.42 -9.22
N GLU A 826 -41.59 -19.88 -9.59
CA GLU A 826 -42.51 -19.13 -10.47
C GLU A 826 -43.29 -18.04 -9.73
N GLU A 827 -43.64 -18.29 -8.46
CA GLU A 827 -44.31 -17.29 -7.62
C GLU A 827 -43.35 -16.14 -7.26
N PRO A 828 -43.68 -14.86 -7.51
CA PRO A 828 -42.76 -13.73 -7.33
C PRO A 828 -42.57 -13.31 -5.85
N ILE A 829 -42.02 -14.23 -5.06
CA ILE A 829 -41.85 -14.14 -3.61
C ILE A 829 -40.43 -14.53 -3.21
N VAL A 830 -39.94 -13.96 -2.11
CA VAL A 830 -38.82 -14.50 -1.34
C VAL A 830 -39.41 -15.42 -0.27
N ARG A 831 -39.13 -16.71 -0.37
CA ARG A 831 -39.50 -17.72 0.63
C ARG A 831 -38.23 -18.24 1.31
N ILE A 832 -38.15 -18.05 2.62
CA ILE A 832 -37.03 -18.51 3.44
C ILE A 832 -37.47 -19.72 4.25
N LEU A 833 -36.71 -20.80 4.20
CA LEU A 833 -36.90 -22.02 4.98
C LEU A 833 -35.86 -22.13 6.10
N PHE A 834 -36.25 -22.68 7.24
CA PHE A 834 -35.38 -23.05 8.35
C PHE A 834 -36.00 -24.20 9.15
N GLN A 835 -35.20 -25.22 9.49
CA GLN A 835 -35.62 -26.44 10.19
C GLN A 835 -36.88 -27.09 9.56
N GLY A 836 -36.92 -27.11 8.23
CA GLY A 836 -38.03 -27.66 7.44
C GLY A 836 -39.35 -26.87 7.52
N LYS A 837 -39.33 -25.59 7.89
CA LYS A 837 -40.50 -24.70 7.98
C LYS A 837 -40.25 -23.38 7.27
N VAL A 838 -41.31 -22.72 6.82
CA VAL A 838 -41.25 -21.34 6.33
C VAL A 838 -40.92 -20.41 7.49
N ALA A 839 -39.79 -19.71 7.40
CA ALA A 839 -39.32 -18.69 8.34
C ALA A 839 -39.70 -17.27 7.88
N ALA A 840 -39.80 -17.03 6.57
CA ALA A 840 -40.34 -15.81 5.98
C ALA A 840 -40.97 -16.11 4.61
N GLU A 841 -42.06 -15.43 4.26
CA GLU A 841 -42.64 -15.47 2.90
C GLU A 841 -43.20 -14.10 2.54
N ILE A 842 -42.48 -13.37 1.68
CA ILE A 842 -42.73 -11.95 1.34
C ILE A 842 -42.71 -11.79 -0.19
N PRO A 843 -43.65 -11.03 -0.82
CA PRO A 843 -43.55 -10.68 -2.24
C PRO A 843 -42.25 -9.92 -2.55
N ALA A 844 -41.48 -10.34 -3.54
CA ALA A 844 -40.13 -9.79 -3.78
C ALA A 844 -40.14 -8.27 -4.00
N THR A 845 -41.09 -7.79 -4.80
CA THR A 845 -41.29 -6.37 -5.10
C THR A 845 -41.81 -5.55 -3.90
N ALA A 846 -42.21 -6.16 -2.79
CA ALA A 846 -42.58 -5.44 -1.57
C ALA A 846 -41.34 -4.98 -0.76
N LEU A 847 -40.21 -5.69 -0.92
CA LEU A 847 -38.92 -5.34 -0.32
C LEU A 847 -38.12 -4.40 -1.22
N ALA A 848 -37.98 -4.73 -2.51
CA ALA A 848 -37.12 -3.97 -3.44
C ALA A 848 -37.83 -2.76 -4.10
N ASP A 849 -38.90 -2.98 -4.85
CA ASP A 849 -39.46 -1.94 -5.73
C ASP A 849 -40.40 -0.95 -5.05
N ASN A 850 -41.39 -1.47 -4.31
CA ASN A 850 -42.56 -0.71 -3.85
C ASN A 850 -42.34 0.00 -2.50
N THR A 851 -41.10 0.30 -2.11
CA THR A 851 -40.78 0.87 -0.80
C THR A 851 -41.49 2.23 -0.57
N PRO A 852 -41.78 2.62 0.69
CA PRO A 852 -42.38 3.92 0.99
C PRO A 852 -41.47 5.07 0.53
N ILE A 853 -41.96 5.90 -0.39
CA ILE A 853 -41.25 7.10 -0.87
C ILE A 853 -41.73 8.31 -0.06
N TYR A 854 -40.79 9.11 0.45
CA TYR A 854 -41.09 10.34 1.18
C TYR A 854 -41.07 11.55 0.25
N HIS A 855 -42.24 12.18 0.08
CA HIS A 855 -42.35 13.49 -0.54
C HIS A 855 -42.16 14.57 0.53
N ARG A 856 -40.97 15.17 0.58
CA ARG A 856 -40.68 16.36 1.41
C ARG A 856 -41.11 17.63 0.69
N GLU A 857 -41.46 18.66 1.45
CA GLU A 857 -41.70 20.00 0.92
C GLU A 857 -40.36 20.69 0.64
N LEU A 858 -40.11 21.05 -0.62
CA LEU A 858 -38.93 21.82 -1.01
C LEU A 858 -39.14 23.30 -0.68
N LEU A 859 -38.17 23.92 0.00
CA LEU A 859 -38.19 25.36 0.27
C LEU A 859 -38.26 26.15 -1.05
N SER A 860 -39.29 26.98 -1.20
CA SER A 860 -39.49 27.83 -2.39
C SER A 860 -38.52 29.00 -2.50
N GLU A 861 -37.68 29.18 -1.48
CA GLU A 861 -36.84 30.33 -1.22
C GLU A 861 -35.57 29.85 -0.50
N PRO A 862 -34.36 30.31 -0.86
CA PRO A 862 -33.13 29.87 -0.21
C PRO A 862 -33.13 30.11 1.31
N PRO A 863 -32.51 29.24 2.12
CA PRO A 863 -32.41 29.39 3.57
C PRO A 863 -31.72 30.68 4.02
N GLU A 864 -32.06 31.11 5.24
CA GLU A 864 -31.52 32.33 5.87
C GLU A 864 -29.98 32.35 5.94
N TYR A 865 -29.35 31.19 6.22
CA TYR A 865 -27.89 31.10 6.30
C TYR A 865 -27.22 31.40 4.95
N ALA A 866 -27.76 30.85 3.85
CA ALA A 866 -27.24 31.04 2.50
C ALA A 866 -27.46 32.50 2.05
N LYS A 867 -28.66 33.04 2.29
CA LYS A 867 -28.98 34.46 2.00
C LYS A 867 -28.00 35.40 2.70
N LYS A 868 -27.80 35.24 4.02
CA LYS A 868 -26.84 36.03 4.80
C LYS A 868 -25.40 35.84 4.32
N ALA A 869 -25.01 34.64 3.92
CA ALA A 869 -23.68 34.41 3.36
C ALA A 869 -23.49 35.15 2.02
N TRP A 870 -24.53 35.22 1.18
CA TRP A 870 -24.50 35.94 -0.10
C TRP A 870 -24.53 37.48 0.03
N GLU A 871 -24.81 38.03 1.22
CA GLU A 871 -24.67 39.47 1.50
C GLU A 871 -23.20 39.90 1.66
N TRP A 872 -22.27 38.96 1.81
CA TRP A 872 -20.83 39.25 1.84
C TRP A 872 -20.34 39.75 0.48
N SER A 873 -19.47 40.76 0.52
CA SER A 873 -18.86 41.38 -0.66
C SER A 873 -17.37 41.63 -0.40
N PRO A 874 -16.47 41.54 -1.42
CA PRO A 874 -15.03 41.65 -1.22
C PRO A 874 -14.57 42.92 -0.51
N GLU A 875 -15.29 44.04 -0.67
CA GLU A 875 -15.04 45.35 -0.05
C GLU A 875 -15.15 45.35 1.47
N THR A 876 -15.65 44.26 2.07
CA THR A 876 -15.61 44.04 3.53
C THR A 876 -14.24 43.62 4.04
N LEU A 877 -13.36 43.10 3.16
CA LEU A 877 -11.98 42.77 3.49
C LEU A 877 -11.07 44.02 3.44
N PRO A 878 -9.92 44.01 4.14
CA PRO A 878 -8.92 45.07 4.08
C PRO A 878 -8.42 45.40 2.66
N VAL A 879 -7.94 46.62 2.46
CA VAL A 879 -7.49 47.11 1.15
C VAL A 879 -6.22 46.36 0.71
N SER A 880 -6.33 45.59 -0.37
CA SER A 880 -5.18 44.94 -1.01
C SER A 880 -4.28 45.98 -1.70
N THR A 881 -2.97 45.82 -1.60
CA THR A 881 -1.97 46.62 -2.34
C THR A 881 -1.14 45.73 -3.26
N SER A 882 -0.31 46.28 -4.15
CA SER A 882 0.60 45.44 -4.94
C SER A 882 1.65 44.71 -4.09
N GLU A 883 1.87 45.15 -2.85
CA GLU A 883 2.92 44.64 -1.95
C GLU A 883 2.39 43.61 -0.95
N GLY A 884 1.07 43.57 -0.73
CA GLY A 884 0.42 42.70 0.26
C GLY A 884 -0.90 43.26 0.78
N ILE A 885 -1.40 42.66 1.87
CA ILE A 885 -2.66 42.99 2.54
C ILE A 885 -2.49 42.91 4.06
N GLU A 886 -3.20 43.75 4.81
CA GLU A 886 -3.23 43.68 6.28
C GLU A 886 -4.30 42.68 6.75
N ILE A 887 -3.91 41.67 7.53
CA ILE A 887 -4.79 40.63 8.06
C ILE A 887 -4.63 40.59 9.59
N SER A 888 -5.73 40.76 10.33
CA SER A 888 -5.75 40.75 11.80
C SER A 888 -4.71 41.67 12.47
N GLY A 889 -4.43 42.83 11.86
CA GLY A 889 -3.45 43.82 12.35
C GLY A 889 -1.99 43.52 11.99
N ASN A 890 -1.72 42.53 11.14
CA ASN A 890 -0.38 42.21 10.63
C ASN A 890 -0.37 42.33 9.10
N PHE A 891 0.64 42.99 8.54
CA PHE A 891 0.84 43.03 7.09
C PHE A 891 1.43 41.70 6.60
N GLN A 892 0.76 41.07 5.62
CA GLN A 892 1.21 39.86 4.93
C GLN A 892 1.54 40.21 3.47
N THR A 893 2.70 39.81 2.97
CA THR A 893 3.01 39.93 1.55
C THR A 893 2.29 38.86 0.73
N TRP A 894 2.22 39.02 -0.59
CA TRP A 894 1.65 37.96 -1.45
C TRP A 894 2.48 36.68 -1.47
N ASN A 895 3.78 36.76 -1.13
CA ASN A 895 4.61 35.58 -0.83
C ASN A 895 4.07 34.85 0.41
N ASP A 896 3.83 35.57 1.52
CA ASP A 896 3.36 34.96 2.78
C ASP A 896 1.97 34.32 2.62
N VAL A 897 1.08 34.97 1.86
CA VAL A 897 -0.25 34.43 1.51
C VAL A 897 -0.13 33.13 0.71
N LEU A 898 0.67 33.12 -0.37
CA LEU A 898 0.86 31.92 -1.19
C LEU A 898 1.49 30.78 -0.38
N LEU A 899 2.46 31.07 0.50
CA LEU A 899 3.11 30.06 1.33
C LEU A 899 2.19 29.50 2.43
N ASN A 900 1.22 30.27 2.92
CA ASN A 900 0.17 29.76 3.81
C ASN A 900 -0.86 28.89 3.07
N LEU A 901 -1.27 29.27 1.84
CA LEU A 901 -2.16 28.44 1.02
C LEU A 901 -1.50 27.10 0.68
N LEU A 902 -0.23 27.10 0.28
CA LEU A 902 0.53 25.87 0.02
C LEU A 902 0.82 25.05 1.29
N ASP A 903 0.71 25.62 2.50
CA ASP A 903 0.76 24.86 3.76
C ASP A 903 -0.64 24.43 4.27
N THR A 904 -1.72 24.86 3.59
CA THR A 904 -3.11 24.49 3.95
C THR A 904 -3.40 23.06 3.46
N PRO A 905 -3.73 22.09 4.33
CA PRO A 905 -3.82 20.67 3.96
C PRO A 905 -4.78 20.31 2.81
N SER A 906 -5.82 21.11 2.55
CA SER A 906 -6.76 20.91 1.42
C SER A 906 -6.09 21.17 0.06
N ILE A 907 -5.23 22.19 -0.04
CA ILE A 907 -4.39 22.45 -1.23
C ILE A 907 -3.19 21.50 -1.23
N ALA A 908 -2.42 21.51 -0.13
CA ALA A 908 -1.09 20.91 -0.03
C ALA A 908 -0.99 19.43 -0.46
N SER A 909 0.23 18.98 -0.80
CA SER A 909 0.49 17.69 -1.42
C SER A 909 -0.11 16.51 -0.64
N LYS A 910 -0.90 15.70 -1.34
CA LYS A 910 -1.48 14.47 -0.77
C LYS A 910 -0.48 13.29 -0.74
N ARG A 911 0.83 13.54 -1.02
CA ARG A 911 1.88 12.51 -1.12
C ARG A 911 2.03 11.63 0.12
N TRP A 912 1.69 12.14 1.30
CA TRP A 912 1.72 11.32 2.50
C TRP A 912 0.70 10.18 2.40
N VAL A 913 -0.47 10.43 1.81
CA VAL A 913 -1.54 9.46 1.66
C VAL A 913 -1.17 8.39 0.62
N TYR A 914 -0.86 8.80 -0.62
CA TYR A 914 -0.60 7.88 -1.73
C TYR A 914 0.79 7.20 -1.73
N ARG A 915 1.54 7.36 -0.63
CA ARG A 915 2.74 6.57 -0.32
C ARG A 915 2.50 5.45 0.70
N GLN A 916 1.31 5.37 1.33
CA GLN A 916 0.98 4.26 2.23
C GLN A 916 0.41 3.04 1.48
N TYR A 917 -0.04 3.23 0.24
CA TYR A 917 -0.65 2.19 -0.59
C TYR A 917 -0.10 2.20 -2.02
N ASP A 918 -0.14 1.04 -2.67
CA ASP A 918 0.34 0.89 -4.05
C ASP A 918 -0.50 1.67 -5.06
N HIS A 919 0.19 2.19 -6.07
CA HIS A 919 -0.37 2.92 -7.22
C HIS A 919 0.17 2.38 -8.57
N GLN A 920 0.87 1.24 -8.60
CA GLN A 920 1.61 0.72 -9.76
C GLN A 920 1.30 -0.74 -10.14
N VAL A 921 0.69 -1.54 -9.27
CA VAL A 921 0.37 -2.96 -9.52
C VAL A 921 -0.50 -3.13 -10.77
N GLN A 922 -0.33 -4.27 -11.44
CA GLN A 922 -0.70 -4.53 -12.84
C GLN A 922 0.11 -3.75 -13.89
N ASN A 923 0.94 -2.77 -13.49
CA ASN A 923 1.71 -1.88 -14.38
C ASN A 923 0.82 -1.24 -15.46
N ASN A 924 -0.36 -0.79 -15.03
CA ASN A 924 -1.35 -0.17 -15.92
C ASN A 924 -1.43 1.34 -15.75
N THR A 925 -1.13 1.87 -14.56
CA THR A 925 -0.99 3.32 -14.31
C THR A 925 0.06 3.94 -15.24
N VAL A 926 -0.22 5.13 -15.75
CA VAL A 926 0.64 5.88 -16.70
C VAL A 926 0.93 7.28 -16.18
N LEU A 927 -0.05 7.94 -15.56
CA LEU A 927 0.15 9.13 -14.73
C LEU A 927 -0.22 8.76 -13.29
N PHE A 928 0.73 8.95 -12.37
CA PHE A 928 0.63 8.58 -10.97
C PHE A 928 -0.05 9.68 -10.13
N PRO A 929 -0.56 9.35 -8.91
CA PRO A 929 -1.13 10.34 -8.00
C PRO A 929 -0.25 11.60 -7.82
N GLY A 930 -0.85 12.78 -7.98
CA GLY A 930 -0.15 14.07 -7.82
C GLY A 930 0.85 14.44 -8.92
N GLY A 931 0.86 13.71 -10.05
CA GLY A 931 1.59 14.12 -11.26
C GLY A 931 0.73 14.86 -12.30
N ALA A 932 -0.60 14.80 -12.15
CA ALA A 932 -1.58 15.41 -13.05
C ALA A 932 -2.94 15.54 -12.35
N ASP A 933 -3.83 16.34 -12.95
CA ASP A 933 -5.19 16.63 -12.49
C ASP A 933 -6.10 15.38 -12.47
N ALA A 934 -5.81 14.38 -13.31
CA ALA A 934 -6.53 13.11 -13.33
C ALA A 934 -5.58 11.91 -13.47
N ALA A 935 -5.94 10.77 -12.88
CA ALA A 935 -5.16 9.55 -12.96
C ALA A 935 -5.37 8.84 -14.31
N VAL A 936 -4.32 8.27 -14.91
CA VAL A 936 -4.41 7.63 -16.24
C VAL A 936 -3.98 6.17 -16.19
N VAL A 937 -4.79 5.28 -16.78
CA VAL A 937 -4.59 3.83 -16.82
C VAL A 937 -4.64 3.30 -18.26
N ARG A 938 -3.70 2.42 -18.61
CA ARG A 938 -3.61 1.72 -19.90
C ARG A 938 -4.61 0.57 -20.00
N VAL A 939 -5.41 0.54 -21.06
CA VAL A 939 -6.43 -0.47 -21.31
C VAL A 939 -5.82 -1.67 -22.05
N ARG A 940 -5.04 -2.51 -21.34
CA ARG A 940 -4.45 -3.73 -21.93
C ARG A 940 -5.57 -4.68 -22.43
N PRO A 941 -5.42 -5.35 -23.59
CA PRO A 941 -6.28 -6.48 -23.97
C PRO A 941 -6.16 -7.61 -22.94
N LEU A 942 -7.28 -8.15 -22.49
CA LEU A 942 -7.29 -9.14 -21.40
C LEU A 942 -6.99 -10.57 -21.89
N GLU A 943 -7.45 -10.96 -23.08
CA GLU A 943 -7.12 -12.21 -23.79
C GLU A 943 -7.24 -12.00 -25.32
N GLY A 944 -6.52 -12.78 -26.15
CA GLY A 944 -6.69 -12.82 -27.62
C GLY A 944 -5.48 -12.35 -28.48
N GLU A 945 -5.69 -12.22 -29.80
CA GLU A 945 -4.69 -11.65 -30.70
C GLU A 945 -4.54 -10.13 -30.45
N VAL A 946 -3.34 -9.72 -30.06
CA VAL A 946 -3.04 -8.32 -29.72
C VAL A 946 -2.97 -7.47 -31.00
N ASN A 947 -4.05 -6.74 -31.30
CA ASN A 947 -4.00 -5.61 -32.23
C ASN A 947 -3.06 -4.54 -31.64
N PRO A 948 -1.92 -4.19 -32.29
CA PRO A 948 -0.96 -3.24 -31.73
C PRO A 948 -1.53 -1.85 -31.46
N ALA A 949 -2.60 -1.44 -32.17
CA ALA A 949 -3.25 -0.15 -31.93
C ALA A 949 -3.89 -0.05 -30.53
N LEU A 950 -4.32 -1.17 -29.94
CA LEU A 950 -4.95 -1.18 -28.61
C LEU A 950 -3.94 -1.01 -27.47
N LEU A 951 -2.64 -1.22 -27.71
CA LEU A 951 -1.60 -1.08 -26.69
C LEU A 951 -1.39 0.38 -26.23
N ASN A 952 -1.77 1.35 -27.07
CA ASN A 952 -1.68 2.77 -26.78
C ASN A 952 -2.99 3.36 -26.21
N LYS A 953 -4.03 2.56 -25.98
CA LYS A 953 -5.34 3.10 -25.51
C LYS A 953 -5.39 3.23 -23.98
N GLY A 954 -6.01 4.29 -23.49
CA GLY A 954 -6.11 4.61 -22.07
C GLY A 954 -7.51 5.00 -21.62
N VAL A 955 -7.71 4.96 -20.31
CA VAL A 955 -8.81 5.60 -19.57
C VAL A 955 -8.19 6.55 -18.57
N ALA A 956 -8.80 7.73 -18.41
CA ALA A 956 -8.52 8.64 -17.30
C ALA A 956 -9.69 8.60 -16.30
N ALA A 957 -9.39 8.83 -15.02
CA ALA A 957 -10.38 8.92 -13.96
C ALA A 957 -10.02 10.00 -12.92
N THR A 958 -11.06 10.62 -12.36
CA THR A 958 -10.97 11.64 -11.32
C THR A 958 -12.14 11.51 -10.35
N VAL A 959 -12.00 12.06 -9.15
CA VAL A 959 -13.05 12.19 -8.12
C VAL A 959 -12.95 13.58 -7.49
N ASP A 960 -13.99 14.39 -7.62
CA ASP A 960 -13.93 15.83 -7.33
C ASP A 960 -15.15 16.28 -6.50
N CYS A 961 -14.96 17.19 -5.52
CA CYS A 961 -16.06 17.89 -4.84
C CYS A 961 -15.66 19.13 -4.00
N ASN A 962 -15.70 20.35 -4.53
CA ASN A 962 -15.63 21.56 -3.70
C ASN A 962 -16.91 21.75 -2.86
N SER A 963 -16.93 21.16 -1.67
CA SER A 963 -18.09 21.17 -0.75
C SER A 963 -18.41 22.56 -0.20
N ARG A 964 -17.44 23.50 -0.14
CA ARG A 964 -17.67 24.89 0.28
C ARG A 964 -18.60 25.60 -0.70
N TYR A 965 -18.42 25.39 -2.00
CA TYR A 965 -19.31 25.92 -3.04
C TYR A 965 -20.73 25.36 -2.89
N VAL A 966 -20.87 24.04 -2.72
CA VAL A 966 -22.18 23.39 -2.57
C VAL A 966 -22.87 23.80 -1.27
N TYR A 967 -22.14 24.02 -0.17
CA TYR A 967 -22.71 24.55 1.08
C TYR A 967 -23.32 25.94 0.90
N LEU A 968 -22.61 26.83 0.20
CA LEU A 968 -23.02 28.22 -0.01
C LEU A 968 -24.10 28.35 -1.09
N ASN A 969 -24.04 27.58 -2.17
CA ASN A 969 -25.09 27.51 -3.20
C ASN A 969 -25.11 26.10 -3.83
N PRO A 970 -25.99 25.19 -3.37
CA PRO A 970 -25.94 23.77 -3.76
C PRO A 970 -26.08 23.54 -5.26
N TYR A 971 -26.89 24.36 -5.94
CA TYR A 971 -27.13 24.25 -7.37
C TYR A 971 -25.93 24.69 -8.22
N GLU A 972 -25.36 25.88 -7.96
CA GLU A 972 -24.17 26.34 -8.71
C GLU A 972 -22.93 25.54 -8.33
N GLY A 973 -22.75 25.22 -7.05
CA GLY A 973 -21.64 24.38 -6.58
C GLY A 973 -21.65 22.99 -7.20
N ALA A 974 -22.79 22.31 -7.25
CA ALA A 974 -22.86 20.97 -7.84
C ALA A 974 -22.73 20.98 -9.38
N LYS A 975 -23.04 22.10 -10.05
CA LYS A 975 -22.67 22.30 -11.46
C LYS A 975 -21.16 22.47 -11.62
N ALA A 976 -20.51 23.22 -10.72
CA ALA A 976 -19.06 23.46 -10.77
C ALA A 976 -18.27 22.15 -10.59
N VAL A 977 -18.68 21.28 -9.67
CA VAL A 977 -18.05 19.97 -9.44
C VAL A 977 -18.07 19.08 -10.68
N VAL A 978 -19.18 19.01 -11.43
CA VAL A 978 -19.25 18.25 -12.69
C VAL A 978 -18.38 18.90 -13.77
N ALA A 979 -18.32 20.23 -13.83
CA ALA A 979 -17.49 20.96 -14.78
C ALA A 979 -15.98 20.74 -14.52
N GLU A 980 -15.59 20.73 -13.24
CA GLU A 980 -14.24 20.49 -12.73
C GLU A 980 -13.75 19.07 -13.04
N ALA A 981 -14.53 18.05 -12.73
CA ALA A 981 -14.20 16.66 -13.10
C ALA A 981 -14.00 16.49 -14.63
N ALA A 982 -14.81 17.17 -15.46
CA ALA A 982 -14.61 17.20 -16.91
C ALA A 982 -13.34 17.96 -17.35
N ARG A 983 -12.98 19.02 -16.61
CA ARG A 983 -11.77 19.84 -16.81
C ARG A 983 -10.50 19.06 -16.48
N ASN A 984 -10.50 18.32 -15.37
CA ASN A 984 -9.36 17.54 -14.88
C ASN A 984 -9.04 16.36 -15.82
N LEU A 985 -10.07 15.65 -16.32
CA LEU A 985 -9.91 14.70 -17.44
C LEU A 985 -9.38 15.37 -18.71
N SER A 986 -9.81 16.59 -19.01
CA SER A 986 -9.37 17.32 -20.20
C SER A 986 -7.91 17.77 -20.15
N CYS A 987 -7.38 18.09 -18.96
CA CYS A 987 -5.97 18.46 -18.77
C CYS A 987 -5.00 17.30 -19.05
N VAL A 988 -5.42 16.04 -18.84
CA VAL A 988 -4.66 14.86 -19.28
C VAL A 988 -4.95 14.42 -20.73
N GLY A 989 -5.78 15.18 -21.46
CA GLY A 989 -6.14 14.91 -22.86
C GLY A 989 -7.27 13.89 -23.06
N ALA A 990 -7.93 13.45 -21.98
CA ALA A 990 -9.00 12.47 -22.04
C ALA A 990 -10.36 13.10 -22.38
N GLU A 991 -11.13 12.46 -23.26
CA GLU A 991 -12.50 12.87 -23.58
C GLU A 991 -13.46 12.37 -22.48
N PRO A 992 -14.18 13.23 -21.74
CA PRO A 992 -15.14 12.81 -20.71
C PRO A 992 -16.26 11.92 -21.29
N VAL A 993 -16.71 10.91 -20.55
CA VAL A 993 -17.73 9.95 -21.02
C VAL A 993 -18.93 9.81 -20.09
N ALA A 994 -18.70 9.64 -18.79
CA ALA A 994 -19.75 9.29 -17.85
C ALA A 994 -19.34 9.57 -16.40
N VAL A 995 -20.32 9.69 -15.50
CA VAL A 995 -20.11 9.88 -14.06
C VAL A 995 -20.74 8.78 -13.22
N THR A 996 -20.20 8.62 -12.02
CA THR A 996 -20.83 7.94 -10.88
C THR A 996 -20.83 8.90 -9.69
N ASP A 997 -21.95 9.04 -8.99
CA ASP A 997 -22.13 10.04 -7.94
C ASP A 997 -22.16 9.45 -6.53
N ASN A 998 -21.63 10.18 -5.55
CA ASN A 998 -21.72 9.84 -4.13
C ASN A 998 -22.28 11.02 -3.34
N LEU A 999 -23.57 11.00 -3.07
CA LEU A 999 -24.31 12.10 -2.47
C LEU A 999 -24.22 12.05 -0.95
N ASN A 1000 -23.32 12.84 -0.35
CA ASN A 1000 -23.11 12.88 1.10
C ASN A 1000 -23.75 14.13 1.72
N PHE A 1001 -24.80 13.96 2.53
CA PHE A 1001 -25.61 15.05 3.10
C PHE A 1001 -26.04 14.75 4.55
N GLY A 1002 -26.44 15.80 5.29
CA GLY A 1002 -27.14 15.67 6.59
C GLY A 1002 -28.57 15.11 6.45
N SER A 1003 -29.39 15.21 7.50
CA SER A 1003 -30.75 14.64 7.49
C SER A 1003 -31.69 15.32 6.47
N PRO A 1004 -32.35 14.53 5.59
CA PRO A 1004 -33.37 15.01 4.66
C PRO A 1004 -34.71 15.29 5.36
N GLU A 1005 -34.85 14.97 6.65
CA GLU A 1005 -36.06 15.33 7.42
C GLU A 1005 -36.08 16.84 7.74
N LYS A 1006 -34.92 17.50 7.75
CA LYS A 1006 -34.75 18.93 8.00
C LYS A 1006 -34.93 19.70 6.67
N PRO A 1007 -35.80 20.73 6.57
CA PRO A 1007 -36.07 21.42 5.29
C PRO A 1007 -34.84 22.00 4.60
N VAL A 1008 -33.83 22.43 5.36
CA VAL A 1008 -32.54 22.91 4.84
C VAL A 1008 -31.74 21.78 4.19
N GLY A 1009 -31.64 20.62 4.84
CA GLY A 1009 -30.92 19.45 4.30
C GLY A 1009 -31.58 18.90 3.04
N TYR A 1010 -32.92 18.84 3.00
CA TYR A 1010 -33.63 18.45 1.78
C TYR A 1010 -33.48 19.48 0.66
N TRP A 1011 -33.47 20.78 0.97
CA TRP A 1011 -33.19 21.82 -0.03
C TRP A 1011 -31.78 21.71 -0.61
N GLN A 1012 -30.77 21.48 0.24
CA GLN A 1012 -29.39 21.23 -0.21
C GLN A 1012 -29.31 20.01 -1.15
N LEU A 1013 -29.90 18.88 -0.76
CA LEU A 1013 -29.92 17.65 -1.57
C LEU A 1013 -30.65 17.86 -2.91
N ALA A 1014 -31.83 18.49 -2.89
CA ALA A 1014 -32.63 18.70 -4.09
C ALA A 1014 -31.97 19.65 -5.10
N GLU A 1015 -31.41 20.77 -4.63
CA GLU A 1015 -30.72 21.73 -5.49
C GLU A 1015 -29.38 21.21 -6.01
N ALA A 1016 -28.63 20.44 -5.21
CA ALA A 1016 -27.44 19.75 -5.69
C ALA A 1016 -27.77 18.72 -6.78
N CYS A 1017 -28.77 17.85 -6.56
CA CYS A 1017 -29.25 16.92 -7.60
C CYS A 1017 -29.73 17.65 -8.86
N ARG A 1018 -30.35 18.83 -8.72
CA ARG A 1018 -30.75 19.68 -9.87
C ARG A 1018 -29.52 20.20 -10.64
N GLY A 1019 -28.45 20.58 -9.93
CA GLY A 1019 -27.18 21.01 -10.53
C GLY A 1019 -26.48 19.91 -11.31
N ILE A 1020 -26.27 18.74 -10.68
CA ILE A 1020 -25.67 17.55 -11.33
C ILE A 1020 -26.50 17.15 -12.57
N SER A 1021 -27.82 17.09 -12.41
CA SER A 1021 -28.76 16.77 -13.48
C SER A 1021 -28.64 17.69 -14.69
N GLU A 1022 -28.30 18.97 -14.49
CA GLU A 1022 -28.12 19.96 -15.55
C GLU A 1022 -26.74 19.81 -16.19
N ALA A 1023 -25.67 19.80 -15.40
CA ALA A 1023 -24.30 19.72 -15.90
C ALA A 1023 -24.03 18.43 -16.69
N CYS A 1024 -24.50 17.28 -16.21
CA CYS A 1024 -24.38 16.01 -16.92
C CYS A 1024 -25.11 15.97 -18.27
N LYS A 1025 -26.06 16.89 -18.53
CA LYS A 1025 -26.71 17.03 -19.85
C LYS A 1025 -25.85 17.87 -20.79
N GLU A 1026 -25.34 19.01 -20.33
CA GLU A 1026 -24.53 19.91 -21.16
C GLU A 1026 -23.15 19.31 -21.49
N PHE A 1027 -22.47 18.72 -20.51
CA PHE A 1027 -21.23 17.95 -20.71
C PHE A 1027 -21.45 16.57 -21.36
N LYS A 1028 -22.71 16.12 -21.48
CA LYS A 1028 -23.11 14.81 -22.06
C LYS A 1028 -22.46 13.61 -21.36
N THR A 1029 -22.27 13.74 -20.05
CA THR A 1029 -21.66 12.75 -19.15
C THR A 1029 -22.74 12.12 -18.26
N PRO A 1030 -23.56 11.19 -18.79
CA PRO A 1030 -24.66 10.58 -18.04
C PRO A 1030 -24.19 9.79 -16.81
N VAL A 1031 -25.08 9.73 -15.81
CA VAL A 1031 -24.88 9.03 -14.54
C VAL A 1031 -25.14 7.53 -14.74
N THR A 1032 -24.12 6.70 -14.46
CA THR A 1032 -24.18 5.24 -14.70
C THR A 1032 -24.55 4.43 -13.45
N GLY A 1033 -24.41 5.03 -12.26
CA GLY A 1033 -24.68 4.44 -10.96
C GLY A 1033 -24.10 5.34 -9.87
N GLY A 1034 -24.37 5.04 -8.60
CA GLY A 1034 -23.91 5.88 -7.49
C GLY A 1034 -24.39 5.39 -6.13
N ASN A 1035 -24.13 6.20 -5.12
CA ASN A 1035 -24.48 5.95 -3.71
C ASN A 1035 -25.06 7.22 -3.07
N VAL A 1036 -25.91 7.06 -2.05
CA VAL A 1036 -26.45 8.19 -1.28
C VAL A 1036 -26.26 7.94 0.21
N SER A 1037 -25.45 8.78 0.84
CA SER A 1037 -25.20 8.81 2.28
C SER A 1037 -25.92 10.02 2.88
N LEU A 1038 -27.01 9.77 3.61
CA LEU A 1038 -27.76 10.82 4.31
C LEU A 1038 -27.50 10.76 5.82
N TYR A 1039 -28.04 11.71 6.59
CA TYR A 1039 -27.85 11.80 8.05
C TYR A 1039 -26.38 11.96 8.48
N ASN A 1040 -25.51 12.47 7.60
CA ASN A 1040 -24.13 12.79 7.94
C ASN A 1040 -24.07 14.06 8.82
N GLU A 1041 -24.36 13.88 10.11
CA GLU A 1041 -24.30 14.94 11.11
C GLU A 1041 -24.06 14.37 12.51
N THR A 1042 -23.54 15.23 13.39
CA THR A 1042 -23.28 14.93 14.80
C THR A 1042 -24.04 15.87 15.71
N LEU A 1043 -24.32 15.46 16.95
CA LEU A 1043 -24.83 16.37 17.99
C LEU A 1043 -23.68 17.07 18.73
N ASP A 1044 -23.82 18.36 18.99
CA ASP A 1044 -22.91 19.10 19.89
C ASP A 1044 -23.23 18.87 21.38
N SER A 1045 -22.42 19.48 22.26
CA SER A 1045 -22.55 19.34 23.72
C SER A 1045 -23.79 20.02 24.33
N GLU A 1046 -24.55 20.80 23.56
CA GLU A 1046 -25.86 21.33 23.93
C GLU A 1046 -27.01 20.51 23.30
N GLY A 1047 -26.70 19.56 22.42
CA GLY A 1047 -27.63 18.69 21.72
C GLY A 1047 -28.14 19.25 20.38
N ASN A 1048 -27.50 20.28 19.81
CA ASN A 1048 -27.86 20.78 18.49
C ASN A 1048 -27.18 19.96 17.38
N PRO A 1049 -27.84 19.71 16.25
CA PRO A 1049 -27.23 19.05 15.11
C PRO A 1049 -26.22 19.93 14.38
N GLN A 1050 -25.05 19.36 14.13
CA GLN A 1050 -23.92 19.91 13.38
C GLN A 1050 -23.71 19.04 12.12
N PRO A 1051 -24.33 19.41 10.98
CA PRO A 1051 -24.19 18.66 9.73
C PRO A 1051 -22.90 18.99 8.99
N ILE A 1052 -22.44 18.02 8.20
CA ILE A 1052 -21.39 18.25 7.20
C ILE A 1052 -21.82 19.32 6.18
N TYR A 1053 -20.85 19.82 5.42
CA TYR A 1053 -21.17 20.49 4.15
C TYR A 1053 -21.68 19.46 3.13
N PRO A 1054 -22.75 19.81 2.36
CA PRO A 1054 -23.27 18.94 1.32
C PRO A 1054 -22.16 18.60 0.31
N THR A 1055 -21.86 17.31 0.18
CA THR A 1055 -20.69 16.80 -0.56
C THR A 1055 -21.14 15.76 -1.59
N PRO A 1056 -21.73 16.20 -2.72
CA PRO A 1056 -21.99 15.36 -3.88
C PRO A 1056 -20.69 15.12 -4.65
N VAL A 1057 -19.97 14.04 -4.33
CA VAL A 1057 -18.73 13.69 -5.04
C VAL A 1057 -19.08 13.14 -6.42
N ILE A 1058 -18.36 13.60 -7.43
CA ILE A 1058 -18.50 13.13 -8.81
C ILE A 1058 -17.23 12.36 -9.17
N GLY A 1059 -17.36 11.04 -9.32
CA GLY A 1059 -16.35 10.21 -9.97
C GLY A 1059 -16.59 10.21 -11.48
N MET A 1060 -15.65 10.72 -12.27
CA MET A 1060 -15.81 10.81 -13.73
C MET A 1060 -14.74 10.01 -14.46
N VAL A 1061 -15.15 9.33 -15.54
CA VAL A 1061 -14.25 8.57 -16.43
C VAL A 1061 -14.20 9.19 -17.83
N GLY A 1062 -13.01 9.16 -18.43
CA GLY A 1062 -12.76 9.66 -19.79
C GLY A 1062 -11.87 8.71 -20.61
N ILE A 1063 -11.92 8.82 -21.93
CA ILE A 1063 -11.17 7.97 -22.87
C ILE A 1063 -9.96 8.72 -23.42
N ILE A 1064 -8.80 8.05 -23.41
CA ILE A 1064 -7.57 8.48 -24.09
C ILE A 1064 -7.35 7.58 -25.31
N PRO A 1065 -7.51 8.09 -26.55
CA PRO A 1065 -7.29 7.30 -27.76
C PRO A 1065 -5.83 6.89 -27.99
N ASP A 1066 -4.87 7.68 -27.50
CA ASP A 1066 -3.43 7.45 -27.68
C ASP A 1066 -2.65 7.99 -26.46
N LEU A 1067 -2.03 7.10 -25.70
CA LEU A 1067 -1.22 7.38 -24.52
C LEU A 1067 0.11 8.10 -24.85
N THR A 1068 0.47 8.26 -26.12
CA THR A 1068 1.55 9.18 -26.53
C THR A 1068 1.07 10.64 -26.60
N LYS A 1069 -0.23 10.88 -26.38
CA LYS A 1069 -0.93 12.17 -26.46
C LYS A 1069 -1.60 12.53 -25.13
N ILE A 1070 -0.80 12.49 -24.07
CA ILE A 1070 -1.16 12.91 -22.71
C ILE A 1070 -0.07 13.84 -22.16
N CYS A 1071 -0.42 14.61 -21.12
CA CYS A 1071 0.53 15.34 -20.29
C CYS A 1071 0.08 15.34 -18.83
N GLY A 1072 0.96 15.80 -17.93
CA GLY A 1072 0.61 16.13 -16.55
C GLY A 1072 0.77 17.63 -16.28
N GLN A 1073 0.60 18.03 -15.02
CA GLN A 1073 0.56 19.45 -14.62
C GLN A 1073 1.93 20.14 -14.62
N GLY A 1074 3.00 19.41 -14.31
CA GLY A 1074 4.36 19.96 -14.16
C GLY A 1074 4.97 20.51 -15.45
N TRP A 1075 5.59 21.70 -15.38
CA TRP A 1075 6.32 22.30 -16.51
C TRP A 1075 7.37 21.34 -17.10
N GLN A 1076 7.42 21.22 -18.42
CA GLN A 1076 8.23 20.19 -19.09
C GLN A 1076 9.58 20.68 -19.63
N ASN A 1077 9.68 21.92 -20.12
CA ASN A 1077 10.90 22.44 -20.74
C ASN A 1077 11.16 23.89 -20.30
N GLU A 1078 12.41 24.23 -20.01
CA GLU A 1078 12.85 25.63 -19.93
C GLU A 1078 12.48 26.36 -21.23
N GLY A 1079 11.85 27.53 -21.10
CA GLY A 1079 11.60 28.41 -22.23
C GLY A 1079 10.34 28.13 -23.05
N ASP A 1080 9.53 27.12 -22.69
CA ASP A 1080 8.14 27.00 -23.17
C ASP A 1080 7.34 28.25 -22.78
N PHE A 1081 6.39 28.65 -23.62
CA PHE A 1081 5.50 29.77 -23.30
C PHE A 1081 4.29 29.28 -22.51
N ILE A 1082 3.88 30.07 -21.50
CA ILE A 1082 2.76 29.76 -20.62
C ILE A 1082 1.55 30.59 -21.05
N TYR A 1083 0.41 29.91 -21.25
CA TYR A 1083 -0.87 30.50 -21.61
C TYR A 1083 -1.92 30.11 -20.57
N LEU A 1084 -2.83 31.05 -20.28
CA LEU A 1084 -4.09 30.79 -19.60
C LEU A 1084 -5.19 30.68 -20.67
N LEU A 1085 -5.88 29.55 -20.72
CA LEU A 1085 -7.05 29.32 -21.57
C LEU A 1085 -8.32 29.70 -20.82
N GLY A 1086 -9.33 30.19 -21.54
CA GLY A 1086 -10.60 30.61 -20.96
C GLY A 1086 -10.58 32.02 -20.38
N ILE A 1087 -11.10 32.21 -19.16
CA ILE A 1087 -11.30 33.56 -18.61
C ILE A 1087 -9.95 34.28 -18.43
N PRO A 1088 -9.67 35.37 -19.17
CA PRO A 1088 -8.39 36.06 -19.09
C PRO A 1088 -8.30 36.94 -17.84
N ILE A 1089 -7.06 37.19 -17.37
CA ILE A 1089 -6.76 37.97 -16.16
C ILE A 1089 -7.34 39.39 -16.26
N GLN A 1090 -7.31 39.95 -17.46
CA GLN A 1090 -7.97 41.21 -17.81
C GLN A 1090 -9.13 40.93 -18.77
N SER A 1091 -10.37 40.87 -18.26
CA SER A 1091 -11.56 40.78 -19.11
C SER A 1091 -11.65 42.04 -19.99
N LYS A 1092 -11.46 41.85 -21.31
CA LYS A 1092 -11.53 42.92 -22.31
C LYS A 1092 -12.97 43.16 -22.82
N ILE A 1093 -13.95 42.50 -22.22
CA ILE A 1093 -15.37 42.63 -22.58
C ILE A 1093 -16.01 43.68 -21.66
N ALA A 1094 -16.13 44.90 -22.16
CA ALA A 1094 -16.81 45.97 -21.44
C ALA A 1094 -18.27 45.60 -21.11
N ASN A 1095 -18.63 45.75 -19.83
CA ASN A 1095 -19.91 45.39 -19.20
C ASN A 1095 -20.12 43.91 -18.80
N GLN A 1096 -19.13 43.02 -18.93
CA GLN A 1096 -19.21 41.68 -18.33
C GLN A 1096 -18.46 41.68 -16.98
N LYS A 1097 -19.12 41.30 -15.88
CA LYS A 1097 -18.44 41.01 -14.62
C LYS A 1097 -17.53 39.79 -14.81
N SER A 1098 -16.42 39.73 -14.10
CA SER A 1098 -15.63 38.49 -14.02
C SER A 1098 -16.36 37.48 -13.14
N ASN A 1099 -16.45 36.23 -13.59
CA ASN A 1099 -16.91 35.12 -12.74
C ASN A 1099 -15.79 34.60 -11.82
N ILE A 1100 -14.56 35.13 -11.91
CA ILE A 1100 -13.48 34.82 -10.97
C ILE A 1100 -13.64 35.65 -9.70
N VAL A 1101 -13.88 35.00 -8.56
CA VAL A 1101 -14.31 35.64 -7.31
C VAL A 1101 -13.54 35.14 -6.09
N LEU A 1102 -13.53 35.96 -5.02
CA LEU A 1102 -13.13 35.55 -3.67
C LEU A 1102 -14.29 34.96 -2.84
N GLY A 1103 -15.53 34.99 -3.35
CA GLY A 1103 -16.66 34.34 -2.70
C GLY A 1103 -16.47 32.83 -2.66
N ALA A 1104 -16.76 32.21 -1.53
CA ALA A 1104 -16.59 30.78 -1.25
C ALA A 1104 -15.15 30.21 -1.29
N SER A 1105 -14.11 31.02 -1.56
CA SER A 1105 -12.77 30.51 -1.90
C SER A 1105 -11.96 29.96 -0.72
N GLU A 1106 -10.97 29.11 -1.01
CA GLU A 1106 -10.00 28.63 -0.01
C GLU A 1106 -9.14 29.79 0.53
N TYR A 1107 -8.88 30.82 -0.28
CA TYR A 1107 -8.30 32.07 0.22
C TYR A 1107 -9.17 32.74 1.30
N LEU A 1108 -10.49 32.84 1.07
CA LEU A 1108 -11.40 33.45 2.05
C LEU A 1108 -11.51 32.61 3.34
N ALA A 1109 -11.55 31.28 3.18
CA ALA A 1109 -11.59 30.34 4.29
C ALA A 1109 -10.28 30.30 5.10
N ALA A 1110 -9.15 29.93 4.47
CA ALA A 1110 -7.88 29.70 5.15
C ALA A 1110 -7.17 30.98 5.64
N ILE A 1111 -7.29 32.10 4.91
CA ILE A 1111 -6.54 33.34 5.22
C ILE A 1111 -7.35 34.30 6.10
N HIS A 1112 -8.69 34.35 5.95
CA HIS A 1112 -9.54 35.26 6.73
C HIS A 1112 -10.46 34.56 7.74
N GLY A 1113 -10.61 33.23 7.68
CA GLY A 1113 -11.52 32.48 8.54
C GLY A 1113 -13.00 32.70 8.19
N ILE A 1114 -13.30 33.05 6.94
CA ILE A 1114 -14.65 33.43 6.49
C ILE A 1114 -15.16 32.42 5.46
N ILE A 1115 -16.39 31.94 5.65
CA ILE A 1115 -17.07 31.05 4.69
C ILE A 1115 -18.36 31.77 4.27
N ALA A 1116 -18.23 32.60 3.22
CA ALA A 1116 -19.28 33.50 2.76
C ALA A 1116 -19.09 33.88 1.27
N GLY A 1117 -20.02 34.68 0.74
CA GLY A 1117 -20.13 35.01 -0.67
C GLY A 1117 -20.93 33.96 -1.45
N LYS A 1118 -21.15 34.23 -2.73
CA LYS A 1118 -21.60 33.22 -3.70
C LYS A 1118 -20.38 32.54 -4.33
N PRO A 1119 -20.43 31.23 -4.62
CA PRO A 1119 -19.46 30.60 -5.51
C PRO A 1119 -19.59 31.15 -6.95
N PRO A 1120 -18.57 30.94 -7.80
CA PRO A 1120 -18.60 31.31 -9.22
C PRO A 1120 -19.75 30.63 -9.98
N GLU A 1121 -20.43 31.36 -10.85
CA GLU A 1121 -21.47 30.82 -11.74
C GLU A 1121 -20.83 30.11 -12.95
N VAL A 1122 -21.33 28.93 -13.31
CA VAL A 1122 -20.76 28.07 -14.37
C VAL A 1122 -21.21 28.51 -15.76
N ASP A 1123 -20.24 28.83 -16.63
CA ASP A 1123 -20.45 29.09 -18.06
C ASP A 1123 -20.16 27.80 -18.86
N TYR A 1124 -21.22 27.07 -19.23
CA TYR A 1124 -21.10 25.79 -19.95
C TYR A 1124 -20.52 25.95 -21.36
N ASP A 1125 -20.92 27.00 -22.09
CA ASP A 1125 -20.40 27.26 -23.44
C ASP A 1125 -18.89 27.49 -23.38
N LEU A 1126 -18.43 28.25 -22.37
CA LEU A 1126 -17.01 28.52 -22.17
C LEU A 1126 -16.22 27.29 -21.68
N GLU A 1127 -16.72 26.54 -20.69
CA GLU A 1127 -16.08 25.28 -20.26
C GLU A 1127 -15.91 24.32 -21.43
N LEU A 1128 -16.96 24.09 -22.22
CA LEU A 1128 -16.93 23.15 -23.35
C LEU A 1128 -15.87 23.51 -24.39
N ILE A 1129 -15.76 24.79 -24.79
CA ILE A 1129 -14.74 25.20 -25.78
C ILE A 1129 -13.32 25.22 -25.20
N VAL A 1130 -13.14 25.64 -23.94
CA VAL A 1130 -11.83 25.69 -23.28
C VAL A 1130 -11.26 24.29 -23.07
N GLN A 1131 -12.08 23.38 -22.57
CA GLN A 1131 -11.71 21.97 -22.38
C GLN A 1131 -11.41 21.29 -23.73
N ALA A 1132 -12.24 21.52 -24.77
CA ALA A 1132 -11.98 20.97 -26.11
C ALA A 1132 -10.68 21.50 -26.74
N ALA A 1133 -10.40 22.80 -26.60
CA ALA A 1133 -9.16 23.42 -27.10
C ALA A 1133 -7.92 22.88 -26.38
N CYS A 1134 -8.00 22.61 -25.07
CA CYS A 1134 -6.96 21.93 -24.30
C CYS A 1134 -6.70 20.52 -24.84
N ARG A 1135 -7.74 19.67 -24.92
CA ARG A 1135 -7.63 18.29 -25.42
C ARG A 1135 -7.03 18.22 -26.83
N GLU A 1136 -7.42 19.12 -27.73
CA GLU A 1136 -6.87 19.17 -29.08
C GLU A 1136 -5.42 19.68 -29.11
N GLY A 1137 -5.06 20.66 -28.29
CA GLY A 1137 -3.68 21.14 -28.14
C GLY A 1137 -2.71 20.05 -27.67
N ILE A 1138 -3.16 19.17 -26.77
CA ILE A 1138 -2.43 17.98 -26.31
C ILE A 1138 -2.36 16.94 -27.44
N ARG A 1139 -3.50 16.65 -28.10
CA ARG A 1139 -3.61 15.68 -29.21
C ARG A 1139 -2.70 16.02 -30.39
N GLN A 1140 -2.59 17.29 -30.75
CA GLN A 1140 -1.66 17.76 -31.79
C GLN A 1140 -0.19 17.83 -31.31
N GLY A 1141 0.04 17.79 -30.00
CA GLY A 1141 1.38 17.89 -29.40
C GLY A 1141 1.94 19.32 -29.40
N TRP A 1142 1.07 20.33 -29.37
CA TRP A 1142 1.46 21.73 -29.18
C TRP A 1142 1.64 22.04 -27.70
N VAL A 1143 0.69 21.57 -26.88
CA VAL A 1143 0.72 21.61 -25.42
C VAL A 1143 1.69 20.55 -24.88
N ARG A 1144 2.42 20.89 -23.81
CA ARG A 1144 3.43 20.05 -23.15
C ARG A 1144 3.06 19.69 -21.71
N SER A 1145 2.50 20.64 -20.97
CA SER A 1145 1.78 20.41 -19.72
C SER A 1145 0.46 21.18 -19.75
N ALA A 1146 -0.53 20.68 -19.00
CA ALA A 1146 -1.79 21.35 -18.76
C ALA A 1146 -2.19 21.13 -17.31
N HIS A 1147 -2.78 22.15 -16.69
CA HIS A 1147 -3.21 22.15 -15.29
C HIS A 1147 -4.43 23.07 -15.15
N ASP A 1148 -5.41 22.66 -14.36
CA ASP A 1148 -6.60 23.43 -13.99
C ASP A 1148 -6.29 24.71 -13.16
N CYS A 1149 -7.30 25.50 -12.75
CA CYS A 1149 -7.20 26.63 -11.83
C CYS A 1149 -8.34 26.67 -10.78
N ALA A 1150 -8.49 25.59 -10.00
CA ALA A 1150 -9.40 25.43 -8.86
C ALA A 1150 -8.92 26.17 -7.58
N GLU A 1151 -8.77 25.46 -6.44
CA GLU A 1151 -8.56 26.04 -5.10
C GLU A 1151 -7.31 26.92 -4.99
N GLY A 1152 -7.44 28.07 -4.32
CA GLY A 1152 -6.38 29.06 -4.22
C GLY A 1152 -6.04 29.77 -5.53
N GLY A 1153 -6.69 29.42 -6.64
CA GLY A 1153 -6.68 30.14 -7.90
C GLY A 1153 -5.33 30.17 -8.64
N LEU A 1154 -5.17 31.18 -9.49
CA LEU A 1154 -4.10 31.28 -10.48
C LEU A 1154 -2.69 31.18 -9.86
N ALA A 1155 -2.46 31.80 -8.71
CA ALA A 1155 -1.15 31.80 -8.06
C ALA A 1155 -0.78 30.43 -7.45
N VAL A 1156 -1.76 29.62 -7.04
CA VAL A 1156 -1.54 28.26 -6.52
C VAL A 1156 -1.27 27.30 -7.67
N ALA A 1157 -2.11 27.26 -8.71
CA ALA A 1157 -1.89 26.40 -9.88
C ALA A 1157 -0.55 26.71 -10.60
N LEU A 1158 -0.13 27.98 -10.67
CA LEU A 1158 1.20 28.36 -11.15
C LEU A 1158 2.33 27.79 -10.27
N ALA A 1159 2.15 27.74 -8.95
CA ALA A 1159 3.12 27.17 -8.02
C ALA A 1159 3.15 25.64 -8.09
N GLU A 1160 2.00 24.98 -8.22
CA GLU A 1160 1.90 23.52 -8.31
C GLU A 1160 2.51 22.96 -9.60
N ALA A 1161 2.28 23.61 -10.75
CA ALA A 1161 2.98 23.29 -12.01
C ALA A 1161 4.50 23.56 -11.93
N CYS A 1162 4.91 24.60 -11.21
CA CYS A 1162 6.31 24.90 -10.90
C CYS A 1162 6.96 23.81 -10.01
N ILE A 1163 6.27 23.33 -8.98
CA ILE A 1163 6.74 22.29 -8.06
C ILE A 1163 6.80 20.94 -8.77
N SER A 1164 5.74 20.57 -9.50
CA SER A 1164 5.63 19.30 -10.23
C SER A 1164 6.65 19.20 -11.38
N GLY A 1165 6.94 20.32 -12.07
CA GLY A 1165 8.00 20.37 -13.08
C GLY A 1165 9.42 20.58 -12.53
N ASN A 1166 9.56 21.00 -11.26
CA ASN A 1166 10.81 21.48 -10.67
C ASN A 1166 11.52 22.57 -11.53
N LEU A 1167 10.73 23.52 -12.05
CA LEU A 1167 11.20 24.62 -12.90
C LEU A 1167 10.59 25.95 -12.45
N GLY A 1168 11.36 27.05 -12.57
CA GLY A 1168 10.84 28.40 -12.36
C GLY A 1168 9.82 28.84 -13.41
N ALA A 1169 9.23 30.02 -13.23
CA ALA A 1169 8.37 30.65 -14.22
C ALA A 1169 8.35 32.17 -14.03
N GLU A 1170 8.37 32.93 -15.12
CA GLU A 1170 8.15 34.38 -15.10
C GLU A 1170 6.82 34.71 -15.78
N ILE A 1171 5.92 35.31 -15.00
CA ILE A 1171 4.52 35.56 -15.35
C ILE A 1171 4.25 37.06 -15.30
N ASN A 1172 3.63 37.59 -16.36
CA ASN A 1172 3.11 38.96 -16.41
C ASN A 1172 1.58 38.95 -16.50
N LEU A 1173 0.92 39.57 -15.51
CA LEU A 1173 -0.54 39.60 -15.43
C LEU A 1173 -1.20 40.44 -16.53
N GLY A 1174 -0.45 41.33 -17.22
CA GLY A 1174 -0.98 42.24 -18.24
C GLY A 1174 -1.72 43.47 -17.71
N VAL A 1175 -1.71 43.68 -16.39
CA VAL A 1175 -2.38 44.77 -15.66
C VAL A 1175 -1.32 45.61 -14.94
N SER A 1176 -1.41 46.95 -14.93
CA SER A 1176 -0.45 47.82 -14.22
C SER A 1176 -0.80 48.00 -12.74
N LYS A 1177 0.17 48.49 -11.94
CA LYS A 1177 0.00 48.77 -10.50
C LYS A 1177 -1.21 49.68 -10.18
N GLU A 1178 -1.61 50.54 -11.11
CA GLU A 1178 -2.72 51.49 -10.98
C GLU A 1178 -4.05 51.01 -11.57
N GLN A 1179 -4.07 49.84 -12.22
CA GLN A 1179 -5.24 49.33 -12.97
C GLN A 1179 -6.05 48.27 -12.22
N SER A 1180 -5.51 47.68 -11.15
CA SER A 1180 -6.23 46.69 -10.33
C SER A 1180 -6.84 47.32 -9.09
N GLU A 1181 -8.14 47.06 -8.87
CA GLU A 1181 -8.84 47.43 -7.63
C GLU A 1181 -8.63 46.39 -6.51
N ARG A 1182 -8.33 45.13 -6.85
CA ARG A 1182 -8.11 44.01 -5.92
C ARG A 1182 -7.07 43.00 -6.41
N TRP A 1183 -5.92 42.96 -5.73
CA TRP A 1183 -4.80 42.07 -6.08
C TRP A 1183 -5.02 40.63 -5.62
N ASP A 1184 -5.67 40.45 -4.47
CA ASP A 1184 -6.07 39.15 -3.94
C ASP A 1184 -7.04 38.41 -4.89
N ASN A 1185 -8.03 39.10 -5.48
CA ASN A 1185 -8.94 38.49 -6.45
C ASN A 1185 -8.25 38.13 -7.79
N LEU A 1186 -7.16 38.80 -8.17
CA LEU A 1186 -6.40 38.44 -9.38
C LEU A 1186 -5.46 37.24 -9.16
N LEU A 1187 -4.91 37.10 -7.95
CA LEU A 1187 -3.96 36.04 -7.60
C LEU A 1187 -4.67 34.77 -7.12
N PHE A 1188 -5.65 34.92 -6.22
CA PHE A 1188 -6.30 33.83 -5.46
C PHE A 1188 -7.82 33.80 -5.63
N GLY A 1189 -8.34 34.49 -6.65
CA GLY A 1189 -9.73 34.34 -7.09
C GLY A 1189 -9.95 33.00 -7.79
N GLU A 1190 -11.00 32.30 -7.37
CA GLU A 1190 -11.38 30.98 -7.87
C GLU A 1190 -12.51 31.09 -8.90
N GLY A 1191 -12.62 30.11 -9.79
CA GLY A 1191 -13.59 30.12 -10.89
C GLY A 1191 -13.16 29.22 -12.05
N GLY A 1192 -14.14 28.49 -12.60
CA GLY A 1192 -13.97 27.52 -13.68
C GLY A 1192 -13.63 28.14 -15.03
N ALA A 1193 -13.62 27.28 -16.06
CA ALA A 1193 -13.19 27.58 -17.41
C ALA A 1193 -11.84 28.34 -17.45
N ARG A 1194 -10.87 27.81 -16.71
CA ARG A 1194 -9.47 28.27 -16.69
C ARG A 1194 -8.54 27.06 -16.69
N ILE A 1195 -7.60 27.03 -17.63
CA ILE A 1195 -6.56 25.99 -17.73
C ILE A 1195 -5.23 26.67 -18.07
N LEU A 1196 -4.20 26.43 -17.27
CA LEU A 1196 -2.81 26.77 -17.59
C LEU A 1196 -2.22 25.73 -18.54
N VAL A 1197 -1.50 26.17 -19.57
CA VAL A 1197 -0.76 25.28 -20.49
C VAL A 1197 0.63 25.80 -20.80
N SER A 1198 1.63 24.90 -20.85
CA SER A 1198 2.94 25.20 -21.45
C SER A 1198 2.98 24.72 -22.90
N VAL A 1199 3.57 25.51 -23.79
CA VAL A 1199 3.56 25.29 -25.24
C VAL A 1199 4.94 25.51 -25.85
N LEU A 1200 5.34 24.59 -26.71
CA LEU A 1200 6.61 24.60 -27.42
C LEU A 1200 6.81 25.90 -28.21
N GLN A 1201 8.01 26.48 -28.12
CA GLN A 1201 8.35 27.73 -28.80
C GLN A 1201 8.21 27.66 -30.34
N ASP A 1202 8.34 26.48 -30.96
CA ASP A 1202 8.17 26.28 -32.41
C ASP A 1202 6.71 26.00 -32.84
N ARG A 1203 5.76 25.95 -31.90
CA ARG A 1203 4.32 25.72 -32.15
C ARG A 1203 3.45 26.95 -31.91
N THR A 1204 4.02 28.03 -31.36
CA THR A 1204 3.29 29.25 -30.96
C THR A 1204 2.44 29.85 -32.07
N GLU A 1205 2.95 30.01 -33.30
CA GLU A 1205 2.19 30.60 -34.40
C GLU A 1205 0.94 29.79 -34.78
N ILE A 1206 1.05 28.46 -34.75
CA ILE A 1206 -0.05 27.54 -35.03
C ILE A 1206 -1.04 27.55 -33.86
N TRP A 1207 -0.53 27.53 -32.63
CA TRP A 1207 -1.34 27.52 -31.40
C TRP A 1207 -2.12 28.82 -31.22
N GLU A 1208 -1.48 29.99 -31.34
CA GLU A 1208 -2.13 31.29 -31.22
C GLU A 1208 -3.15 31.51 -32.36
N SER A 1209 -2.90 30.99 -33.57
CA SER A 1209 -3.91 30.97 -34.64
C SER A 1209 -5.11 30.08 -34.31
N TYR A 1210 -4.89 28.90 -33.72
CA TYR A 1210 -5.97 27.98 -33.31
C TYR A 1210 -6.79 28.55 -32.15
N LEU A 1211 -6.14 29.10 -31.11
CA LEU A 1211 -6.83 29.77 -30.02
C LEU A 1211 -7.62 30.99 -30.48
N GLN A 1212 -7.10 31.76 -31.45
CA GLN A 1212 -7.82 32.90 -32.01
C GLN A 1212 -9.07 32.48 -32.80
N GLU A 1213 -9.08 31.29 -33.40
CA GLU A 1213 -10.24 30.73 -34.10
C GLU A 1213 -11.28 30.14 -33.13
N GLN A 1214 -10.84 29.32 -32.16
CA GLN A 1214 -11.74 28.54 -31.30
C GLN A 1214 -12.17 29.26 -30.02
N LEU A 1215 -11.27 30.03 -29.38
CA LEU A 1215 -11.55 30.75 -28.11
C LEU A 1215 -11.69 32.27 -28.29
N GLY A 1216 -11.33 32.83 -29.45
CA GLY A 1216 -11.48 34.26 -29.74
C GLY A 1216 -10.63 35.14 -28.83
N SER A 1217 -11.27 35.77 -27.84
CA SER A 1217 -10.63 36.59 -26.79
C SER A 1217 -10.36 35.82 -25.49
N ASN A 1218 -10.84 34.59 -25.38
CA ASN A 1218 -10.90 33.84 -24.13
C ASN A 1218 -9.63 32.98 -23.96
N TRP A 1219 -8.49 33.67 -24.03
CA TRP A 1219 -7.17 33.16 -23.70
C TRP A 1219 -6.21 34.34 -23.48
N GLN A 1220 -5.12 34.09 -22.75
CA GLN A 1220 -4.06 35.06 -22.53
C GLN A 1220 -2.70 34.36 -22.53
N LYS A 1221 -1.72 34.89 -23.28
CA LYS A 1221 -0.31 34.54 -23.09
C LYS A 1221 0.18 35.26 -21.84
N ILE A 1222 0.53 34.51 -20.79
CA ILE A 1222 0.82 35.07 -19.47
C ILE A 1222 2.30 35.04 -19.11
N GLY A 1223 3.13 34.19 -19.72
CA GLY A 1223 4.53 34.11 -19.29
C GLY A 1223 5.38 33.08 -20.01
N ARG A 1224 6.46 32.65 -19.35
CA ARG A 1224 7.42 31.67 -19.85
C ARG A 1224 7.96 30.81 -18.71
N VAL A 1225 8.18 29.52 -18.99
CA VAL A 1225 8.86 28.59 -18.09
C VAL A 1225 10.34 29.00 -17.98
N GLY A 1226 10.85 29.05 -16.75
CA GLY A 1226 12.25 29.34 -16.42
C GLY A 1226 13.10 28.08 -16.23
N ASP A 1227 14.35 28.25 -15.81
CA ASP A 1227 15.21 27.13 -15.43
C ASP A 1227 15.01 26.71 -13.95
N ALA A 1228 15.59 25.59 -13.53
CA ALA A 1228 15.40 25.03 -12.18
C ALA A 1228 15.99 25.88 -11.03
N ASN A 1229 16.81 26.90 -11.34
CA ASN A 1229 17.34 27.88 -10.38
C ASN A 1229 16.51 29.17 -10.34
N GLN A 1230 15.54 29.34 -11.24
CA GLN A 1230 14.66 30.50 -11.26
C GLN A 1230 13.49 30.31 -10.27
N ASN A 1231 13.07 31.42 -9.68
CA ASN A 1231 11.90 31.47 -8.82
C ASN A 1231 10.60 31.41 -9.65
N LEU A 1232 9.47 31.16 -8.98
CA LEU A 1232 8.17 31.61 -9.50
C LEU A 1232 8.09 33.12 -9.26
N ARG A 1233 7.96 33.88 -10.35
CA ARG A 1233 7.91 35.35 -10.35
C ARG A 1233 6.63 35.82 -11.03
N ILE A 1234 5.79 36.57 -10.31
CA ILE A 1234 4.55 37.16 -10.84
C ILE A 1234 4.67 38.68 -10.80
N LEU A 1235 4.48 39.32 -11.97
CA LEU A 1235 4.70 40.75 -12.18
C LEU A 1235 3.50 41.44 -12.85
N THR A 1236 3.39 42.74 -12.64
CA THR A 1236 2.49 43.66 -13.38
C THR A 1236 3.06 44.01 -14.76
N SER A 1237 2.25 44.65 -15.62
CA SER A 1237 2.72 45.12 -16.94
C SER A 1237 3.77 46.23 -16.88
N ASP A 1238 3.87 46.95 -15.76
CA ASP A 1238 4.93 47.91 -15.45
C ASP A 1238 6.20 47.28 -14.82
N ASN A 1239 6.19 45.95 -14.58
CA ASN A 1239 7.23 45.17 -13.90
C ASN A 1239 7.34 45.42 -12.38
N THR A 1240 6.28 45.91 -11.72
CA THR A 1240 6.14 45.75 -10.27
C THR A 1240 6.04 44.26 -9.96
N LEU A 1241 6.89 43.80 -9.04
CA LEU A 1241 6.95 42.42 -8.57
C LEU A 1241 5.89 42.20 -7.47
N LEU A 1242 5.05 41.17 -7.64
CA LEU A 1242 3.97 40.83 -6.71
C LEU A 1242 4.35 39.60 -5.87
N ILE A 1243 4.81 38.54 -6.54
CA ILE A 1243 5.30 37.30 -5.93
C ILE A 1243 6.69 36.99 -6.50
N ASP A 1244 7.61 36.58 -5.64
CA ASP A 1244 8.95 36.09 -6.00
C ASP A 1244 9.39 35.05 -4.95
N VAL A 1245 9.22 33.76 -5.27
CA VAL A 1245 9.45 32.63 -4.35
C VAL A 1245 10.22 31.49 -5.02
N SER A 1246 11.21 30.93 -4.34
CA SER A 1246 12.03 29.84 -4.89
C SER A 1246 11.30 28.50 -4.82
N ILE A 1247 11.54 27.65 -5.83
CA ILE A 1247 10.87 26.35 -5.99
C ILE A 1247 11.10 25.42 -4.79
N ALA A 1248 12.28 25.50 -4.18
CA ALA A 1248 12.59 24.79 -2.93
C ALA A 1248 11.72 25.23 -1.74
N VAL A 1249 11.34 26.50 -1.64
CA VAL A 1249 10.53 27.03 -0.52
C VAL A 1249 9.05 26.74 -0.70
N VAL A 1250 8.50 26.94 -1.90
CA VAL A 1250 7.11 26.50 -2.20
C VAL A 1250 6.99 24.98 -2.14
N GLY A 1251 8.02 24.26 -2.58
CA GLY A 1251 8.11 22.81 -2.50
C GLY A 1251 8.14 22.29 -1.05
N ASP A 1252 8.89 22.89 -0.13
CA ASP A 1252 8.86 22.52 1.30
C ASP A 1252 7.49 22.76 1.93
N ARG A 1253 6.83 23.90 1.61
CA ARG A 1253 5.48 24.18 2.12
C ARG A 1253 4.48 23.14 1.61
N TYR A 1254 4.34 23.05 0.28
CA TYR A 1254 3.40 22.14 -0.38
C TYR A 1254 3.59 20.67 0.01
N ASN A 1255 4.83 20.16 -0.01
CA ASN A 1255 5.05 18.72 0.10
C ASN A 1255 4.98 18.16 1.53
N HIS A 1256 5.25 18.97 2.55
CA HIS A 1256 5.37 18.50 3.94
C HIS A 1256 4.23 18.99 4.87
N ALA A 1257 3.21 19.67 4.36
CA ALA A 1257 2.15 20.28 5.17
C ALA A 1257 1.35 19.30 6.05
N ILE A 1258 1.05 18.11 5.51
CA ILE A 1258 0.35 17.03 6.24
C ILE A 1258 1.34 16.35 7.21
N GLU A 1259 2.54 16.01 6.72
CA GLU A 1259 3.60 15.37 7.51
C GLU A 1259 3.97 16.18 8.77
N ARG A 1260 4.10 17.51 8.65
CA ARG A 1260 4.38 18.42 9.77
C ARG A 1260 3.31 18.38 10.87
N ARG A 1261 2.06 18.12 10.52
CA ARG A 1261 0.93 18.08 11.47
C ARG A 1261 0.74 16.70 12.10
N LEU A 1262 1.13 15.63 11.39
CA LEU A 1262 1.09 14.27 11.95
C LEU A 1262 2.22 13.96 12.92
N ALA A 1263 3.34 14.68 12.85
CA ALA A 1263 4.50 14.51 13.74
C ALA A 1263 4.34 15.12 15.16
N VAL A 1264 3.10 15.26 15.66
CA VAL A 1264 2.73 16.06 16.85
C VAL A 1264 1.96 15.23 17.90
#